data_AF-A0A840MPY4-F1
#
_entry.id   AF-A0A840MPY4-F1
#
_cell.length_a   1.000
_cell.length_b   1.000
_cell.length_c   1.000
_cell.angle_alpha   90.00
_cell.angle_beta   90.00
_cell.angle_gamma   90.00
#
_symmetry.space_group_name_H-M   'P 1'
#
loop_
_entity.id
_entity.type
_entity.pdbx_description
1 polymer ?
#
loop_
_entity_poly.entity_id
_entity_poly.type
_entity_poly.pdbx_seq_one_letter_code
_entity_poly.pdbx_strand_id
1 'polypeptide(L)'
;MPTTQDTLVLLNASNGITLIPGDTPLTRLNYFDGKFLKAEDLQAEQTYLRQLVQLSNQAGGAGVVNGFDLQATAGQRLTLSPGLAIDPDGRVLLLPDAVTFEIATLIERSRPTVNADTAAAPNDTAGFVECELNKVHGTATPVPGVGLYLIGIVHAEALCGHEDMVAGLCANACATQTQRPWRREGVVLQALPLQLRTPLSTSTAVLFEQWHLRSRVASSYFADEALSVAQLISRAGLQSSVWCRGALAAVGSFVPLGVLAMGSQQILFLDQWIARRERIDGDPRRYWQWRMMMRPWDAFLAQILQFQCQLRDVWQVEAEADGDDPCQQLRKLVVDASSVVNQLERYYRATSEHLAKLDLGADRAESYLLSGGTSELGHLVNRLQSAKDMIKLMPTDRLLIRRGIVELPSAGYLPVVPSANFTVNQQIRQMMGEGVDLRFCIVRPDYVAEALQEAQHMERISLTRGLDNPQQKEEVDILVPDGEILGVNAKLGQGWAGRLAFLFSDPSSQAHVTSDHNTFERGVLAGAARSEKQPDGSLRFCFGAMAETDSLDSFSKDLREWAAARKNSLAETTWHAADILRTRQEGVSAHAAAEATARTDAMAMRYARLKSEAEAYRAKRLAYVAKSGDTKGLSHFAGLTEDDVDHVALWIGTRIGTNPLASSEGASIPCLLDLTILVPRSANSTFVDLAGSGRLRIDHIQTVATGTVIQANFTGSVVLQGLFGGQSGTRKVVPINAPVVIGARDAETDSLVVNIDLRNSAGNGESLLDIDTLQLFVALRPNPLQARALMVLTGGQKNKKGSIRFNLSLDANGEVLKTGNPLRAASEAAIQVLATRENTPNFAADALADLFGTRPAGSDVLTILARKDWVLFHRRRTRQCGLDRAPTPVDQRRYQLFHLKIDTEANLQAARAAVLTADAAAITSLGFAQISIVTFDGGRSTIATPAADLLRDWQQANPGPALRFGAIGSQGAALSEGEALARARLVALELQLAGTQKTAVDNVLLPILPPLGLSGLDGGVFLVTLAASVICHEVYRLPSVEVLQRFNETVKTAGLAKALSQIPLSSIAHAEFQPDGKSLTPTAEVALKKAWGGSPAVFDAQVFTVGEDAEVKVQAGNISRLLGGNPSDVRANLSGDVASLTSCRALTILTPRSEVRPGLMVLAPWDDRFDLNVNTPFWQHEWRGAQPVDMLRLEESIREAVPNDVLSLAVAAVGGSPAALADHVLDTVKAALARLGFARQVQFMRTYSLQTKEVDRLKDLGRDPAQYQSIIFFTANPLN
;
A
#
# COMPACT_ATOMS: atom_id res chain seq x y z
N MET A 1 76.80 -33.50 4.17
CA MET A 1 75.80 -34.41 4.74
C MET A 1 75.35 -35.37 3.64
N PRO A 2 75.19 -36.68 3.90
CA PRO A 2 74.90 -37.66 2.86
C PRO A 2 73.46 -37.54 2.37
N THR A 3 73.28 -37.71 1.06
CA THR A 3 72.06 -37.53 0.26
C THR A 3 71.31 -38.84 -0.03
N THR A 4 71.40 -39.85 0.84
CA THR A 4 70.63 -41.09 0.69
C THR A 4 69.33 -41.00 1.49
N GLN A 5 68.20 -41.38 0.88
CA GLN A 5 66.88 -41.50 1.50
C GLN A 5 66.94 -42.48 2.70
N ASP A 6 67.33 -41.98 3.87
CA ASP A 6 67.34 -42.74 5.11
C ASP A 6 65.90 -43.01 5.56
N THR A 7 65.59 -44.27 5.85
CA THR A 7 64.31 -44.73 6.39
C THR A 7 64.03 -44.06 7.74
N LEU A 8 63.09 -43.11 7.74
CA LEU A 8 62.57 -42.43 8.93
C LEU A 8 61.79 -43.43 9.80
N VAL A 9 62.12 -43.52 11.09
CA VAL A 9 61.36 -44.31 12.07
C VAL A 9 60.56 -43.35 12.94
N LEU A 10 59.23 -43.37 12.80
CA LEU A 10 58.32 -42.52 13.58
C LEU A 10 58.34 -42.92 15.06
N LEU A 11 58.54 -41.96 15.95
CA LEU A 11 58.52 -42.18 17.40
C LEU A 11 57.11 -42.03 17.98
N ASN A 12 56.30 -41.16 17.38
CA ASN A 12 54.91 -40.94 17.75
C ASN A 12 54.03 -41.26 16.53
N ALA A 13 53.27 -42.35 16.59
CA ALA A 13 52.28 -42.67 15.57
C ALA A 13 50.99 -41.91 15.88
N SER A 14 50.69 -40.88 15.09
CA SER A 14 49.43 -40.13 15.18
C SER A 14 48.69 -40.23 13.86
N ASN A 15 47.36 -40.38 13.89
CA ASN A 15 46.53 -40.39 12.70
C ASN A 15 46.72 -39.08 11.92
N GLY A 16 46.73 -39.12 10.59
CA GLY A 16 46.95 -37.97 9.71
C GLY A 16 48.10 -38.13 8.71
N ILE A 17 48.55 -37.02 8.12
CA ILE A 17 49.70 -36.98 7.20
C ILE A 17 50.92 -36.44 7.97
N THR A 18 51.93 -37.28 8.19
CA THR A 18 53.19 -36.86 8.86
C THR A 18 54.15 -36.21 7.87
N LEU A 19 54.63 -35.01 8.22
CA LEU A 19 55.54 -34.18 7.42
C LEU A 19 56.79 -33.86 8.24
N ILE A 20 57.90 -34.55 7.94
CA ILE A 20 59.20 -34.35 8.60
C ILE A 20 60.26 -34.10 7.51
N PRO A 21 60.63 -32.83 7.24
CA PRO A 21 61.58 -32.49 6.19
C PRO A 21 62.99 -33.02 6.42
N GLY A 22 63.73 -33.19 5.32
CA GLY A 22 65.06 -33.79 5.26
C GLY A 22 66.16 -32.97 5.95
N ASP A 23 65.90 -31.70 6.19
CA ASP A 23 66.82 -30.62 6.53
C ASP A 23 66.24 -29.68 7.59
N THR A 24 65.23 -30.14 8.35
CA THR A 24 64.64 -29.34 9.44
C THR A 24 65.71 -28.87 10.44
N PRO A 25 65.74 -27.57 10.79
CA PRO A 25 66.69 -27.06 11.79
C PRO A 25 66.38 -27.58 13.20
N LEU A 26 65.19 -28.16 13.41
CA LEU A 26 64.83 -28.90 14.62
C LEU A 26 65.36 -30.35 14.56
N THR A 27 66.65 -30.49 14.28
CA THR A 27 67.37 -31.77 14.30
C THR A 27 68.30 -31.80 15.52
N ARG A 28 68.17 -32.83 16.36
CA ARG A 28 69.01 -33.03 17.55
C ARG A 28 69.70 -34.39 17.55
N LEU A 29 70.76 -34.51 18.36
CA LEU A 29 71.43 -35.78 18.63
C LEU A 29 70.48 -36.71 19.38
N ASN A 30 70.37 -37.95 18.91
CA ASN A 30 69.75 -39.05 19.63
C ASN A 30 70.86 -39.80 20.39
N TYR A 31 70.94 -39.64 21.71
CA TYR A 31 71.96 -40.33 22.50
C TYR A 31 71.59 -41.81 22.73
N PHE A 32 72.57 -42.70 22.63
CA PHE A 32 72.46 -44.14 22.90
C PHE A 32 73.77 -44.66 23.53
N ASP A 33 73.71 -45.78 24.25
CA ASP A 33 74.88 -46.36 24.92
C ASP A 33 75.96 -46.78 23.90
N GLY A 34 77.21 -46.37 24.15
CA GLY A 34 78.36 -46.55 23.23
C GLY A 34 79.04 -45.25 22.77
N LYS A 35 78.45 -44.08 23.04
CA LYS A 35 79.06 -42.74 22.88
C LYS A 35 79.78 -42.36 24.18
N PHE A 36 80.99 -41.79 24.17
CA PHE A 36 81.74 -41.47 25.42
C PHE A 36 81.00 -40.35 26.19
N LEU A 37 80.18 -40.75 27.17
CA LEU A 37 79.23 -40.03 28.08
C LEU A 37 77.92 -40.85 28.12
N LYS A 38 77.32 -41.10 29.29
CA LYS A 38 76.10 -41.94 29.36
C LYS A 38 74.95 -41.28 28.61
N ALA A 39 74.25 -42.05 27.78
CA ALA A 39 73.15 -41.53 26.98
C ALA A 39 72.00 -40.99 27.82
N GLU A 40 71.72 -41.65 28.96
CA GLU A 40 70.67 -41.25 29.90
C GLU A 40 70.89 -39.84 30.45
N ASP A 41 72.14 -39.49 30.83
CA ASP A 41 72.46 -38.16 31.40
C ASP A 41 72.24 -37.04 30.38
N LEU A 42 72.64 -37.28 29.12
CA LEU A 42 72.48 -36.29 28.05
C LEU A 42 71.05 -36.24 27.51
N GLN A 43 70.30 -37.35 27.55
CA GLN A 43 68.86 -37.36 27.30
C GLN A 43 68.10 -36.58 28.38
N ALA A 44 68.52 -36.71 29.65
CA ALA A 44 67.95 -35.95 30.76
C ALA A 44 68.17 -34.44 30.57
N GLU A 45 69.39 -34.01 30.22
CA GLU A 45 69.68 -32.60 29.91
C GLU A 45 68.87 -32.08 28.71
N GLN A 46 68.78 -32.83 27.62
CA GLN A 46 67.93 -32.45 26.48
C GLN A 46 66.45 -32.37 26.87
N THR A 47 65.97 -33.29 27.71
CA THR A 47 64.59 -33.27 28.19
C THR A 47 64.33 -32.06 29.06
N TYR A 48 65.27 -31.71 29.95
CA TYR A 48 65.23 -30.50 30.75
C TYR A 48 65.12 -29.24 29.88
N LEU A 49 65.99 -29.08 28.87
CA LEU A 49 65.95 -27.93 27.97
C LEU A 49 64.62 -27.85 27.19
N ARG A 50 64.09 -28.99 26.72
CA ARG A 50 62.79 -29.03 26.04
C ARG A 50 61.65 -28.64 26.96
N GLN A 51 61.63 -29.16 28.19
CA GLN A 51 60.63 -28.79 29.18
C GLN A 51 60.72 -27.30 29.53
N LEU A 52 61.93 -26.76 29.69
CA LEU A 52 62.13 -25.33 29.95
C LEU A 52 61.58 -24.46 28.79
N VAL A 53 61.84 -24.84 27.54
CA VAL A 53 61.30 -24.15 26.36
C VAL A 53 59.77 -24.30 26.28
N GLN A 54 59.23 -25.50 26.54
CA GLN A 54 57.78 -25.73 26.55
C GLN A 54 57.09 -24.86 27.59
N LEU A 55 57.58 -24.84 28.83
CA LEU A 55 57.06 -24.00 29.91
C LEU A 55 57.17 -22.50 29.58
N SER A 56 58.28 -22.09 28.95
CA SER A 56 58.45 -20.71 28.46
C SER A 56 57.42 -20.36 27.36
N ASN A 57 57.17 -21.28 26.44
CA ASN A 57 56.22 -21.09 25.36
C ASN A 57 54.77 -21.05 25.84
N GLN A 58 54.40 -21.90 26.79
CA GLN A 58 53.07 -21.90 27.44
C GLN A 58 52.75 -20.55 28.06
N ALA A 59 53.74 -19.87 28.67
CA ALA A 59 53.54 -18.52 29.21
C ALA A 59 53.13 -17.49 28.15
N GLY A 60 53.60 -17.66 26.90
CA GLY A 60 53.27 -16.79 25.76
C GLY A 60 52.04 -17.21 24.95
N GLY A 61 51.33 -18.27 25.35
CA GLY A 61 50.14 -18.78 24.67
C GLY A 61 50.42 -19.57 23.39
N ALA A 62 49.38 -20.26 22.90
CA ALA A 62 49.39 -21.11 21.71
C ALA A 62 48.85 -20.41 20.46
N GLY A 63 49.15 -20.97 19.29
CA GLY A 63 48.66 -20.48 18.00
C GLY A 63 49.73 -20.42 16.91
N VAL A 64 49.33 -19.94 15.74
CA VAL A 64 50.24 -19.74 14.61
C VAL A 64 51.06 -18.46 14.84
N VAL A 65 52.39 -18.57 14.68
CA VAL A 65 53.31 -17.42 14.79
C VAL A 65 53.48 -16.75 13.43
N ASN A 66 53.67 -17.54 12.38
CA ASN A 66 53.68 -17.09 10.98
C ASN A 66 53.47 -18.29 10.03
N GLY A 67 53.08 -18.00 8.79
CA GLY A 67 52.94 -19.01 7.75
C GLY A 67 51.75 -19.96 7.99
N PHE A 68 51.89 -21.23 7.59
CA PHE A 68 50.82 -22.25 7.68
C PHE A 68 49.49 -21.84 7.02
N ASP A 69 49.56 -20.97 6.02
CA ASP A 69 48.42 -20.61 5.18
C ASP A 69 47.94 -21.81 4.38
N LEU A 70 46.62 -22.01 4.35
CA LEU A 70 45.95 -23.04 3.58
C LEU A 70 45.36 -22.43 2.33
N GLN A 71 45.81 -22.90 1.17
CA GLN A 71 45.29 -22.46 -0.12
C GLN A 71 44.71 -23.64 -0.89
N ALA A 72 43.45 -23.51 -1.33
CA ALA A 72 42.82 -24.46 -2.22
C ALA A 72 43.40 -24.32 -3.63
N THR A 73 43.85 -25.45 -4.19
CA THR A 73 44.35 -25.54 -5.57
C THR A 73 43.40 -26.39 -6.40
N ALA A 74 43.44 -26.25 -7.73
CA ALA A 74 42.65 -27.06 -8.65
C ALA A 74 42.81 -28.57 -8.36
N GLY A 75 41.71 -29.33 -8.43
CA GLY A 75 41.70 -30.80 -8.24
C GLY A 75 41.57 -31.29 -6.80
N GLN A 76 40.83 -30.59 -5.91
CA GLN A 76 40.61 -30.98 -4.50
C GLN A 76 41.89 -31.15 -3.68
N ARG A 77 42.88 -30.29 -3.94
CA ARG A 77 44.16 -30.25 -3.24
C ARG A 77 44.26 -29.00 -2.38
N LEU A 78 44.96 -29.13 -1.27
CA LEU A 78 45.37 -28.01 -0.44
C LEU A 78 46.88 -27.91 -0.44
N THR A 79 47.37 -26.69 -0.52
CA THR A 79 48.77 -26.36 -0.29
C THR A 79 48.89 -25.70 1.08
N LEU A 80 49.75 -26.26 1.92
CA LEU A 80 50.15 -25.70 3.20
C LEU A 80 51.51 -25.01 3.01
N SER A 81 51.59 -23.72 3.31
CA SER A 81 52.83 -22.97 3.26
C SER A 81 53.76 -23.29 4.44
N PRO A 82 55.08 -23.02 4.31
CA PRO A 82 56.01 -23.04 5.44
C PRO A 82 55.50 -22.18 6.59
N GLY A 83 55.80 -22.55 7.83
CA GLY A 83 55.35 -21.79 8.98
C GLY A 83 55.86 -22.29 10.32
N LEU A 84 55.58 -21.47 11.33
CA LEU A 84 55.90 -21.71 12.73
C LEU A 84 54.63 -21.54 13.58
N ALA A 85 54.38 -22.49 14.48
CA ALA A 85 53.28 -22.45 15.43
C ALA A 85 53.71 -23.05 16.77
N ILE A 86 52.95 -22.71 17.82
CA ILE A 86 53.12 -23.24 19.18
C ILE A 86 51.82 -23.93 19.56
N ASP A 87 51.89 -25.19 20.00
CA ASP A 87 50.71 -25.91 20.50
C ASP A 87 50.40 -25.53 21.97
N PRO A 88 49.19 -25.84 22.49
CA PRO A 88 48.85 -25.55 23.89
C PRO A 88 49.78 -26.21 24.92
N ASP A 89 50.43 -27.32 24.59
CA ASP A 89 51.45 -27.96 25.43
C ASP A 89 52.82 -27.23 25.37
N GLY A 90 52.97 -26.17 24.56
CA GLY A 90 54.17 -25.35 24.43
C GLY A 90 55.22 -25.87 23.44
N ARG A 91 54.89 -26.90 22.65
CA ARG A 91 55.79 -27.50 21.66
C ARG A 91 55.89 -26.63 20.42
N VAL A 92 57.06 -26.65 19.81
CA VAL A 92 57.34 -25.92 18.57
C VAL A 92 56.92 -26.78 17.38
N LEU A 93 56.06 -26.22 16.52
CA LEU A 93 55.63 -26.82 15.27
C LEU A 93 56.26 -26.03 14.12
N LEU A 94 57.19 -26.63 13.40
CA LEU A 94 57.90 -26.00 12.28
C LEU A 94 57.75 -26.82 11.01
N LEU A 95 57.37 -26.16 9.94
CA LEU A 95 57.41 -26.69 8.59
C LEU A 95 58.24 -25.75 7.69
N PRO A 96 59.47 -26.14 7.27
CA PRO A 96 60.33 -25.30 6.42
C PRO A 96 59.88 -25.19 4.96
N ASP A 97 59.22 -26.22 4.41
CA ASP A 97 58.86 -26.29 2.98
C ASP A 97 57.35 -26.39 2.76
N ALA A 98 56.87 -25.82 1.65
CA ALA A 98 55.47 -25.93 1.26
C ALA A 98 55.12 -27.37 0.91
N VAL A 99 53.94 -27.84 1.33
CA VAL A 99 53.46 -29.20 1.04
C VAL A 99 52.07 -29.16 0.45
N THR A 100 51.87 -29.88 -0.65
CA THR A 100 50.56 -30.07 -1.28
C THR A 100 50.05 -31.48 -1.05
N PHE A 101 48.79 -31.61 -0.65
CA PHE A 101 48.14 -32.89 -0.35
C PHE A 101 46.69 -32.92 -0.84
N GLU A 102 46.16 -34.12 -1.05
CA GLU A 102 44.75 -34.32 -1.42
C GLU A 102 43.86 -34.34 -0.18
N ILE A 103 42.74 -33.62 -0.23
CA ILE A 103 41.86 -33.47 0.93
C ILE A 103 41.22 -34.82 1.31
N ALA A 104 40.82 -35.62 0.33
CA ALA A 104 40.26 -36.95 0.56
C ALA A 104 41.25 -37.86 1.31
N THR A 105 42.53 -37.84 0.92
CA THR A 105 43.58 -38.61 1.59
C THR A 105 43.81 -38.13 3.03
N LEU A 106 43.78 -36.81 3.27
CA LEU A 106 43.90 -36.27 4.61
C LEU A 106 42.78 -36.77 5.52
N ILE A 107 41.53 -36.71 5.05
CA ILE A 107 40.36 -37.15 5.84
C ILE A 107 40.43 -38.65 6.12
N GLU A 108 40.80 -39.45 5.12
CA GLU A 108 40.96 -40.91 5.30
C GLU A 108 42.03 -41.22 6.35
N ARG A 109 43.23 -40.64 6.23
CA ARG A 109 44.34 -40.90 7.14
C ARG A 109 44.14 -40.34 8.54
N SER A 110 43.24 -39.38 8.71
CA SER A 110 42.91 -38.78 10.02
C SER A 110 41.87 -39.61 10.79
N ARG A 111 41.27 -40.64 10.19
CA ARG A 111 40.34 -41.52 10.91
C ARG A 111 41.07 -42.30 11.98
N PRO A 112 40.52 -42.41 13.20
CA PRO A 112 41.11 -43.24 14.24
C PRO A 112 41.11 -44.71 13.79
N THR A 113 42.29 -45.34 13.77
CA THR A 113 42.41 -46.80 13.67
C THR A 113 41.83 -47.41 14.94
N VAL A 114 40.63 -47.97 14.85
CA VAL A 114 40.07 -48.82 15.90
C VAL A 114 40.88 -50.12 15.92
N ASN A 115 41.78 -50.28 16.89
CA ASN A 115 42.38 -51.58 17.18
C ASN A 115 41.27 -52.48 17.75
N ALA A 116 40.85 -53.47 16.98
CA ALA A 116 39.74 -54.37 17.33
C ALA A 116 40.08 -55.41 18.43
N ASP A 117 41.28 -55.36 19.04
CA ASP A 117 41.80 -56.45 19.90
C ASP A 117 41.89 -56.14 21.41
N THR A 118 41.46 -54.99 21.90
CA THR A 118 41.33 -54.78 23.36
C THR A 118 39.91 -55.04 23.82
N ALA A 119 39.59 -56.32 24.02
CA ALA A 119 38.44 -56.74 24.82
C ALA A 119 38.57 -56.16 26.24
N ALA A 120 37.50 -55.52 26.71
CA ALA A 120 37.43 -54.92 28.04
C ALA A 120 37.70 -55.97 29.14
N ALA A 121 38.74 -55.73 29.94
CA ALA A 121 38.93 -56.43 31.21
C ALA A 121 37.94 -55.88 32.26
N PRO A 122 37.48 -56.69 33.23
CA PRO A 122 36.51 -56.26 34.22
C PRO A 122 37.12 -55.26 35.20
N ASN A 123 36.38 -54.18 35.46
CA ASN A 123 36.69 -53.13 36.41
C ASN A 123 36.83 -53.67 37.85
N ASP A 124 38.05 -53.69 38.39
CA ASP A 124 38.26 -53.47 39.81
C ASP A 124 39.68 -52.95 40.08
N THR A 125 39.82 -51.62 40.16
CA THR A 125 40.75 -50.86 41.03
C THR A 125 40.78 -49.40 40.56
N ALA A 126 40.76 -48.48 41.52
CA ALA A 126 40.80 -47.03 41.34
C ALA A 126 42.17 -46.56 40.80
N GLY A 127 42.44 -46.83 39.52
CA GLY A 127 43.56 -46.31 38.75
C GLY A 127 43.06 -45.36 37.66
N PHE A 128 43.86 -44.34 37.35
CA PHE A 128 43.60 -43.34 36.31
C PHE A 128 43.03 -43.96 35.02
N VAL A 129 41.78 -43.64 34.70
CA VAL A 129 41.16 -43.98 33.42
C VAL A 129 41.55 -42.90 32.40
N GLU A 130 41.85 -43.29 31.17
CA GLU A 130 41.89 -42.35 30.04
C GLU A 130 40.62 -41.48 30.09
N CYS A 131 40.76 -40.17 29.92
CA CYS A 131 39.60 -39.31 29.76
C CYS A 131 38.83 -39.79 28.52
N GLU A 132 37.77 -40.57 28.71
CA GLU A 132 36.69 -40.62 27.75
C GLU A 132 36.32 -39.17 27.50
N LEU A 133 36.53 -38.70 26.26
CA LEU A 133 36.05 -37.41 25.79
C LEU A 133 34.56 -37.37 26.07
N ASN A 134 34.23 -36.81 27.23
CA ASN A 134 32.92 -36.87 27.80
C ASN A 134 31.93 -36.32 26.78
N LYS A 135 30.99 -37.20 26.42
CA LYS A 135 29.71 -36.89 25.78
C LYS A 135 28.98 -35.78 26.55
N VAL A 136 29.36 -34.53 26.34
CA VAL A 136 28.46 -33.40 26.58
C VAL A 136 27.68 -33.18 25.29
N HIS A 137 26.78 -34.13 25.01
CA HIS A 137 25.81 -33.98 23.93
C HIS A 137 24.71 -33.01 24.39
N GLY A 138 24.92 -31.71 24.14
CA GLY A 138 23.80 -30.90 23.68
C GLY A 138 23.39 -31.42 22.31
N THR A 139 22.10 -31.46 22.02
CA THR A 139 21.55 -31.84 20.70
C THR A 139 22.11 -30.93 19.61
N ALA A 140 23.28 -31.27 19.07
CA ALA A 140 23.81 -30.66 17.86
C ALA A 140 22.85 -30.98 16.72
N THR A 141 22.36 -29.95 16.04
CA THR A 141 21.51 -30.14 14.86
C THR A 141 22.45 -30.46 13.70
N PRO A 142 22.46 -31.69 13.15
CA PRO A 142 23.29 -32.00 12.00
C PRO A 142 22.91 -31.08 10.84
N VAL A 143 23.89 -30.46 10.18
CA VAL A 143 23.66 -29.70 8.95
C VAL A 143 23.22 -30.73 7.89
N PRO A 144 21.99 -30.67 7.35
CA PRO A 144 21.51 -31.69 6.44
C PRO A 144 22.39 -31.78 5.18
N GLY A 145 23.02 -32.93 4.95
CA GLY A 145 23.75 -33.22 3.71
C GLY A 145 25.18 -32.64 3.58
N VAL A 146 25.73 -31.98 4.61
CA VAL A 146 27.11 -31.43 4.58
C VAL A 146 27.89 -31.81 5.85
N GLY A 147 29.02 -32.52 5.69
CA GLY A 147 29.97 -32.80 6.77
C GLY A 147 31.00 -31.68 6.92
N LEU A 148 31.18 -31.14 8.13
CA LEU A 148 32.21 -30.12 8.41
C LEU A 148 33.44 -30.78 9.04
N TYR A 149 34.63 -30.31 8.66
CA TYR A 149 35.90 -30.78 9.21
C TYR A 149 36.79 -29.61 9.60
N LEU A 150 37.46 -29.74 10.75
CA LEU A 150 38.49 -28.83 11.24
C LEU A 150 39.86 -29.36 10.83
N ILE A 151 40.61 -28.59 10.06
CA ILE A 151 42.00 -28.90 9.72
C ILE A 151 42.91 -28.29 10.79
N GLY A 152 43.91 -29.03 11.23
CA GLY A 152 44.97 -28.51 12.09
C GLY A 152 46.20 -29.38 12.12
N ILE A 153 47.20 -28.94 12.86
CA ILE A 153 48.51 -29.59 12.97
C ILE A 153 48.81 -29.99 14.42
N VAL A 154 49.56 -31.07 14.59
CA VAL A 154 50.11 -31.55 15.86
C VAL A 154 51.62 -31.86 15.71
N HIS A 155 52.34 -31.99 16.82
CA HIS A 155 53.79 -32.29 16.82
C HIS A 155 54.11 -33.71 16.31
N ALA A 156 55.17 -33.85 15.52
CA ALA A 156 55.70 -35.13 15.05
C ALA A 156 57.20 -35.27 15.38
N GLU A 157 57.64 -36.50 15.68
CA GLU A 157 59.05 -36.80 15.96
C GLU A 157 59.45 -38.12 15.28
N ALA A 158 60.63 -38.15 14.65
CA ALA A 158 61.19 -39.35 14.00
C ALA A 158 62.70 -39.47 14.18
N LEU A 159 63.22 -40.69 14.05
CA LEU A 159 64.65 -41.01 14.04
C LEU A 159 65.19 -41.22 12.62
N CYS A 160 66.43 -40.81 12.36
CA CYS A 160 67.12 -40.98 11.06
C CYS A 160 68.65 -41.13 11.20
N GLY A 161 69.32 -41.49 10.09
CA GLY A 161 70.76 -41.80 10.03
C GLY A 161 71.09 -43.27 10.36
N HIS A 162 72.29 -43.73 10.08
CA HIS A 162 72.80 -45.02 10.54
C HIS A 162 74.16 -44.82 11.21
N GLU A 163 74.34 -45.28 12.45
CA GLU A 163 75.62 -45.28 13.16
C GLU A 163 75.85 -46.66 13.82
N ASP A 164 77.06 -47.18 13.68
CA ASP A 164 77.46 -48.46 14.29
C ASP A 164 77.68 -48.29 15.80
N MET A 165 77.13 -49.19 16.61
CA MET A 165 77.37 -49.19 18.06
C MET A 165 78.67 -49.92 18.38
N VAL A 166 79.62 -49.23 19.03
CA VAL A 166 80.80 -49.86 19.64
C VAL A 166 80.51 -50.09 21.12
N ALA A 167 80.53 -51.35 21.55
CA ALA A 167 80.42 -51.85 22.93
C ALA A 167 79.00 -52.08 23.49
N GLY A 168 78.44 -53.26 23.18
CA GLY A 168 77.69 -54.00 24.19
C GLY A 168 78.68 -54.73 25.10
N LEU A 169 78.88 -54.28 26.34
CA LEU A 169 79.59 -55.06 27.35
C LEU A 169 78.79 -56.35 27.58
N CYS A 170 79.23 -57.46 26.97
CA CYS A 170 78.62 -58.80 26.94
C CYS A 170 77.69 -59.18 25.77
N ALA A 171 77.72 -58.49 24.62
CA ALA A 171 77.06 -58.99 23.40
C ALA A 171 78.04 -59.74 22.49
N ASN A 172 77.67 -60.95 22.05
CA ASN A 172 78.48 -61.81 21.18
C ASN A 172 79.02 -61.07 19.94
N ALA A 173 80.31 -61.26 19.64
CA ALA A 173 81.14 -60.50 18.69
C ALA A 173 80.74 -60.53 17.19
N CYS A 174 79.53 -60.97 16.84
CA CYS A 174 79.09 -61.12 15.44
C CYS A 174 77.79 -60.36 15.10
N ALA A 175 77.29 -59.47 15.96
CA ALA A 175 76.16 -58.60 15.63
C ALA A 175 76.55 -57.13 15.77
N THR A 176 76.78 -56.45 14.65
CA THR A 176 76.79 -54.98 14.60
C THR A 176 75.37 -54.50 14.86
N GLN A 177 75.11 -54.02 16.08
CA GLN A 177 73.88 -53.28 16.35
C GLN A 177 74.04 -51.88 15.76
N THR A 178 73.15 -51.51 14.86
CA THR A 178 73.09 -50.16 14.28
C THR A 178 72.01 -49.35 15.00
N GLN A 179 72.30 -48.08 15.26
CA GLN A 179 71.37 -47.14 15.88
C GLN A 179 71.16 -45.90 14.99
N ARG A 180 70.09 -45.16 15.26
CA ARG A 180 69.76 -43.89 14.58
C ARG A 180 70.39 -42.71 15.34
N PRO A 181 71.39 -42.00 14.81
CA PRO A 181 72.08 -40.92 15.54
C PRO A 181 71.30 -39.60 15.62
N TRP A 182 70.29 -39.42 14.76
CA TRP A 182 69.57 -38.16 14.64
C TRP A 182 68.09 -38.31 14.95
N ARG A 183 67.53 -37.26 15.56
CA ARG A 183 66.12 -37.14 15.88
C ARG A 183 65.60 -35.83 15.31
N ARG A 184 64.54 -35.92 14.50
CA ARG A 184 63.95 -34.83 13.72
C ARG A 184 62.53 -34.57 14.18
N GLU A 185 62.19 -33.29 14.25
CA GLU A 185 60.84 -32.84 14.54
C GLU A 185 60.14 -32.30 13.28
N GLY A 186 58.83 -32.45 13.24
CA GLY A 186 57.97 -31.95 12.17
C GLY A 186 56.51 -31.84 12.63
N VAL A 187 55.58 -31.92 11.69
CA VAL A 187 54.14 -31.78 11.98
C VAL A 187 53.33 -32.95 11.41
N VAL A 188 52.24 -33.31 12.08
CA VAL A 188 51.20 -34.16 11.51
C VAL A 188 49.99 -33.30 11.19
N LEU A 189 49.55 -33.31 9.94
CA LEU A 189 48.32 -32.66 9.51
C LEU A 189 47.13 -33.59 9.75
N GLN A 190 46.08 -33.06 10.38
CA GLN A 190 44.88 -33.79 10.78
C GLN A 190 43.61 -33.07 10.33
N ALA A 191 42.59 -33.85 9.97
CA ALA A 191 41.22 -33.39 9.74
C ALA A 191 40.26 -34.05 10.73
N LEU A 192 39.72 -33.27 11.66
CA LEU A 192 38.82 -33.73 12.71
C LEU A 192 37.37 -33.34 12.36
N PRO A 193 36.35 -34.20 12.57
CA PRO A 193 34.95 -33.82 12.37
C PRO A 193 34.56 -32.62 13.25
N LEU A 194 33.97 -31.58 12.64
CA LEU A 194 33.51 -30.39 13.33
C LEU A 194 32.00 -30.46 13.59
N GLN A 195 31.59 -30.38 14.85
CA GLN A 195 30.19 -30.33 15.27
C GLN A 195 29.89 -28.95 15.87
N LEU A 196 28.94 -28.24 15.28
CA LEU A 196 28.50 -26.93 15.76
C LEU A 196 27.37 -27.10 16.78
N ARG A 197 27.50 -26.44 17.94
CA ARG A 197 26.47 -26.38 18.99
C ARG A 197 25.44 -25.30 18.67
N THR A 198 25.90 -24.18 18.12
CA THR A 198 25.05 -23.08 17.66
C THR A 198 24.51 -23.40 16.26
N PRO A 199 23.18 -23.35 16.04
CA PRO A 199 22.61 -23.63 14.73
C PRO A 199 23.08 -22.62 13.69
N LEU A 200 23.13 -23.05 12.42
CA LEU A 200 23.42 -22.14 11.30
C LEU A 200 22.31 -21.10 11.20
N SER A 201 22.68 -19.85 10.94
CA SER A 201 21.70 -18.76 10.77
C SER A 201 20.69 -19.09 9.66
N THR A 202 19.42 -18.71 9.89
CA THR A 202 18.29 -18.86 8.97
C THR A 202 17.62 -17.49 8.78
N SER A 203 16.89 -17.31 7.67
CA SER A 203 16.14 -16.09 7.37
C SER A 203 14.84 -16.47 6.66
N THR A 204 13.78 -15.70 6.93
CA THR A 204 12.49 -15.81 6.22
C THR A 204 12.45 -14.89 5.00
N ALA A 205 13.21 -13.80 5.01
CA ALA A 205 13.30 -12.81 3.94
C ALA A 205 14.34 -13.17 2.85
N VAL A 206 15.33 -14.01 3.16
CA VAL A 206 16.42 -14.38 2.24
C VAL A 206 16.56 -15.90 2.13
N LEU A 207 16.57 -16.41 0.90
CA LEU A 207 16.88 -17.82 0.62
C LEU A 207 18.41 -18.03 0.59
N PHE A 208 18.91 -18.93 1.43
CA PHE A 208 20.34 -19.22 1.50
C PHE A 208 20.75 -20.37 0.58
N GLU A 209 21.66 -20.07 -0.34
CA GLU A 209 22.36 -21.01 -1.22
C GLU A 209 23.73 -21.46 -0.66
N GLN A 210 24.38 -22.39 -1.35
CA GLN A 210 25.66 -23.01 -0.95
C GLN A 210 26.78 -21.99 -0.69
N TRP A 211 26.86 -20.91 -1.47
CA TRP A 211 27.90 -19.87 -1.30
C TRP A 211 27.71 -19.02 -0.04
N HIS A 212 26.53 -19.03 0.60
CA HIS A 212 26.33 -18.41 1.92
C HIS A 212 26.88 -19.28 3.07
N LEU A 213 27.21 -20.55 2.81
CA LEU A 213 27.62 -21.50 3.84
C LEU A 213 28.85 -21.01 4.62
N ARG A 214 29.83 -20.39 3.95
CA ARG A 214 31.04 -19.84 4.58
C ARG A 214 30.71 -18.85 5.71
N SER A 215 29.86 -17.85 5.43
CA SER A 215 29.48 -16.83 6.42
C SER A 215 28.62 -17.40 7.55
N ARG A 216 27.73 -18.36 7.24
CA ARG A 216 26.88 -19.04 8.24
C ARG A 216 27.69 -19.91 9.20
N VAL A 217 28.63 -20.71 8.67
CA VAL A 217 29.52 -21.56 9.47
C VAL A 217 30.45 -20.70 10.32
N ALA A 218 30.98 -19.60 9.77
CA ALA A 218 31.80 -18.66 10.52
C ALA A 218 31.05 -18.10 11.74
N SER A 219 29.82 -17.61 11.53
CA SER A 219 28.96 -17.10 12.62
C SER A 219 28.77 -18.13 13.74
N SER A 220 28.33 -19.34 13.41
CA SER A 220 28.10 -20.40 14.39
C SER A 220 29.38 -20.84 15.11
N TYR A 221 30.52 -20.93 14.40
CA TYR A 221 31.80 -21.30 15.02
C TYR A 221 32.28 -20.25 16.02
N PHE A 222 32.21 -18.95 15.68
CA PHE A 222 32.59 -17.89 16.61
C PHE A 222 31.67 -17.83 17.83
N ALA A 223 30.38 -18.09 17.66
CA ALA A 223 29.44 -18.23 18.78
C ALA A 223 29.80 -19.43 19.67
N ASP A 224 30.16 -20.57 19.08
CA ASP A 224 30.56 -21.77 19.81
C ASP A 224 31.89 -21.60 20.55
N GLU A 225 32.85 -20.85 19.98
CA GLU A 225 34.11 -20.50 20.64
C GLU A 225 33.83 -19.68 21.90
N ALA A 226 32.94 -18.68 21.82
CA ALA A 226 32.55 -17.88 22.99
C ALA A 226 31.86 -18.71 24.08
N LEU A 227 31.10 -19.73 23.70
CA LEU A 227 30.44 -20.66 24.63
C LEU A 227 31.37 -21.75 25.19
N SER A 228 32.59 -21.91 24.66
CA SER A 228 33.54 -22.95 25.10
C SER A 228 34.14 -22.67 26.48
N VAL A 229 34.28 -21.40 26.85
CA VAL A 229 34.77 -20.96 28.16
C VAL A 229 33.61 -20.32 28.93
N ALA A 230 33.21 -20.94 30.05
CA ALA A 230 32.07 -20.45 30.84
C ALA A 230 32.31 -19.02 31.36
N GLN A 231 31.50 -18.06 30.91
CA GLN A 231 31.51 -16.69 31.42
C GLN A 231 31.12 -16.63 32.90
N LEU A 232 31.81 -15.79 33.67
CA LEU A 232 31.54 -15.58 35.09
C LEU A 232 30.58 -14.42 35.35
N ILE A 233 30.21 -13.66 34.32
CA ILE A 233 29.28 -12.52 34.41
C ILE A 233 27.84 -13.02 34.48
N SER A 234 27.53 -13.66 35.60
CA SER A 234 26.19 -14.08 36.02
C SER A 234 26.18 -14.15 37.54
N ARG A 235 25.01 -14.15 38.18
CA ARG A 235 24.93 -14.27 39.65
C ARG A 235 25.71 -15.49 40.17
N ALA A 236 25.51 -16.65 39.54
CA ALA A 236 26.22 -17.89 39.90
C ALA A 236 27.72 -17.80 39.63
N GLY A 237 28.12 -17.20 38.49
CA GLY A 237 29.52 -17.00 38.14
C GLY A 237 30.26 -16.05 39.09
N LEU A 238 29.62 -14.96 39.54
CA LEU A 238 30.17 -14.00 40.50
C LEU A 238 30.32 -14.59 41.92
N GLN A 239 29.51 -15.59 42.28
CA GLN A 239 29.62 -16.31 43.55
C GLN A 239 30.61 -17.49 43.48
N SER A 240 31.18 -17.77 42.31
CA SER A 240 32.07 -18.91 42.10
C SER A 240 33.42 -18.73 42.76
N SER A 241 33.98 -19.80 43.33
CA SER A 241 35.34 -19.81 43.88
C SER A 241 36.43 -19.66 42.82
N VAL A 242 36.08 -19.66 41.52
CA VAL A 242 37.00 -19.40 40.41
C VAL A 242 37.67 -18.03 40.53
N TRP A 243 36.99 -17.00 41.04
CA TRP A 243 37.61 -15.68 41.29
C TRP A 243 38.76 -15.71 42.29
N CYS A 244 38.81 -16.73 43.15
CA CYS A 244 39.86 -16.91 44.16
C CYS A 244 40.99 -17.83 43.67
N ARG A 245 41.00 -18.22 42.39
CA ARG A 245 42.02 -19.09 41.78
C ARG A 245 42.68 -18.39 40.59
N GLY A 246 43.92 -18.76 40.27
CA GLY A 246 44.61 -18.28 39.07
C GLY A 246 44.04 -18.87 37.78
N ALA A 247 44.52 -18.38 36.63
CA ALA A 247 44.16 -18.94 35.33
C ALA A 247 44.59 -20.42 35.23
N LEU A 248 43.77 -21.23 34.56
CA LEU A 248 44.13 -22.60 34.24
C LEU A 248 45.06 -22.60 33.01
N ALA A 249 46.05 -23.50 33.00
CA ALA A 249 46.89 -23.71 31.82
C ALA A 249 46.03 -24.21 30.65
N ALA A 250 46.33 -23.74 29.43
CA ALA A 250 45.79 -24.38 28.25
C ALA A 250 46.34 -25.81 28.14
N VAL A 251 45.52 -26.73 27.65
CA VAL A 251 45.89 -28.14 27.48
C VAL A 251 45.52 -28.60 26.08
N GLY A 252 46.39 -29.43 25.49
CA GLY A 252 46.16 -30.03 24.17
C GLY A 252 47.32 -29.81 23.20
N SER A 253 47.30 -30.53 22.09
CA SER A 253 48.39 -30.55 21.11
C SER A 253 47.99 -30.09 19.70
N PHE A 254 46.69 -29.80 19.48
CA PHE A 254 46.14 -29.48 18.18
C PHE A 254 46.06 -27.97 17.95
N VAL A 255 46.69 -27.50 16.87
CA VAL A 255 46.60 -26.10 16.41
C VAL A 255 45.67 -26.03 15.19
N PRO A 256 44.48 -25.42 15.30
CA PRO A 256 43.56 -25.28 14.17
C PRO A 256 44.09 -24.33 13.10
N LEU A 257 43.91 -24.70 11.84
CA LEU A 257 44.34 -23.93 10.67
C LEU A 257 43.18 -23.50 9.75
N GLY A 258 42.06 -24.23 9.73
CA GLY A 258 40.91 -23.85 8.88
C GLY A 258 39.77 -24.86 8.88
N VAL A 259 38.69 -24.53 8.16
CA VAL A 259 37.47 -25.35 8.09
C VAL A 259 37.16 -25.78 6.66
N LEU A 260 36.79 -27.05 6.51
CA LEU A 260 36.31 -27.68 5.29
C LEU A 260 34.83 -28.04 5.39
N ALA A 261 34.14 -27.99 4.25
CA ALA A 261 32.82 -28.57 4.05
C ALA A 261 32.88 -29.69 3.01
N MET A 262 32.17 -30.78 3.29
CA MET A 262 32.03 -31.93 2.41
C MET A 262 30.54 -32.11 2.06
N GLY A 263 30.19 -31.80 0.81
CA GLY A 263 28.89 -32.14 0.24
C GLY A 263 28.89 -33.54 -0.40
N SER A 264 27.77 -33.95 -0.99
CA SER A 264 27.62 -35.27 -1.63
C SER A 264 28.58 -35.55 -2.81
N GLN A 265 29.12 -34.50 -3.46
CA GLN A 265 30.03 -34.62 -4.60
C GLN A 265 31.21 -33.63 -4.60
N GLN A 266 31.31 -32.73 -3.63
CA GLN A 266 32.32 -31.66 -3.61
C GLN A 266 32.90 -31.45 -2.22
N ILE A 267 34.24 -31.39 -2.16
CA ILE A 267 34.99 -30.95 -0.99
C ILE A 267 35.34 -29.48 -1.19
N LEU A 268 34.88 -28.62 -0.29
CA LEU A 268 35.05 -27.17 -0.34
C LEU A 268 35.85 -26.69 0.87
N PHE A 269 36.93 -25.98 0.62
CA PHE A 269 37.59 -25.19 1.65
C PHE A 269 36.77 -23.93 1.93
N LEU A 270 36.32 -23.75 3.18
CA LEU A 270 35.48 -22.61 3.55
C LEU A 270 36.33 -21.38 3.86
N ASP A 271 37.19 -21.48 4.88
CA ASP A 271 38.02 -20.37 5.34
C ASP A 271 39.08 -20.86 6.35
N GLN A 272 40.25 -20.22 6.38
CA GLN A 272 41.25 -20.45 7.43
C GLN A 272 40.89 -19.72 8.73
N TRP A 273 40.39 -18.49 8.63
CA TRP A 273 40.20 -17.58 9.77
C TRP A 273 39.02 -17.92 10.66
N ILE A 274 38.13 -18.82 10.21
CA ILE A 274 37.07 -19.37 11.07
C ILE A 274 37.70 -19.99 12.33
N ALA A 275 38.73 -20.81 12.16
CA ALA A 275 39.36 -21.56 13.26
C ALA A 275 40.77 -21.09 13.62
N ARG A 276 41.56 -20.60 12.66
CA ARG A 276 42.95 -20.18 12.89
C ARG A 276 43.04 -19.05 13.91
N ARG A 277 43.93 -19.20 14.90
CA ARG A 277 44.30 -18.13 15.84
C ARG A 277 45.79 -17.87 15.76
N GLU A 278 46.15 -16.60 15.65
CA GLU A 278 47.54 -16.17 15.76
C GLU A 278 47.95 -16.08 17.22
N ARG A 279 49.22 -16.35 17.50
CA ARG A 279 49.79 -16.26 18.85
C ARG A 279 49.95 -14.78 19.23
N ILE A 280 48.97 -14.23 19.94
CA ILE A 280 48.95 -12.82 20.34
C ILE A 280 48.84 -12.66 21.88
N ASP A 281 47.79 -13.22 22.48
CA ASP A 281 47.53 -13.10 23.92
C ASP A 281 48.08 -14.33 24.67
N GLY A 282 48.79 -14.10 25.78
CA GLY A 282 49.23 -15.18 26.66
C GLY A 282 48.05 -15.86 27.36
N ASP A 283 48.23 -17.13 27.74
CA ASP A 283 47.19 -18.00 28.30
C ASP A 283 46.38 -17.34 29.45
N PRO A 284 47.00 -16.71 30.47
CA PRO A 284 46.24 -16.08 31.54
C PRO A 284 45.34 -14.93 31.07
N ARG A 285 45.80 -14.13 30.10
CA ARG A 285 45.04 -12.99 29.57
C ARG A 285 43.82 -13.49 28.78
N ARG A 286 44.03 -14.44 27.87
CA ARG A 286 42.96 -15.07 27.08
C ARG A 286 41.93 -15.76 27.97
N TYR A 287 42.37 -16.47 29.00
CA TYR A 287 41.50 -17.14 29.99
C TYR A 287 40.55 -16.16 30.69
N TRP A 288 41.09 -15.05 31.22
CA TRP A 288 40.31 -14.07 31.97
C TRP A 288 39.43 -13.21 31.07
N GLN A 289 39.88 -12.88 29.86
CA GLN A 289 39.09 -12.15 28.87
C GLN A 289 37.74 -12.83 28.63
N TRP A 290 37.74 -14.11 28.22
CA TRP A 290 36.49 -14.84 27.98
C TRP A 290 35.57 -14.89 29.21
N ARG A 291 36.14 -15.10 30.40
CA ARG A 291 35.36 -15.18 31.66
C ARG A 291 34.72 -13.85 32.06
N MET A 292 35.30 -12.72 31.66
CA MET A 292 34.82 -11.38 31.97
C MET A 292 34.02 -10.73 30.82
N MET A 293 33.49 -11.54 29.89
CA MET A 293 32.79 -11.06 28.69
C MET A 293 33.64 -10.13 27.81
N MET A 294 34.95 -10.31 27.82
CA MET A 294 35.87 -9.63 26.91
C MET A 294 36.28 -10.61 25.83
N ARG A 295 36.04 -10.28 24.56
CA ARG A 295 36.58 -11.08 23.45
C ARG A 295 38.11 -10.92 23.38
N PRO A 296 38.91 -12.01 23.37
CA PRO A 296 40.36 -11.94 23.13
C PRO A 296 40.72 -11.30 21.79
N TRP A 297 41.91 -10.70 21.69
CA TRP A 297 42.27 -9.93 20.50
C TRP A 297 42.45 -10.81 19.27
N ASP A 298 43.06 -11.99 19.42
CA ASP A 298 43.24 -12.97 18.35
C ASP A 298 41.91 -13.49 17.79
N ALA A 299 40.89 -13.70 18.63
CA ALA A 299 39.55 -14.07 18.19
C ALA A 299 38.85 -12.92 17.45
N PHE A 300 38.98 -11.68 17.94
CA PHE A 300 38.42 -10.50 17.27
C PHE A 300 39.09 -10.24 15.91
N LEU A 301 40.41 -10.31 15.85
CA LEU A 301 41.17 -10.14 14.62
C LEU A 301 40.82 -11.22 13.60
N ALA A 302 40.66 -12.48 14.03
CA ALA A 302 40.21 -13.57 13.15
C ALA A 302 38.83 -13.29 12.54
N GLN A 303 37.88 -12.68 13.28
CA GLN A 303 36.59 -12.29 12.71
C GLN A 303 36.71 -11.22 11.62
N ILE A 304 37.61 -10.24 11.80
CA ILE A 304 37.87 -9.20 10.81
C ILE A 304 38.53 -9.82 9.57
N LEU A 305 39.57 -10.64 9.76
CA LEU A 305 40.32 -11.25 8.67
C LEU A 305 39.46 -12.25 7.88
N GLN A 306 38.61 -13.03 8.55
CA GLN A 306 37.60 -13.88 7.92
C GLN A 306 36.72 -13.05 6.97
N PHE A 307 36.18 -11.93 7.47
CA PHE A 307 35.35 -11.04 6.68
C PHE A 307 36.12 -10.39 5.52
N GLN A 308 37.32 -9.84 5.76
CA GLN A 308 38.12 -9.19 4.71
C GLN A 308 38.56 -10.16 3.62
N CYS A 309 38.94 -11.40 3.98
CA CYS A 309 39.23 -12.43 3.00
C CYS A 309 37.99 -12.79 2.17
N GLN A 310 36.83 -12.98 2.80
CA GLN A 310 35.59 -13.25 2.08
C GLN A 310 35.19 -12.08 1.17
N LEU A 311 35.34 -10.84 1.64
CA LEU A 311 35.11 -9.63 0.87
C LEU A 311 36.02 -9.57 -0.36
N ARG A 312 37.33 -9.80 -0.20
CA ARG A 312 38.27 -9.84 -1.33
C ARG A 312 37.86 -10.90 -2.36
N ASP A 313 37.59 -12.12 -1.91
CA ASP A 313 37.30 -13.24 -2.80
C ASP A 313 36.06 -12.97 -3.66
N VAL A 314 35.01 -12.39 -3.06
CA VAL A 314 33.75 -12.15 -3.77
C VAL A 314 33.79 -10.90 -4.67
N TRP A 315 34.76 -9.99 -4.48
CA TRP A 315 35.00 -8.84 -5.37
C TRP A 315 36.02 -9.14 -6.49
N GLN A 316 36.91 -10.12 -6.35
CA GLN A 316 37.92 -10.47 -7.37
C GLN A 316 37.38 -11.29 -8.55
N VAL A 317 36.20 -11.92 -8.42
CA VAL A 317 35.58 -12.74 -9.50
C VAL A 317 35.33 -11.94 -10.79
N GLU A 318 35.38 -10.60 -10.74
CA GLU A 318 35.23 -9.71 -11.91
C GLU A 318 36.45 -9.63 -12.84
N ALA A 319 37.64 -10.11 -12.43
CA ALA A 319 38.85 -9.99 -13.27
C ALA A 319 39.12 -11.19 -14.20
N GLU A 320 38.59 -12.38 -13.90
CA GLU A 320 38.90 -13.61 -14.65
C GLU A 320 37.67 -14.34 -15.24
N ALA A 321 36.44 -13.87 -14.98
CA ALA A 321 35.22 -14.45 -15.55
C ALA A 321 34.61 -13.53 -16.62
N ASP A 322 35.07 -13.68 -17.88
CA ASP A 322 34.43 -13.13 -19.08
C ASP A 322 33.10 -13.84 -19.42
N GLY A 323 32.29 -14.16 -18.42
CA GLY A 323 31.14 -15.06 -18.55
C GLY A 323 29.83 -14.60 -17.88
N ASP A 324 29.85 -13.64 -16.96
CA ASP A 324 28.63 -13.12 -16.33
C ASP A 324 28.85 -11.69 -15.81
N ASP A 325 29.23 -10.78 -16.71
CA ASP A 325 29.04 -9.35 -16.45
C ASP A 325 27.52 -9.08 -16.51
N PRO A 326 26.87 -8.65 -15.40
CA PRO A 326 25.44 -8.31 -15.41
C PRO A 326 25.13 -7.13 -16.36
N CYS A 327 26.17 -6.39 -16.76
CA CYS A 327 26.11 -5.38 -17.81
C CYS A 327 26.47 -5.93 -19.21
N GLN A 328 26.90 -7.18 -19.39
CA GLN A 328 27.23 -7.73 -20.71
C GLN A 328 25.97 -7.94 -21.54
N GLN A 329 24.90 -8.46 -20.94
CA GLN A 329 23.60 -8.55 -21.60
C GLN A 329 23.03 -7.17 -21.90
N LEU A 330 23.21 -6.18 -21.01
CA LEU A 330 22.83 -4.78 -21.22
C LEU A 330 23.66 -4.09 -22.30
N ARG A 331 24.99 -4.29 -22.32
CA ARG A 331 25.91 -3.77 -23.34
C ARG A 331 25.63 -4.42 -24.68
N LYS A 332 25.38 -5.73 -24.72
CA LYS A 332 24.96 -6.45 -25.92
C LYS A 332 23.59 -5.97 -26.40
N LEU A 333 22.62 -5.73 -25.50
CA LEU A 333 21.33 -5.13 -25.86
C LEU A 333 21.46 -3.69 -26.36
N VAL A 334 22.36 -2.89 -25.80
CA VAL A 334 22.64 -1.51 -26.23
C VAL A 334 23.37 -1.51 -27.58
N VAL A 335 24.29 -2.44 -27.80
CA VAL A 335 24.97 -2.65 -29.09
C VAL A 335 24.00 -3.17 -30.14
N ASP A 336 23.11 -4.11 -29.78
CA ASP A 336 22.06 -4.64 -30.65
C ASP A 336 21.05 -3.54 -31.01
N ALA A 337 20.59 -2.76 -30.01
CA ALA A 337 19.70 -1.60 -30.21
C ALA A 337 20.37 -0.51 -31.05
N SER A 338 21.65 -0.22 -30.81
CA SER A 338 22.45 0.70 -31.63
C SER A 338 22.58 0.19 -33.07
N SER A 339 22.77 -1.12 -33.29
CA SER A 339 22.85 -1.71 -34.62
C SER A 339 21.53 -1.61 -35.40
N VAL A 340 20.39 -1.81 -34.71
CA VAL A 340 19.05 -1.70 -35.29
C VAL A 340 18.69 -0.25 -35.57
N VAL A 341 19.04 0.69 -34.67
CA VAL A 341 18.88 2.13 -34.90
C VAL A 341 19.74 2.60 -36.07
N ASN A 342 20.99 2.13 -36.19
CA ASN A 342 21.87 2.42 -37.33
C ASN A 342 21.38 1.77 -38.64
N GLN A 343 20.64 0.66 -38.58
CA GLN A 343 19.95 0.09 -39.75
C GLN A 343 18.71 0.89 -40.12
N LEU A 344 17.95 1.38 -39.13
CA LEU A 344 16.79 2.24 -39.33
C LEU A 344 17.20 3.60 -39.92
N GLU A 345 18.28 4.19 -39.43
CA GLU A 345 18.84 5.44 -39.95
C GLU A 345 19.30 5.27 -41.40
N ARG A 346 19.99 4.16 -41.72
CA ARG A 346 20.37 3.82 -43.11
C ARG A 346 19.16 3.59 -44.00
N TYR A 347 18.11 2.95 -43.48
CA TYR A 347 16.83 2.77 -44.19
C TYR A 347 16.20 4.13 -44.50
N TYR A 348 15.95 4.97 -43.50
CA TYR A 348 15.33 6.29 -43.70
C TYR A 348 16.18 7.24 -44.55
N ARG A 349 17.51 7.17 -44.45
CA ARG A 349 18.43 7.92 -45.31
C ARG A 349 18.35 7.45 -46.76
N ALA A 350 18.33 6.14 -47.01
CA ALA A 350 18.15 5.59 -48.35
C ALA A 350 16.76 5.89 -48.92
N THR A 351 15.69 5.78 -48.12
CA THR A 351 14.32 6.10 -48.54
C THR A 351 14.13 7.58 -48.82
N SER A 352 14.74 8.47 -48.02
CA SER A 352 14.70 9.92 -48.27
C SER A 352 15.52 10.35 -49.49
N GLU A 353 16.69 9.73 -49.73
CA GLU A 353 17.50 9.94 -50.94
C GLU A 353 16.79 9.40 -52.21
N HIS A 354 15.97 8.36 -52.09
CA HIS A 354 15.17 7.82 -53.20
C HIS A 354 13.88 8.63 -53.45
N LEU A 355 13.18 9.08 -52.40
CA LEU A 355 12.02 9.96 -52.51
C LEU A 355 12.38 11.34 -53.09
N ALA A 356 13.64 11.78 -52.93
CA ALA A 356 14.17 12.98 -53.57
C ALA A 356 14.49 12.80 -55.07
N LYS A 357 14.51 11.56 -55.59
CA LYS A 357 14.87 11.22 -56.99
C LYS A 357 13.75 10.41 -57.68
N LEU A 358 12.69 11.14 -58.07
CA LEU A 358 11.74 10.87 -59.16
C LEU A 358 10.69 9.72 -59.07
N ASP A 359 9.45 10.16 -59.34
CA ASP A 359 8.43 9.71 -60.30
C ASP A 359 8.38 8.24 -60.81
N LEU A 360 7.26 7.59 -60.45
CA LEU A 360 6.54 6.42 -61.02
C LEU A 360 7.23 5.06 -61.27
N GLY A 361 6.57 4.00 -60.76
CA GLY A 361 6.63 2.62 -61.29
C GLY A 361 6.27 1.53 -60.27
N ALA A 362 5.09 0.92 -60.38
CA ALA A 362 4.50 0.04 -59.37
C ALA A 362 5.11 -1.38 -59.21
N ASP A 363 6.18 -1.75 -59.93
CA ASP A 363 6.65 -3.15 -59.98
C ASP A 363 8.06 -3.40 -59.41
N ARG A 364 8.57 -2.54 -58.51
CA ARG A 364 9.88 -2.77 -57.84
C ARG A 364 9.86 -2.70 -56.31
N ALA A 365 8.68 -2.75 -55.69
CA ALA A 365 8.54 -2.61 -54.24
C ALA A 365 8.93 -3.87 -53.42
N GLU A 366 9.16 -5.03 -54.04
CA GLU A 366 9.32 -6.29 -53.29
C GLU A 366 10.75 -6.62 -52.83
N SER A 367 11.79 -5.89 -53.25
CA SER A 367 13.18 -6.24 -52.90
C SER A 367 13.79 -5.49 -51.71
N TYR A 368 13.01 -4.66 -50.99
CA TYR A 368 13.49 -3.85 -49.85
C TYR A 368 12.73 -4.08 -48.55
N LEU A 369 11.94 -5.16 -48.47
CA LEU A 369 11.33 -5.58 -47.21
C LEU A 369 12.41 -6.19 -46.32
N LEU A 370 12.62 -5.60 -45.14
CA LEU A 370 13.30 -6.25 -44.01
C LEU A 370 12.76 -7.68 -43.89
N SER A 371 13.62 -8.66 -44.12
CA SER A 371 13.30 -10.08 -43.95
C SER A 371 13.01 -10.35 -42.47
N GLY A 372 11.77 -10.11 -42.04
CA GLY A 372 11.37 -10.25 -40.64
C GLY A 372 10.19 -9.38 -40.17
N GLY A 373 9.79 -8.34 -40.92
CA GLY A 373 8.60 -7.53 -40.62
C GLY A 373 8.53 -6.88 -39.23
N THR A 374 7.42 -6.21 -38.91
CA THR A 374 7.15 -5.57 -37.60
C THR A 374 7.23 -6.52 -36.39
N SER A 375 7.29 -7.83 -36.64
CA SER A 375 7.53 -8.87 -35.64
C SER A 375 8.90 -8.78 -35.00
N GLU A 376 10.00 -8.50 -35.73
CA GLU A 376 11.32 -8.36 -35.08
C GLU A 376 11.40 -7.14 -34.16
N LEU A 377 10.78 -6.02 -34.59
CA LEU A 377 10.66 -4.83 -33.77
C LEU A 377 9.78 -5.10 -32.53
N GLY A 378 8.69 -5.84 -32.70
CA GLY A 378 7.83 -6.29 -31.60
C GLY A 378 8.54 -7.25 -30.64
N HIS A 379 9.36 -8.17 -31.14
CA HIS A 379 10.18 -9.07 -30.32
C HIS A 379 11.28 -8.30 -29.58
N LEU A 380 11.90 -7.30 -30.19
CA LEU A 380 12.88 -6.43 -29.52
C LEU A 380 12.21 -5.58 -28.42
N VAL A 381 11.06 -4.97 -28.71
CA VAL A 381 10.26 -4.20 -27.74
C VAL A 381 9.79 -5.08 -26.59
N ASN A 382 9.33 -6.31 -26.87
CA ASN A 382 8.95 -7.28 -25.85
C ASN A 382 10.16 -7.74 -25.03
N ARG A 383 11.34 -7.97 -25.63
CA ARG A 383 12.58 -8.27 -24.88
C ARG A 383 13.01 -7.09 -24.00
N LEU A 384 12.88 -5.86 -24.48
CA LEU A 384 13.15 -4.64 -23.71
C LEU A 384 12.13 -4.42 -22.58
N GLN A 385 10.86 -4.77 -22.80
CA GLN A 385 9.82 -4.76 -21.76
C GLN A 385 10.01 -5.87 -20.72
N SER A 386 10.31 -7.10 -21.14
CA SER A 386 10.65 -8.21 -20.23
C SER A 386 11.93 -7.93 -19.44
N ALA A 387 12.93 -7.28 -20.04
CA ALA A 387 14.11 -6.81 -19.32
C ALA A 387 13.77 -5.69 -18.33
N LYS A 388 12.89 -4.75 -18.70
CA LYS A 388 12.36 -3.69 -17.82
C LYS A 388 11.55 -4.26 -16.65
N ASP A 389 10.82 -5.34 -16.86
CA ASP A 389 10.04 -6.03 -15.83
C ASP A 389 10.93 -6.92 -14.93
N MET A 390 12.00 -7.52 -15.46
CA MET A 390 13.07 -8.14 -14.66
C MET A 390 13.84 -7.11 -13.82
N ILE A 391 14.11 -5.92 -14.35
CA ILE A 391 14.77 -4.81 -13.63
C ILE A 391 13.89 -4.25 -12.52
N LYS A 392 12.56 -4.28 -12.67
CA LYS A 392 11.60 -3.91 -11.60
C LYS A 392 11.52 -4.92 -10.46
N LEU A 393 12.04 -6.14 -10.63
CA LEU A 393 11.94 -7.24 -9.65
C LEU A 393 13.27 -7.59 -8.96
N MET A 394 14.36 -6.87 -9.23
CA MET A 394 15.60 -7.01 -8.48
C MET A 394 15.84 -5.78 -7.59
N PRO A 395 15.77 -5.89 -6.26
CA PRO A 395 16.22 -4.81 -5.40
C PRO A 395 17.73 -4.67 -5.58
N THR A 396 18.19 -3.58 -6.20
CA THR A 396 19.62 -3.22 -6.29
C THR A 396 20.30 -3.01 -4.93
N ASP A 397 19.54 -3.12 -3.85
CA ASP A 397 19.99 -3.03 -2.47
C ASP A 397 20.27 -4.45 -1.92
N ARG A 398 21.33 -4.60 -1.10
CA ARG A 398 21.83 -5.84 -0.44
C ARG A 398 22.96 -6.59 -1.17
N LEU A 399 23.96 -5.89 -1.72
CA LEU A 399 25.10 -6.53 -2.41
C LEU A 399 25.87 -7.54 -1.53
N LEU A 400 26.07 -7.26 -0.24
CA LEU A 400 26.80 -8.15 0.67
C LEU A 400 26.08 -9.50 0.84
N ILE A 401 24.77 -9.46 1.06
CA ILE A 401 23.94 -10.66 1.17
C ILE A 401 24.01 -11.44 -0.14
N ARG A 402 23.87 -10.78 -1.30
CA ARG A 402 23.95 -11.41 -2.63
C ARG A 402 25.32 -12.01 -2.97
N ARG A 403 26.38 -11.60 -2.27
CA ARG A 403 27.76 -12.08 -2.50
C ARG A 403 28.24 -13.08 -1.44
N GLY A 404 27.45 -13.37 -0.42
CA GLY A 404 27.66 -14.52 0.49
C GLY A 404 27.81 -14.16 1.93
N ILE A 405 27.67 -12.88 2.24
CA ILE A 405 27.92 -12.32 3.55
C ILE A 405 26.56 -12.02 4.17
N VAL A 406 26.17 -12.86 5.13
CA VAL A 406 24.88 -12.74 5.85
C VAL A 406 25.05 -12.05 7.21
N GLU A 407 26.28 -12.06 7.73
CA GLU A 407 26.61 -11.52 9.04
C GLU A 407 28.04 -10.96 9.05
N LEU A 408 28.18 -9.73 9.53
CA LEU A 408 29.43 -8.98 9.62
C LEU A 408 30.09 -9.15 11.00
N PRO A 409 31.42 -9.00 11.13
CA PRO A 409 32.07 -8.79 12.42
C PRO A 409 31.51 -7.55 13.13
N SER A 410 31.82 -7.39 14.42
CA SER A 410 31.39 -6.19 15.16
C SER A 410 31.99 -4.89 14.63
N ALA A 411 33.11 -4.96 13.91
CA ALA A 411 33.68 -3.88 13.12
C ALA A 411 34.49 -4.41 11.95
N GLY A 412 34.64 -3.61 10.91
CA GLY A 412 35.44 -3.94 9.73
C GLY A 412 35.52 -2.79 8.74
N TYR A 413 36.28 -2.99 7.67
CA TYR A 413 36.48 -2.00 6.61
C TYR A 413 35.67 -2.38 5.38
N LEU A 414 35.09 -1.39 4.70
CA LEU A 414 34.43 -1.55 3.40
C LEU A 414 35.08 -0.62 2.37
N PRO A 415 35.31 -1.10 1.14
CA PRO A 415 35.77 -0.26 0.04
C PRO A 415 34.66 0.70 -0.38
N VAL A 416 35.03 1.94 -0.70
CA VAL A 416 34.16 2.93 -1.32
C VAL A 416 34.92 3.63 -2.45
N VAL A 417 34.22 4.10 -3.46
CA VAL A 417 34.83 4.85 -4.55
C VAL A 417 34.81 6.34 -4.21
N PRO A 418 35.97 7.02 -4.10
CA PRO A 418 36.04 8.47 -4.00
C PRO A 418 35.63 9.06 -5.35
N SER A 419 34.38 9.52 -5.49
CA SER A 419 33.91 10.19 -6.70
C SER A 419 32.93 11.30 -6.36
N ALA A 420 32.89 12.36 -7.18
CA ALA A 420 31.91 13.43 -7.02
C ALA A 420 30.48 12.98 -7.35
N ASN A 421 30.31 11.84 -8.02
CA ASN A 421 29.03 11.38 -8.55
C ASN A 421 28.27 10.43 -7.59
N PHE A 422 28.97 9.81 -6.63
CA PHE A 422 28.36 8.85 -5.70
C PHE A 422 28.71 9.18 -4.25
N THR A 423 27.69 9.39 -3.43
CA THR A 423 27.86 9.63 -1.99
C THR A 423 28.18 8.33 -1.26
N VAL A 424 28.92 8.42 -0.15
CA VAL A 424 29.19 7.26 0.73
C VAL A 424 27.88 6.66 1.22
N ASN A 425 26.90 7.50 1.51
CA ASN A 425 25.58 7.06 1.96
C ASN A 425 24.88 6.14 0.95
N GLN A 426 24.98 6.44 -0.34
CA GLN A 426 24.39 5.61 -1.40
C GLN A 426 25.16 4.28 -1.53
N GLN A 427 26.49 4.34 -1.60
CA GLN A 427 27.34 3.15 -1.77
C GLN A 427 27.13 2.14 -0.63
N ILE A 428 27.14 2.61 0.62
CA ILE A 428 27.00 1.72 1.78
C ILE A 428 25.59 1.17 1.95
N ARG A 429 24.55 1.96 1.62
CA ARG A 429 23.16 1.46 1.64
C ARG A 429 22.93 0.37 0.59
N GLN A 430 23.50 0.51 -0.60
CA GLN A 430 23.48 -0.54 -1.63
C GLN A 430 24.18 -1.81 -1.15
N MET A 431 25.30 -1.68 -0.43
CA MET A 431 26.06 -2.82 0.11
C MET A 431 25.33 -3.56 1.24
N MET A 432 24.99 -2.85 2.32
CA MET A 432 24.43 -3.46 3.53
C MET A 432 22.92 -3.71 3.44
N GLY A 433 22.20 -2.97 2.60
CA GLY A 433 20.76 -3.05 2.47
C GLY A 433 19.99 -2.37 3.60
N GLU A 434 18.68 -2.57 3.60
CA GLU A 434 17.73 -1.95 4.52
C GLU A 434 17.54 -2.71 5.85
N GLY A 435 18.20 -3.87 6.01
CA GLY A 435 18.13 -4.72 7.21
C GLY A 435 18.88 -4.18 8.43
N VAL A 436 19.59 -3.07 8.28
CA VAL A 436 20.38 -2.41 9.34
C VAL A 436 20.03 -0.93 9.43
N ASP A 437 20.22 -0.34 10.62
CA ASP A 437 20.11 1.11 10.84
C ASP A 437 21.49 1.76 10.73
N LEU A 438 21.68 2.61 9.72
CA LEU A 438 22.97 3.22 9.38
C LEU A 438 23.04 4.68 9.84
N ARG A 439 24.05 4.99 10.65
CA ARG A 439 24.45 6.36 10.99
C ARG A 439 25.84 6.65 10.42
N PHE A 440 26.00 7.81 9.77
CA PHE A 440 27.25 8.18 9.13
C PHE A 440 27.94 9.29 9.91
N CYS A 441 29.22 9.09 10.24
CA CYS A 441 30.03 10.00 11.03
C CYS A 441 31.31 10.34 10.26
N ILE A 442 31.67 11.61 10.19
CA ILE A 442 32.97 12.03 9.66
C ILE A 442 33.95 12.03 10.81
N VAL A 443 35.09 11.39 10.60
CA VAL A 443 36.14 11.28 11.60
C VAL A 443 37.49 11.60 10.99
N ARG A 444 38.45 11.95 11.83
CA ARG A 444 39.83 11.92 11.41
C ARG A 444 40.32 10.48 11.30
N PRO A 445 41.25 10.14 10.40
CA PRO A 445 41.78 8.78 10.25
C PRO A 445 42.32 8.18 11.56
N ASP A 446 42.87 8.99 12.47
CA ASP A 446 43.39 8.52 13.77
C ASP A 446 42.30 8.02 14.73
N TYR A 447 41.07 8.53 14.64
CA TYR A 447 39.94 8.09 15.47
C TYR A 447 39.51 6.64 15.16
N VAL A 448 39.76 6.17 13.94
CA VAL A 448 39.33 4.85 13.45
C VAL A 448 39.96 3.71 14.27
N ALA A 449 41.22 3.87 14.70
CA ALA A 449 41.93 2.85 15.46
C ALA A 449 41.31 2.62 16.85
N GLU A 450 40.93 3.69 17.55
CA GLU A 450 40.26 3.61 18.85
C GLU A 450 38.86 3.02 18.71
N ALA A 451 38.07 3.48 17.72
CA ALA A 451 36.74 2.94 17.44
C ALA A 451 36.76 1.43 17.14
N LEU A 452 37.79 0.95 16.43
CA LEU A 452 37.98 -0.48 16.17
C LEU A 452 38.21 -1.27 17.46
N GLN A 453 39.03 -0.74 18.38
CA GLN A 453 39.28 -1.35 19.68
C GLN A 453 38.02 -1.37 20.56
N GLU A 454 37.23 -0.29 20.56
CA GLU A 454 35.97 -0.24 21.30
C GLU A 454 34.95 -1.29 20.83
N ALA A 455 34.95 -1.60 19.54
CA ALA A 455 34.08 -2.61 18.93
C ALA A 455 34.52 -4.06 19.20
N GLN A 456 35.72 -4.28 19.76
CA GLN A 456 36.30 -5.62 20.00
C GLN A 456 35.33 -6.56 20.74
N HIS A 457 34.66 -6.05 21.77
CA HIS A 457 33.82 -6.82 22.67
C HIS A 457 32.34 -6.86 22.27
N MET A 458 31.96 -6.22 21.16
CA MET A 458 30.58 -6.18 20.71
C MET A 458 30.20 -7.42 19.90
N GLU A 459 28.92 -7.74 19.85
CA GLU A 459 28.41 -8.84 19.03
C GLU A 459 28.53 -8.55 17.53
N ARG A 460 28.56 -9.63 16.75
CA ARG A 460 28.49 -9.58 15.29
C ARG A 460 27.19 -8.91 14.81
N ILE A 461 27.16 -8.44 13.56
CA ILE A 461 26.06 -7.66 12.98
C ILE A 461 25.34 -8.52 11.96
N SER A 462 24.09 -8.91 12.23
CA SER A 462 23.25 -9.65 11.28
C SER A 462 22.67 -8.72 10.21
N LEU A 463 22.81 -9.08 8.94
CA LEU A 463 22.20 -8.34 7.82
C LEU A 463 20.77 -8.80 7.51
N THR A 464 20.37 -9.98 8.00
CA THR A 464 19.05 -10.58 7.72
C THR A 464 18.04 -10.36 8.83
N ARG A 465 18.47 -10.22 10.10
CA ARG A 465 17.58 -10.07 11.25
C ARG A 465 16.58 -8.91 11.10
N GLY A 466 17.06 -7.74 10.67
CA GLY A 466 16.20 -6.58 10.42
C GLY A 466 15.37 -6.66 9.12
N LEU A 467 15.68 -7.60 8.23
CA LEU A 467 14.85 -7.92 7.07
C LEU A 467 13.69 -8.86 7.46
N ASP A 468 13.96 -9.85 8.32
CA ASP A 468 12.95 -10.76 8.84
C ASP A 468 11.99 -10.04 9.79
N ASN A 469 12.51 -9.11 10.62
CA ASN A 469 11.72 -8.27 11.50
C ASN A 469 12.22 -6.80 11.45
N PRO A 470 11.46 -5.88 10.82
CA PRO A 470 11.84 -4.46 10.72
C PRO A 470 12.04 -3.73 12.06
N GLN A 471 11.53 -4.26 13.18
CA GLN A 471 11.73 -3.70 14.51
C GLN A 471 13.07 -4.14 15.16
N GLN A 472 13.77 -5.11 14.57
CA GLN A 472 15.03 -5.68 15.10
C GLN A 472 16.22 -5.34 14.22
N LYS A 473 16.26 -4.12 13.66
CA LYS A 473 17.40 -3.66 12.87
C LYS A 473 18.62 -3.47 13.76
N GLU A 474 19.75 -4.02 13.33
CA GLU A 474 21.02 -3.82 14.01
C GLU A 474 21.51 -2.38 13.77
N GLU A 475 21.91 -1.69 14.83
CA GLU A 475 22.42 -0.32 14.74
C GLU A 475 23.91 -0.32 14.40
N VAL A 476 24.26 0.38 13.31
CA VAL A 476 25.62 0.41 12.75
C VAL A 476 26.05 1.85 12.49
N ASP A 477 27.27 2.17 12.92
CA ASP A 477 27.92 3.44 12.63
C ASP A 477 28.94 3.24 11.49
N ILE A 478 28.94 4.17 10.55
CA ILE A 478 29.84 4.24 9.40
C ILE A 478 30.74 5.45 9.59
N LEU A 479 32.01 5.20 9.89
CA LEU A 479 33.03 6.22 10.05
C LEU A 479 33.71 6.49 8.71
N VAL A 480 33.60 7.73 8.24
CA VAL A 480 34.16 8.20 6.97
C VAL A 480 35.41 9.05 7.26
N PRO A 481 36.62 8.53 7.02
CA PRO A 481 37.86 9.26 7.29
C PRO A 481 38.00 10.45 6.33
N ASP A 482 38.24 11.64 6.90
CA ASP A 482 38.36 12.90 6.16
C ASP A 482 37.17 13.17 5.21
N GLY A 483 35.99 12.63 5.52
CA GLY A 483 34.81 12.77 4.67
C GLY A 483 34.43 14.23 4.44
N GLU A 484 34.01 14.55 3.21
CA GLU A 484 33.54 15.89 2.88
C GLU A 484 32.02 15.95 2.96
N ILE A 485 31.51 16.90 3.74
CA ILE A 485 30.09 17.16 3.83
C ILE A 485 29.67 18.00 2.62
N LEU A 486 28.91 17.42 1.69
CA LEU A 486 28.27 18.19 0.61
C LEU A 486 27.15 19.11 1.12
N GLY A 487 26.67 18.85 2.33
CA GLY A 487 25.80 19.74 3.10
C GLY A 487 25.37 19.11 4.43
N VAL A 488 25.62 19.80 5.55
CA VAL A 488 24.88 19.56 6.80
C VAL A 488 23.53 20.20 6.60
N ASN A 489 22.68 19.54 5.83
CA ASN A 489 21.33 20.00 5.53
C ASN A 489 20.62 18.89 4.74
N ALA A 490 20.15 17.84 5.42
CA ALA A 490 18.74 17.58 5.22
C ALA A 490 18.05 18.82 5.81
N LYS A 491 18.00 19.94 5.05
CA LYS A 491 17.24 21.11 5.44
C LYS A 491 15.90 20.54 5.84
N LEU A 492 15.49 20.77 7.09
CA LEU A 492 14.09 20.83 7.48
C LEU A 492 13.36 21.36 6.24
N GLY A 493 12.33 20.67 5.76
CA GLY A 493 11.50 21.25 4.70
C GLY A 493 11.25 22.71 5.07
N GLN A 494 11.71 23.63 4.22
CA GLN A 494 11.74 25.05 4.56
C GLN A 494 10.29 25.50 4.67
N GLY A 495 9.89 25.95 5.84
CA GLY A 495 8.62 26.62 6.06
C GLY A 495 8.68 28.03 5.47
N TRP A 496 7.62 28.42 4.78
CA TRP A 496 7.46 29.73 4.15
C TRP A 496 6.15 30.36 4.60
N ALA A 497 6.21 31.63 5.01
CA ALA A 497 5.04 32.48 5.02
C ALA A 497 4.76 32.90 3.58
N GLY A 498 3.71 32.35 2.97
CA GLY A 498 3.36 32.60 1.58
C GLY A 498 2.23 33.61 1.45
N ARG A 499 2.39 34.55 0.52
CA ARG A 499 1.37 35.52 0.12
C ARG A 499 1.25 35.58 -1.39
N LEU A 500 0.03 35.39 -1.90
CA LEU A 500 -0.27 35.42 -3.32
C LEU A 500 -1.27 36.54 -3.62
N ALA A 501 -0.91 37.42 -4.54
CA ALA A 501 -1.78 38.47 -5.06
C ALA A 501 -2.02 38.28 -6.56
N PHE A 502 -3.27 38.49 -6.99
CA PHE A 502 -3.64 38.55 -8.40
C PHE A 502 -3.49 40.00 -8.88
N LEU A 503 -2.66 40.22 -9.90
CA LEU A 503 -2.41 41.54 -10.47
C LEU A 503 -2.96 41.58 -11.89
N PHE A 504 -3.82 42.57 -12.17
CA PHE A 504 -4.42 42.72 -13.48
C PHE A 504 -3.94 43.97 -14.26
N SER A 505 -3.12 44.85 -13.66
CA SER A 505 -2.63 46.13 -14.25
C SER A 505 -1.11 46.18 -14.55
N ASP A 506 -0.64 47.25 -15.21
CA ASP A 506 0.71 47.45 -15.78
C ASP A 506 1.81 47.85 -14.75
N PRO A 507 3.11 47.50 -14.96
CA PRO A 507 4.11 47.27 -13.91
C PRO A 507 4.76 48.53 -13.30
N SER A 508 4.25 49.73 -13.56
CA SER A 508 4.87 50.95 -13.04
C SER A 508 4.67 51.15 -11.53
N SER A 509 3.65 50.51 -10.94
CA SER A 509 3.53 50.35 -9.50
C SER A 509 4.05 48.98 -9.10
N GLN A 510 5.30 48.89 -8.64
CA GLN A 510 5.71 47.79 -7.76
C GLN A 510 4.84 47.88 -6.50
N ALA A 511 3.65 47.28 -6.53
CA ALA A 511 2.84 47.11 -5.34
C ALA A 511 3.65 46.21 -4.41
N HIS A 512 4.35 46.83 -3.48
CA HIS A 512 4.97 46.16 -2.35
C HIS A 512 3.86 45.41 -1.63
N VAL A 513 3.81 44.08 -1.79
CA VAL A 513 3.22 43.24 -0.74
C VAL A 513 4.06 43.53 0.49
N THR A 514 3.50 44.28 1.43
CA THR A 514 4.22 44.81 2.59
C THR A 514 4.67 43.66 3.49
N SER A 515 5.89 43.77 4.00
CA SER A 515 6.61 42.71 4.72
C SER A 515 6.16 42.52 6.17
N ASP A 516 4.95 42.93 6.55
CA ASP A 516 4.52 42.76 7.95
C ASP A 516 4.17 41.28 8.20
N HIS A 517 5.02 40.63 8.99
CA HIS A 517 5.15 39.17 9.03
C HIS A 517 3.98 38.41 9.71
N ASN A 518 2.94 39.10 10.19
CA ASN A 518 1.88 38.50 11.03
C ASN A 518 0.43 38.88 10.65
N THR A 519 0.20 39.63 9.58
CA THR A 519 -1.15 40.15 9.27
C THR A 519 -1.81 39.49 8.04
N PHE A 520 -3.09 39.16 8.18
CA PHE A 520 -4.00 38.86 7.07
C PHE A 520 -4.36 40.16 6.35
N GLU A 521 -4.38 40.13 5.03
CA GLU A 521 -4.76 41.28 4.20
C GLU A 521 -5.94 40.88 3.30
N ARG A 522 -6.99 41.70 3.28
CA ARG A 522 -8.12 41.49 2.37
C ARG A 522 -7.60 41.60 0.92
N GLY A 523 -8.00 40.67 0.07
CA GLY A 523 -7.58 40.58 -1.34
C GLY A 523 -6.23 39.87 -1.56
N VAL A 524 -5.57 39.40 -0.49
CA VAL A 524 -4.30 38.65 -0.57
C VAL A 524 -4.47 37.26 0.02
N LEU A 525 -4.12 36.23 -0.75
CA LEU A 525 -4.12 34.84 -0.28
C LEU A 525 -2.90 34.60 0.59
N ALA A 526 -3.13 34.36 1.89
CA ALA A 526 -2.07 34.14 2.86
C ALA A 526 -2.15 32.74 3.48
N GLY A 527 -0.99 32.12 3.71
CA GLY A 527 -0.92 30.82 4.38
C GLY A 527 0.50 30.28 4.50
N ALA A 528 0.61 29.06 5.02
CA ALA A 528 1.85 28.32 5.11
C ALA A 528 2.20 27.61 3.80
N ALA A 529 3.49 27.65 3.44
CA ALA A 529 4.10 26.84 2.40
C ALA A 529 5.24 26.00 2.96
N ARG A 530 5.56 24.90 2.29
CA ARG A 530 6.71 24.04 2.59
C ARG A 530 7.41 23.63 1.31
N SER A 531 8.73 23.80 1.28
CA SER A 531 9.58 23.24 0.22
C SER A 531 10.56 22.22 0.79
N GLU A 532 10.67 21.03 0.21
CA GLU A 532 11.54 19.97 0.72
C GLU A 532 12.20 19.19 -0.42
N LYS A 533 13.45 18.80 -0.19
CA LYS A 533 14.14 17.79 -1.01
C LYS A 533 13.98 16.44 -0.32
N GLN A 534 13.27 15.53 -0.96
CA GLN A 534 13.03 14.18 -0.45
C GLN A 534 14.31 13.32 -0.51
N PRO A 535 14.40 12.24 0.29
CA PRO A 535 15.56 11.33 0.29
C PRO A 535 15.87 10.70 -1.07
N ASP A 536 14.86 10.56 -1.93
CA ASP A 536 14.96 10.07 -3.31
C ASP A 536 15.54 11.11 -4.30
N GLY A 537 15.85 12.32 -3.84
CA GLY A 537 16.34 13.43 -4.66
C GLY A 537 15.24 14.29 -5.26
N SER A 538 13.95 13.93 -5.11
CA SER A 538 12.84 14.70 -5.64
C SER A 538 12.58 15.99 -4.86
N LEU A 539 12.21 17.04 -5.57
CA LEU A 539 11.85 18.34 -5.02
C LEU A 539 10.34 18.43 -4.87
N ARG A 540 9.87 18.88 -3.71
CA ARG A 540 8.45 19.10 -3.43
C ARG A 540 8.23 20.52 -2.95
N PHE A 541 7.15 21.14 -3.40
CA PHE A 541 6.64 22.39 -2.85
C PHE A 541 5.12 22.30 -2.69
N CYS A 542 4.64 22.64 -1.49
CA CYS A 542 3.21 22.70 -1.15
C CYS A 542 2.88 24.08 -0.58
N PHE A 543 1.72 24.63 -0.94
CA PHE A 543 1.22 25.90 -0.42
C PHE A 543 -0.30 25.82 -0.26
N GLY A 544 -0.80 26.06 0.95
CA GLY A 544 -2.22 26.19 1.22
C GLY A 544 -2.53 27.61 1.71
N ALA A 545 -3.49 28.30 1.11
CA ALA A 545 -3.76 29.70 1.43
C ALA A 545 -5.23 30.06 1.42
N MET A 546 -5.58 31.07 2.22
CA MET A 546 -6.94 31.62 2.33
C MET A 546 -6.92 33.15 2.23
N ALA A 547 -7.98 33.72 1.66
CA ALA A 547 -8.20 35.16 1.58
C ALA A 547 -9.66 35.51 1.88
N GLU A 548 -9.89 36.72 2.40
CA GLU A 548 -11.19 37.41 2.29
C GLU A 548 -11.12 38.40 1.11
N THR A 549 -12.19 38.51 0.36
CA THR A 549 -12.37 39.51 -0.72
C THR A 549 -13.70 40.21 -0.53
N ASP A 550 -13.86 41.40 -1.13
CA ASP A 550 -15.16 42.05 -1.22
C ASP A 550 -16.16 41.13 -1.95
N SER A 551 -17.45 41.26 -1.62
CA SER A 551 -18.51 40.42 -2.21
C SER A 551 -18.41 40.33 -3.74
N LEU A 552 -18.22 39.11 -4.22
CA LEU A 552 -18.15 38.77 -5.64
C LEU A 552 -19.55 38.53 -6.23
N ASP A 553 -20.64 38.98 -5.58
CA ASP A 553 -22.01 38.68 -6.05
C ASP A 553 -22.30 39.29 -7.41
N SER A 554 -22.10 40.60 -7.53
CA SER A 554 -22.25 41.30 -8.81
C SER A 554 -21.30 40.69 -9.84
N PHE A 555 -20.03 40.47 -9.49
CA PHE A 555 -19.04 39.88 -10.39
C PHE A 555 -19.49 38.52 -10.93
N SER A 556 -19.90 37.62 -10.02
CA SER A 556 -20.32 36.25 -10.35
C SER A 556 -21.63 36.23 -11.14
N LYS A 557 -22.52 37.21 -10.90
CA LYS A 557 -23.76 37.40 -11.65
C LYS A 557 -23.48 37.89 -13.07
N ASP A 558 -22.72 38.98 -13.20
CA ASP A 558 -22.35 39.59 -14.49
C ASP A 558 -21.63 38.57 -15.38
N LEU A 559 -20.68 37.83 -14.81
CA LEU A 559 -19.91 36.81 -15.53
C LEU A 559 -20.79 35.64 -16.01
N ARG A 560 -21.78 35.22 -15.21
CA ARG A 560 -22.73 34.16 -15.59
C ARG A 560 -23.68 34.62 -16.67
N GLU A 561 -24.26 35.80 -16.53
CA GLU A 561 -25.16 36.38 -17.53
C GLU A 561 -24.43 36.53 -18.86
N TRP A 562 -23.18 37.00 -18.83
CA TRP A 562 -22.32 37.09 -20.01
C TRP A 562 -22.02 35.73 -20.65
N ALA A 563 -21.64 34.72 -19.84
CA ALA A 563 -21.30 33.39 -20.34
C ALA A 563 -22.53 32.67 -20.92
N ALA A 564 -23.69 32.80 -20.26
CA ALA A 564 -24.95 32.22 -20.71
C ALA A 564 -25.48 32.87 -22.00
N ALA A 565 -25.40 34.19 -22.13
CA ALA A 565 -25.89 34.91 -23.29
C ALA A 565 -25.14 34.59 -24.59
N ARG A 566 -23.86 34.19 -24.51
CA ARG A 566 -22.98 34.05 -25.67
C ARG A 566 -22.51 32.62 -25.95
N LYS A 567 -22.89 31.63 -25.12
CA LYS A 567 -22.43 30.23 -25.19
C LYS A 567 -20.89 30.12 -25.20
N ASN A 568 -20.22 30.97 -24.43
CA ASN A 568 -18.77 31.06 -24.42
C ASN A 568 -18.13 29.85 -23.72
N SER A 569 -16.97 29.44 -24.20
CA SER A 569 -16.15 28.36 -23.63
C SER A 569 -15.59 28.72 -22.25
N LEU A 570 -15.07 27.71 -21.53
CA LEU A 570 -14.38 27.92 -20.25
C LEU A 570 -13.17 28.86 -20.41
N ALA A 571 -12.44 28.76 -21.52
CA ALA A 571 -11.31 29.63 -21.83
C ALA A 571 -11.74 31.10 -22.00
N GLU A 572 -12.76 31.35 -22.84
CA GLU A 572 -13.30 32.70 -23.06
C GLU A 572 -13.84 33.31 -21.77
N THR A 573 -14.47 32.50 -20.92
CA THR A 573 -15.00 32.94 -19.61
C THR A 573 -13.87 33.31 -18.64
N THR A 574 -12.79 32.53 -18.59
CA THR A 574 -11.59 32.83 -17.78
C THR A 574 -10.94 34.14 -18.18
N TRP A 575 -10.72 34.38 -19.49
CA TRP A 575 -10.12 35.62 -19.97
C TRP A 575 -11.04 36.84 -19.79
N HIS A 576 -12.36 36.67 -19.94
CA HIS A 576 -13.30 37.76 -19.68
C HIS A 576 -13.40 38.12 -18.19
N ALA A 577 -13.37 37.13 -17.30
CA ALA A 577 -13.32 37.37 -15.87
C ALA A 577 -12.07 38.17 -15.47
N ALA A 578 -10.91 37.85 -16.04
CA ALA A 578 -9.69 38.60 -15.83
C ALA A 578 -9.82 40.07 -16.28
N ASP A 579 -10.51 40.33 -17.40
CA ASP A 579 -10.74 41.69 -17.90
C ASP A 579 -11.71 42.49 -17.00
N ILE A 580 -12.78 41.86 -16.49
CA ILE A 580 -13.69 42.50 -15.52
C ILE A 580 -12.92 42.87 -14.24
N LEU A 581 -12.15 41.93 -13.69
CA LEU A 581 -11.35 42.17 -12.48
C LEU A 581 -10.32 43.27 -12.68
N ARG A 582 -9.70 43.34 -13.87
CA ARG A 582 -8.80 44.43 -14.27
C ARG A 582 -9.45 45.80 -14.17
N THR A 583 -10.65 45.96 -14.76
CA THR A 583 -11.35 47.26 -14.77
C THR A 583 -11.83 47.71 -13.39
N ARG A 584 -12.07 46.78 -12.45
CA ARG A 584 -12.47 47.11 -11.07
C ARG A 584 -11.29 47.56 -10.19
N GLN A 585 -10.06 47.15 -10.50
CA GLN A 585 -8.88 47.39 -9.68
C GLN A 585 -8.33 48.84 -9.79
N GLU A 586 -8.72 49.60 -10.82
CA GLU A 586 -8.24 50.97 -11.08
C GLU A 586 -8.86 52.06 -10.16
N GLY A 587 -9.73 51.69 -9.20
CA GLY A 587 -10.53 52.63 -8.40
C GLY A 587 -10.18 52.81 -6.91
N VAL A 588 -9.12 52.19 -6.37
CA VAL A 588 -8.88 52.18 -4.91
C VAL A 588 -7.47 52.69 -4.56
N SER A 589 -7.35 53.89 -3.97
CA SER A 589 -6.07 54.43 -3.46
C SER A 589 -6.06 54.69 -1.95
N ALA A 590 -5.03 54.17 -1.29
CA ALA A 590 -4.25 54.71 -0.15
C ALA A 590 -4.98 55.34 1.06
N HIS A 591 -5.51 54.51 1.99
CA HIS A 591 -5.91 54.94 3.34
C HIS A 591 -5.96 53.79 4.39
N ALA A 592 -5.03 52.80 4.38
CA ALA A 592 -5.29 51.51 5.07
C ALA A 592 -4.25 50.98 6.08
N ALA A 593 -3.19 51.71 6.44
CA ALA A 593 -2.09 51.12 7.23
C ALA A 593 -2.33 51.04 8.76
N ALA A 594 -3.12 51.95 9.36
CA ALA A 594 -3.32 51.97 10.83
C ALA A 594 -4.53 51.14 11.33
N GLU A 595 -5.42 50.72 10.44
CA GLU A 595 -6.63 49.91 10.73
C GLU A 595 -6.40 48.40 10.59
N ALA A 596 -5.21 47.98 10.15
CA ALA A 596 -4.91 46.62 9.71
C ALA A 596 -4.77 45.60 10.86
N THR A 597 -4.23 46.00 12.01
CA THR A 597 -3.90 45.09 13.12
C THR A 597 -5.13 44.58 13.89
N ALA A 598 -6.21 45.39 13.97
CA ALA A 598 -7.47 44.99 14.60
C ALA A 598 -8.34 44.08 13.70
N ARG A 599 -8.09 44.05 12.38
CA ARG A 599 -8.81 43.17 11.42
C ARG A 599 -8.33 41.72 11.48
N THR A 600 -7.08 41.49 11.88
CA THR A 600 -6.41 40.17 11.91
C THR A 600 -7.12 39.13 12.76
N ASP A 601 -7.53 39.48 13.98
CA ASP A 601 -8.16 38.53 14.92
C ASP A 601 -9.59 38.16 14.47
N ALA A 602 -10.32 39.11 13.89
CA ALA A 602 -11.65 38.87 13.34
C ALA A 602 -11.59 37.93 12.12
N MET A 603 -10.61 38.12 11.23
CA MET A 603 -10.37 37.23 10.08
C MET A 603 -9.98 35.82 10.54
N ALA A 604 -9.09 35.71 11.55
CA ALA A 604 -8.70 34.43 12.12
C ALA A 604 -9.89 33.65 12.70
N MET A 605 -10.79 34.32 13.43
CA MET A 605 -12.01 33.71 13.95
C MET A 605 -12.96 33.25 12.84
N ARG A 606 -13.13 34.05 11.77
CA ARG A 606 -13.93 33.65 10.62
C ARG A 606 -13.34 32.45 9.88
N TYR A 607 -12.03 32.37 9.70
CA TYR A 607 -11.37 31.20 9.11
C TYR A 607 -11.58 29.93 9.96
N ALA A 608 -11.49 30.04 11.28
CA ALA A 608 -11.78 28.93 12.19
C ALA A 608 -13.24 28.47 12.10
N ARG A 609 -14.20 29.42 12.01
CA ARG A 609 -15.62 29.12 11.81
C ARG A 609 -15.87 28.47 10.45
N LEU A 610 -15.27 28.98 9.39
CA LEU A 610 -15.38 28.45 8.03
C LEU A 610 -14.84 27.02 7.95
N LYS A 611 -13.72 26.72 8.64
CA LYS A 611 -13.18 25.36 8.81
C LYS A 611 -14.22 24.42 9.43
N SER A 612 -14.81 24.82 10.55
CA SER A 612 -15.83 24.02 11.25
C SER A 612 -17.08 23.78 10.39
N GLU A 613 -17.56 24.80 9.68
CA GLU A 613 -18.72 24.68 8.79
C GLU A 613 -18.42 23.78 7.58
N ALA A 614 -17.21 23.85 7.02
CA ALA A 614 -16.76 22.97 5.94
C ALA A 614 -16.71 21.50 6.38
N GLU A 615 -16.17 21.23 7.56
CA GLU A 615 -16.14 19.88 8.16
C GLU A 615 -17.56 19.34 8.41
N ALA A 616 -18.44 20.17 8.97
CA ALA A 616 -19.84 19.83 9.19
C ALA A 616 -20.60 19.57 7.86
N TYR A 617 -20.34 20.37 6.82
CA TYR A 617 -20.92 20.16 5.51
C TYR A 617 -20.43 18.86 4.87
N ARG A 618 -19.13 18.55 4.96
CA ARG A 618 -18.58 17.27 4.46
C ARG A 618 -19.23 16.08 5.17
N ALA A 619 -19.42 16.15 6.48
CA ALA A 619 -20.14 15.12 7.24
C ALA A 619 -21.60 14.97 6.75
N LYS A 620 -22.32 16.08 6.53
CA LYS A 620 -23.68 16.07 5.97
C LYS A 620 -23.74 15.55 4.53
N ARG A 621 -22.78 15.93 3.69
CA ARG A 621 -22.66 15.50 2.29
C ARG A 621 -22.41 14.00 2.22
N LEU A 622 -21.47 13.48 3.02
CA LEU A 622 -21.21 12.05 3.15
C LEU A 622 -22.46 11.31 3.62
N ALA A 623 -23.16 11.83 4.63
CA ALA A 623 -24.41 11.25 5.12
C ALA A 623 -25.53 11.26 4.05
N TYR A 624 -25.65 12.33 3.26
CA TYR A 624 -26.64 12.41 2.18
C TYR A 624 -26.32 11.48 1.02
N VAL A 625 -25.06 11.44 0.55
CA VAL A 625 -24.63 10.52 -0.52
C VAL A 625 -24.82 9.08 -0.08
N ALA A 626 -24.53 8.77 1.18
CA ALA A 626 -24.75 7.45 1.75
C ALA A 626 -26.25 7.10 1.91
N LYS A 627 -27.15 8.09 1.96
CA LYS A 627 -28.62 7.90 2.02
C LYS A 627 -29.29 7.85 0.64
N SER A 628 -28.82 8.63 -0.32
CA SER A 628 -29.48 8.84 -1.62
C SER A 628 -28.76 8.21 -2.81
N GLY A 629 -27.52 7.74 -2.63
CA GLY A 629 -26.71 7.11 -3.68
C GLY A 629 -26.19 8.06 -4.77
N ASP A 630 -26.52 9.35 -4.70
CA ASP A 630 -26.08 10.40 -5.63
C ASP A 630 -25.88 11.72 -4.86
N THR A 631 -25.27 12.69 -5.50
CA THR A 631 -25.13 14.07 -5.03
C THR A 631 -26.26 15.00 -5.54
N LYS A 632 -27.16 14.48 -6.40
CA LYS A 632 -28.29 15.24 -6.96
C LYS A 632 -29.27 15.67 -5.86
N GLY A 633 -29.31 16.96 -5.58
CA GLY A 633 -30.19 17.57 -4.56
C GLY A 633 -29.47 18.07 -3.30
N LEU A 634 -28.17 17.79 -3.16
CA LEU A 634 -27.34 18.45 -2.14
C LEU A 634 -27.11 19.90 -2.51
N SER A 635 -27.42 20.81 -1.59
CA SER A 635 -26.97 22.20 -1.69
C SER A 635 -25.46 22.26 -1.68
N HIS A 636 -24.89 23.17 -2.46
CA HIS A 636 -23.45 23.42 -2.46
C HIS A 636 -22.99 24.00 -1.11
N PHE A 637 -21.72 23.76 -0.75
CA PHE A 637 -21.14 24.43 0.42
C PHE A 637 -21.16 25.95 0.18
N ALA A 638 -21.99 26.64 0.94
CA ALA A 638 -22.27 28.06 0.73
C ALA A 638 -21.23 28.99 1.37
N GLY A 639 -20.27 28.44 2.13
CA GLY A 639 -19.37 29.23 2.97
C GLY A 639 -20.13 29.94 4.10
N LEU A 640 -19.49 30.95 4.68
CA LEU A 640 -20.11 31.86 5.64
C LEU A 640 -21.01 32.85 4.87
N THR A 641 -22.28 32.94 5.25
CA THR A 641 -23.22 33.92 4.71
C THR A 641 -23.07 35.24 5.46
N GLU A 642 -22.14 36.08 5.01
CA GLU A 642 -21.97 37.47 5.46
C GLU A 642 -22.15 38.39 4.25
N ASP A 643 -22.90 39.49 4.39
CA ASP A 643 -23.40 40.28 3.24
C ASP A 643 -22.30 41.03 2.47
N ASP A 644 -21.12 41.24 3.07
CA ASP A 644 -20.09 42.14 2.54
C ASP A 644 -18.78 41.45 2.10
N VAL A 645 -18.57 40.15 2.38
CA VAL A 645 -17.29 39.45 2.13
C VAL A 645 -17.45 38.03 1.58
N ASP A 646 -16.57 37.65 0.65
CA ASP A 646 -16.40 36.27 0.17
C ASP A 646 -15.05 35.70 0.58
N HIS A 647 -14.95 34.37 0.65
CA HIS A 647 -13.73 33.65 1.04
C HIS A 647 -13.15 32.87 -0.14
N VAL A 648 -11.84 32.94 -0.32
CA VAL A 648 -11.13 32.21 -1.39
C VAL A 648 -10.15 31.22 -0.76
N ALA A 649 -10.24 29.95 -1.13
CA ALA A 649 -9.30 28.90 -0.73
C ALA A 649 -8.46 28.45 -1.93
N LEU A 650 -7.16 28.28 -1.71
CA LEU A 650 -6.17 27.87 -2.71
C LEU A 650 -5.29 26.74 -2.17
N TRP A 651 -5.02 25.75 -3.02
CA TRP A 651 -3.97 24.75 -2.85
C TRP A 651 -3.05 24.71 -4.07
N ILE A 652 -1.74 24.64 -3.82
CA ILE A 652 -0.71 24.38 -4.81
C ILE A 652 0.16 23.23 -4.31
N GLY A 653 0.22 22.13 -5.04
CA GLY A 653 1.13 21.00 -4.81
C GLY A 653 2.00 20.77 -6.03
N THR A 654 3.32 20.66 -5.84
CA THR A 654 4.24 20.35 -6.95
C THR A 654 5.25 19.29 -6.52
N ARG A 655 5.60 18.41 -7.46
CA ARG A 655 6.70 17.44 -7.30
C ARG A 655 7.51 17.36 -8.58
N ILE A 656 8.83 17.46 -8.47
CA ILE A 656 9.77 17.31 -9.57
C ILE A 656 10.76 16.21 -9.17
N GLY A 657 10.95 15.20 -10.02
CA GLY A 657 11.73 14.00 -9.68
C GLY A 657 13.21 14.26 -9.35
N THR A 658 13.81 15.31 -9.93
CA THR A 658 15.17 15.76 -9.60
C THR A 658 15.33 17.23 -10.04
N ASN A 659 16.40 17.90 -9.62
CA ASN A 659 16.66 19.29 -10.01
C ASN A 659 17.02 19.38 -11.52
N PRO A 660 16.22 20.10 -12.35
CA PRO A 660 16.51 20.26 -13.78
C PRO A 660 17.87 20.94 -14.04
N LEU A 661 18.29 21.87 -13.18
CA LEU A 661 19.57 22.59 -13.31
C LEU A 661 20.80 21.71 -13.02
N ALA A 662 20.62 20.57 -12.35
CA ALA A 662 21.68 19.62 -12.02
C ALA A 662 21.60 18.32 -12.85
N SER A 663 20.69 18.27 -13.82
CA SER A 663 20.46 17.08 -14.64
C SER A 663 21.27 17.11 -15.93
N SER A 664 21.62 15.94 -16.46
CA SER A 664 22.33 15.82 -17.75
C SER A 664 21.39 15.98 -18.94
N GLU A 665 21.94 16.29 -20.11
CA GLU A 665 21.21 16.18 -21.38
C GLU A 665 20.62 14.77 -21.57
N GLY A 666 19.42 14.69 -22.15
CA GLY A 666 18.66 13.45 -22.30
C GLY A 666 17.92 12.99 -21.04
N ALA A 667 18.12 13.62 -19.87
CA ALA A 667 17.39 13.27 -18.66
C ALA A 667 15.88 13.50 -18.84
N SER A 668 15.08 12.55 -18.37
CA SER A 668 13.62 12.63 -18.38
C SER A 668 13.11 12.70 -16.95
N ILE A 669 12.62 13.86 -16.54
CA ILE A 669 12.29 14.18 -15.14
C ILE A 669 10.77 14.13 -14.95
N PRO A 670 10.22 13.26 -14.08
CA PRO A 670 8.79 13.26 -13.79
C PRO A 670 8.40 14.54 -13.06
N CYS A 671 7.30 15.17 -13.49
CA CYS A 671 6.77 16.39 -12.92
C CYS A 671 5.27 16.23 -12.63
N LEU A 672 4.84 16.71 -11.47
CA LEU A 672 3.45 16.78 -11.03
C LEU A 672 3.14 18.20 -10.57
N LEU A 673 1.95 18.68 -10.94
CA LEU A 673 1.36 19.94 -10.49
C LEU A 673 -0.09 19.66 -10.10
N ASP A 674 -0.49 20.19 -8.96
CA ASP A 674 -1.84 20.19 -8.44
C ASP A 674 -2.18 21.63 -8.03
N LEU A 675 -3.24 22.18 -8.59
CA LEU A 675 -3.67 23.56 -8.36
C LEU A 675 -5.19 23.57 -8.25
N THR A 676 -5.69 23.87 -7.05
CA THR A 676 -7.12 23.90 -6.79
C THR A 676 -7.53 25.23 -6.17
N ILE A 677 -8.56 25.86 -6.71
CA ILE A 677 -9.14 27.13 -6.24
C ILE A 677 -10.64 26.93 -6.01
N LEU A 678 -11.13 27.37 -4.85
CA LEU A 678 -12.54 27.33 -4.51
C LEU A 678 -13.01 28.63 -3.82
N VAL A 679 -14.11 29.18 -4.33
CA VAL A 679 -14.89 30.26 -3.73
C VAL A 679 -16.27 29.68 -3.39
N PRO A 680 -16.55 29.33 -2.13
CA PRO A 680 -17.78 28.64 -1.74
C PRO A 680 -18.96 29.62 -1.68
N ARG A 681 -20.04 29.36 -2.43
CA ARG A 681 -21.28 30.16 -2.46
C ARG A 681 -22.50 29.28 -2.78
N SER A 682 -23.67 29.66 -2.26
CA SER A 682 -24.91 28.85 -2.31
C SER A 682 -25.43 28.58 -3.73
N ALA A 683 -25.41 29.58 -4.61
CA ALA A 683 -25.88 29.47 -6.00
C ALA A 683 -24.76 29.50 -7.05
N ASN A 684 -23.59 30.04 -6.70
CA ASN A 684 -22.63 30.60 -7.67
C ASN A 684 -21.16 30.26 -7.36
N SER A 685 -20.88 29.16 -6.67
CA SER A 685 -19.50 28.85 -6.29
C SER A 685 -18.58 28.79 -7.51
N THR A 686 -17.42 29.43 -7.40
CA THR A 686 -16.36 29.30 -8.40
C THR A 686 -15.43 28.18 -7.97
N PHE A 687 -15.21 27.20 -8.84
CA PHE A 687 -14.29 26.09 -8.62
C PHE A 687 -13.43 25.89 -9.85
N VAL A 688 -12.12 25.82 -9.67
CA VAL A 688 -11.15 25.49 -10.71
C VAL A 688 -10.16 24.50 -10.12
N ASP A 689 -10.03 23.35 -10.75
CA ASP A 689 -9.07 22.32 -10.42
C ASP A 689 -8.23 21.98 -11.66
N LEU A 690 -6.92 22.02 -11.49
CA LEU A 690 -5.91 21.80 -12.51
C LEU A 690 -4.88 20.83 -11.96
N ALA A 691 -4.92 19.61 -12.47
CA ALA A 691 -3.96 18.56 -12.13
C ALA A 691 -3.12 18.18 -13.35
N GLY A 692 -1.83 18.50 -13.33
CA GLY A 692 -0.87 18.20 -14.37
C GLY A 692 0.07 17.04 -14.01
N SER A 693 0.27 16.12 -14.93
CA SER A 693 1.28 15.05 -14.78
C SER A 693 2.02 14.82 -16.09
N GLY A 694 3.34 14.66 -16.02
CA GLY A 694 4.14 14.47 -17.23
C GLY A 694 5.62 14.28 -16.96
N ARG A 695 6.42 14.35 -18.03
CA ARG A 695 7.87 14.28 -17.97
C ARG A 695 8.49 15.45 -18.72
N LEU A 696 9.46 16.10 -18.10
CA LEU A 696 10.32 17.10 -18.71
C LEU A 696 11.56 16.39 -19.27
N ARG A 697 11.70 16.32 -20.58
CA ARG A 697 12.88 15.77 -21.24
C ARG A 697 13.85 16.91 -21.55
N ILE A 698 15.07 16.84 -21.05
CA ILE A 698 16.10 17.83 -21.34
C ILE A 698 16.70 17.53 -22.71
N ASP A 699 16.57 18.48 -23.64
CA ASP A 699 17.07 18.37 -25.00
C ASP A 699 18.49 18.90 -25.12
N HIS A 700 18.75 20.08 -24.56
CA HIS A 700 20.05 20.74 -24.67
C HIS A 700 20.31 21.64 -23.47
N ILE A 701 21.56 21.69 -23.01
CA ILE A 701 22.02 22.57 -21.92
C ILE A 701 23.14 23.46 -22.44
N GLN A 702 22.96 24.77 -22.34
CA GLN A 702 23.96 25.78 -22.69
C GLN A 702 24.37 26.58 -21.46
N THR A 703 25.64 26.50 -21.09
CA THR A 703 26.21 27.30 -20.01
C THR A 703 27.01 28.45 -20.62
N VAL A 704 26.58 29.69 -20.36
CA VAL A 704 27.28 30.92 -20.77
C VAL A 704 27.78 31.68 -19.54
N ALA A 705 28.72 32.61 -19.71
CA ALA A 705 29.29 33.38 -18.59
C ALA A 705 28.24 34.14 -17.74
N THR A 706 27.04 34.36 -18.27
CA THR A 706 25.93 35.06 -17.61
C THR A 706 24.87 34.13 -17.00
N GLY A 707 25.01 32.80 -17.13
CA GLY A 707 24.02 31.83 -16.63
C GLY A 707 23.88 30.53 -17.44
N THR A 708 23.01 29.64 -16.98
CA THR A 708 22.67 28.36 -17.64
C THR A 708 21.30 28.47 -18.32
N VAL A 709 21.21 28.05 -19.58
CA VAL A 709 19.96 27.94 -20.34
C VAL A 709 19.71 26.48 -20.72
N ILE A 710 18.56 25.95 -20.34
CA ILE A 710 18.12 24.58 -20.64
C ILE A 710 16.97 24.67 -21.63
N GLN A 711 17.13 23.99 -22.76
CA GLN A 711 16.04 23.69 -23.68
C GLN A 711 15.53 22.29 -23.37
N ALA A 712 14.24 22.18 -23.14
CA ALA A 712 13.58 20.94 -22.78
C ALA A 712 12.22 20.85 -23.45
N ASN A 713 11.62 19.68 -23.42
CA ASN A 713 10.28 19.45 -23.90
C ASN A 713 9.47 18.72 -22.82
N PHE A 714 8.34 19.30 -22.45
CA PHE A 714 7.40 18.70 -21.50
C PHE A 714 6.35 17.88 -22.25
N THR A 715 6.24 16.60 -21.90
CA THR A 715 5.22 15.70 -22.46
C THR A 715 4.39 15.10 -21.33
N GLY A 716 3.08 15.27 -21.37
CA GLY A 716 2.18 14.84 -20.31
C GLY A 716 0.71 15.08 -20.60
N SER A 717 -0.09 15.14 -19.55
CA SER A 717 -1.49 15.52 -19.60
C SER A 717 -1.85 16.45 -18.45
N VAL A 718 -2.78 17.37 -18.72
CA VAL A 718 -3.40 18.23 -17.72
C VAL A 718 -4.89 17.93 -17.69
N VAL A 719 -5.38 17.63 -16.50
CA VAL A 719 -6.79 17.48 -16.21
C VAL A 719 -7.30 18.84 -15.74
N LEU A 720 -8.31 19.36 -16.44
CA LEU A 720 -9.02 20.57 -16.05
C LEU A 720 -10.44 20.20 -15.65
N GLN A 721 -10.85 20.63 -14.48
CA GLN A 721 -12.21 20.52 -14.00
C GLN A 721 -12.63 21.85 -13.38
N GLY A 722 -13.82 22.34 -13.67
CA GLY A 722 -14.23 23.62 -13.12
C GLY A 722 -15.69 23.97 -13.31
N LEU A 723 -16.17 24.79 -12.39
CA LEU A 723 -17.46 25.47 -12.40
C LEU A 723 -17.17 26.97 -12.37
N PHE A 724 -17.36 27.64 -13.51
CA PHE A 724 -17.03 29.07 -13.64
C PHE A 724 -18.04 29.78 -14.53
N GLY A 725 -18.57 30.93 -14.08
CA GLY A 725 -19.61 31.66 -14.82
C GLY A 725 -20.88 30.84 -15.10
N GLY A 726 -21.21 29.84 -14.26
CA GLY A 726 -22.35 28.93 -14.47
C GLY A 726 -22.14 27.86 -15.56
N GLN A 727 -20.96 27.80 -16.18
CA GLN A 727 -20.58 26.70 -17.07
C GLN A 727 -20.15 25.49 -16.23
N SER A 728 -20.79 24.33 -16.45
CA SER A 728 -20.35 23.06 -15.87
C SER A 728 -19.39 22.37 -16.83
N GLY A 729 -18.10 22.48 -16.58
CA GLY A 729 -17.08 21.79 -17.38
C GLY A 729 -16.96 20.34 -16.93
N THR A 730 -17.44 19.40 -17.76
CA THR A 730 -17.06 17.99 -17.61
C THR A 730 -15.54 17.88 -17.64
N ARG A 731 -14.96 17.12 -16.70
CA ARG A 731 -13.52 16.85 -16.57
C ARG A 731 -12.87 16.67 -17.95
N LYS A 732 -12.04 17.63 -18.38
CA LYS A 732 -11.36 17.63 -19.68
C LYS A 732 -9.90 17.22 -19.47
N VAL A 733 -9.46 16.18 -20.16
CA VAL A 733 -8.05 15.76 -20.18
C VAL A 733 -7.40 16.33 -21.44
N VAL A 734 -6.41 17.20 -21.28
CA VAL A 734 -5.68 17.85 -22.36
C VAL A 734 -4.28 17.23 -22.42
N PRO A 735 -3.92 16.48 -23.48
CA PRO A 735 -2.54 16.08 -23.68
C PRO A 735 -1.69 17.33 -23.94
N ILE A 736 -0.49 17.40 -23.37
CA ILE A 736 0.43 18.51 -23.53
C ILE A 736 1.76 17.99 -24.06
N ASN A 737 2.21 18.57 -25.16
CA ASN A 737 3.56 18.48 -25.67
C ASN A 737 4.06 19.90 -25.95
N ALA A 738 4.89 20.44 -25.07
CA ALA A 738 5.26 21.86 -25.09
C ALA A 738 6.77 22.06 -24.88
N PRO A 739 7.43 22.89 -25.70
CA PRO A 739 8.81 23.27 -25.46
C PRO A 739 8.90 24.18 -24.23
N VAL A 740 9.92 23.92 -23.42
CA VAL A 740 10.23 24.60 -22.16
C VAL A 740 11.66 25.13 -22.23
N VAL A 741 11.83 26.42 -21.94
CA VAL A 741 13.13 27.06 -21.82
C VAL A 741 13.31 27.51 -20.38
N ILE A 742 14.34 27.01 -19.70
CA ILE A 742 14.69 27.38 -18.33
C ILE A 742 16.01 28.15 -18.37
N GLY A 743 16.01 29.40 -17.92
CA GLY A 743 17.21 30.23 -17.77
C GLY A 743 17.49 30.51 -16.30
N ALA A 744 18.72 30.28 -15.84
CA ALA A 744 19.20 30.65 -14.51
C ALA A 744 20.43 31.58 -14.67
N ARG A 745 20.47 32.72 -13.97
CA ARG A 745 21.63 33.66 -13.97
C ARG A 745 22.40 33.60 -12.64
N ASP A 746 23.72 33.79 -12.67
CA ASP A 746 24.59 33.70 -11.47
C ASP A 746 25.10 35.07 -10.95
N ALA A 747 25.44 35.08 -9.65
CA ALA A 747 26.15 36.02 -8.77
C ALA A 747 25.42 37.21 -8.07
N GLU A 748 24.45 37.93 -8.67
CA GLU A 748 23.86 39.11 -7.99
C GLU A 748 22.33 39.13 -7.81
N THR A 749 21.56 38.34 -8.58
CA THR A 749 20.07 38.37 -8.53
C THR A 749 19.40 37.01 -8.34
N ASP A 750 20.15 35.90 -8.32
CA ASP A 750 19.70 34.53 -8.07
C ASP A 750 18.31 34.23 -8.70
N SER A 751 18.20 34.53 -10.00
CA SER A 751 16.93 34.60 -10.72
C SER A 751 16.76 33.44 -11.70
N LEU A 752 15.63 32.75 -11.60
CA LEU A 752 15.19 31.67 -12.49
C LEU A 752 14.05 32.17 -13.38
N VAL A 753 14.17 31.97 -14.69
CA VAL A 753 13.10 32.25 -15.66
C VAL A 753 12.73 30.96 -16.34
N VAL A 754 11.45 30.57 -16.26
CA VAL A 754 10.89 29.44 -17.00
C VAL A 754 9.91 29.98 -18.02
N ASN A 755 10.14 29.72 -19.29
CA ASN A 755 9.22 30.04 -20.38
C ASN A 755 8.69 28.76 -20.99
N ILE A 756 7.38 28.63 -21.06
CA ILE A 756 6.68 27.50 -21.68
C ILE A 756 5.84 28.05 -22.83
N ASP A 757 6.08 27.55 -24.04
CA ASP A 757 5.25 27.85 -25.21
C ASP A 757 4.13 26.83 -25.30
N LEU A 758 2.89 27.27 -25.12
CA LEU A 758 1.70 26.41 -25.11
C LEU A 758 0.94 26.47 -26.44
N ARG A 759 1.47 27.19 -27.45
CA ARG A 759 0.85 27.26 -28.77
C ARG A 759 0.83 25.87 -29.41
N ASN A 760 -0.36 25.41 -29.79
CA ASN A 760 -0.59 24.08 -30.38
C ASN A 760 -0.15 22.88 -29.52
N SER A 761 0.00 23.05 -28.20
CA SER A 761 0.55 22.00 -27.33
C SER A 761 -0.29 20.72 -27.25
N ALA A 762 -1.57 20.76 -27.65
CA ALA A 762 -2.47 19.60 -27.66
C ALA A 762 -2.55 18.84 -29.01
N GLY A 763 -1.74 19.22 -30.02
CA GLY A 763 -1.65 18.54 -31.32
C GLY A 763 -2.82 18.78 -32.29
N ASN A 764 -4.00 19.17 -31.80
CA ASN A 764 -5.22 19.34 -32.60
C ASN A 764 -5.60 20.80 -32.87
N GLY A 765 -4.68 21.75 -32.65
CA GLY A 765 -4.96 23.20 -32.72
C GLY A 765 -5.69 23.77 -31.50
N GLU A 766 -5.95 22.96 -30.47
CA GLU A 766 -6.45 23.42 -29.16
C GLU A 766 -5.28 23.82 -28.25
N SER A 767 -5.46 24.90 -27.48
CA SER A 767 -4.56 25.37 -26.41
C SER A 767 -5.15 25.07 -25.02
N LEU A 768 -4.29 24.95 -24.01
CA LEU A 768 -4.70 24.90 -22.61
C LEU A 768 -5.31 26.26 -22.21
N LEU A 769 -6.64 26.38 -22.19
CA LEU A 769 -7.39 27.60 -21.84
C LEU A 769 -7.05 28.83 -22.72
N ASP A 770 -6.73 28.63 -24.01
CA ASP A 770 -6.27 29.69 -24.92
C ASP A 770 -5.05 30.46 -24.38
N ILE A 771 -4.22 29.81 -23.57
CA ILE A 771 -2.94 30.34 -23.11
C ILE A 771 -1.91 30.10 -24.23
N ASP A 772 -1.30 31.18 -24.71
CA ASP A 772 -0.23 31.12 -25.71
C ASP A 772 1.11 30.83 -25.02
N THR A 773 1.41 31.55 -23.93
CA THR A 773 2.68 31.40 -23.21
C THR A 773 2.47 31.49 -21.70
N LEU A 774 3.27 30.71 -20.96
CA LEU A 774 3.42 30.79 -19.52
C LEU A 774 4.87 31.17 -19.22
N GLN A 775 5.05 32.30 -18.54
CA GLN A 775 6.34 32.75 -18.05
C GLN A 775 6.34 32.74 -16.53
N LEU A 776 7.34 32.15 -15.92
CA LEU A 776 7.55 32.17 -14.48
C LEU A 776 8.91 32.79 -14.20
N PHE A 777 8.91 33.94 -13.54
CA PHE A 777 10.09 34.64 -13.07
C PHE A 777 10.19 34.43 -11.57
N VAL A 778 11.25 33.77 -11.10
CA VAL A 778 11.55 33.61 -9.69
C VAL A 778 12.81 34.40 -9.37
N ALA A 779 12.76 35.27 -8.39
CA ALA A 779 13.91 35.97 -7.84
C ALA A 779 14.11 35.52 -6.40
N LEU A 780 15.31 35.04 -6.09
CA LEU A 780 15.71 34.68 -4.74
C LEU A 780 16.58 35.78 -4.15
N ARG A 781 16.28 36.16 -2.90
CA ARG A 781 17.15 36.96 -2.05
C ARG A 781 17.68 36.04 -0.95
N PRO A 782 18.99 35.81 -0.84
CA PRO A 782 19.52 34.87 0.15
C PRO A 782 19.54 35.42 1.59
N ASN A 783 19.55 36.74 1.78
CA ASN A 783 19.60 37.36 3.10
C ASN A 783 18.74 38.65 3.21
N PRO A 784 17.62 38.65 3.97
CA PRO A 784 16.94 37.46 4.52
C PRO A 784 16.47 36.54 3.39
N LEU A 785 16.33 35.22 3.66
CA LEU A 785 15.89 34.25 2.66
C LEU A 785 14.44 34.53 2.24
N GLN A 786 14.28 35.11 1.05
CA GLN A 786 13.00 35.45 0.45
C GLN A 786 12.97 34.98 -0.99
N ALA A 787 11.86 34.42 -1.43
CA ALA A 787 11.61 34.11 -2.83
C ALA A 787 10.41 34.89 -3.32
N ARG A 788 10.54 35.53 -4.48
CA ARG A 788 9.43 36.19 -5.17
C ARG A 788 9.25 35.54 -6.52
N ALA A 789 8.05 35.04 -6.78
CA ALA A 789 7.69 34.42 -8.04
C ALA A 789 6.58 35.23 -8.71
N LEU A 790 6.86 35.71 -9.92
CA LEU A 790 5.89 36.32 -10.81
C LEU A 790 5.57 35.34 -11.94
N MET A 791 4.35 34.82 -11.95
CA MET A 791 3.84 34.04 -13.08
C MET A 791 3.01 34.96 -13.98
N VAL A 792 3.29 34.92 -15.29
CA VAL A 792 2.58 35.67 -16.33
C VAL A 792 2.01 34.67 -17.32
N LEU A 793 0.70 34.64 -17.44
CA LEU A 793 -0.01 33.90 -18.49
C LEU A 793 -0.42 34.91 -19.56
N THR A 794 -0.05 34.67 -20.81
CA THR A 794 -0.48 35.49 -21.95
C THR A 794 -1.34 34.67 -22.89
N GLY A 795 -2.44 35.22 -23.36
CA GLY A 795 -3.35 34.49 -24.23
C GLY A 795 -4.64 35.24 -24.47
N GLY A 796 -5.67 34.50 -24.86
CA GLY A 796 -6.97 35.03 -25.24
C GLY A 796 -7.19 35.05 -26.76
N GLN A 797 -8.34 35.55 -27.18
CA GLN A 797 -8.77 35.46 -28.58
C GLN A 797 -7.92 36.31 -29.52
N LYS A 798 -7.89 35.93 -30.80
CA LYS A 798 -7.09 36.56 -31.89
C LYS A 798 -7.15 38.10 -31.90
N ASN A 799 -8.24 38.72 -31.45
CA ASN A 799 -8.47 40.17 -31.48
C ASN A 799 -8.43 40.87 -30.10
N LYS A 800 -8.21 40.13 -28.99
CA LYS A 800 -8.14 40.65 -27.61
C LYS A 800 -7.18 39.79 -26.79
N LYS A 801 -5.87 39.97 -26.99
CA LYS A 801 -4.86 39.32 -26.15
C LYS A 801 -4.72 40.06 -24.82
N GLY A 802 -4.78 39.31 -23.73
CA GLY A 802 -4.59 39.82 -22.36
C GLY A 802 -3.43 39.11 -21.66
N SER A 803 -3.05 39.61 -20.49
CA SER A 803 -2.12 38.94 -19.59
C SER A 803 -2.69 38.84 -18.18
N ILE A 804 -2.59 37.66 -17.56
CA ILE A 804 -2.92 37.43 -16.16
C ILE A 804 -1.61 37.28 -15.40
N ARG A 805 -1.44 38.02 -14.30
CA ARG A 805 -0.21 38.01 -13.50
C ARG A 805 -0.50 37.54 -12.07
N PHE A 806 0.32 36.61 -11.58
CA PHE A 806 0.28 36.11 -10.21
C PHE A 806 1.59 36.47 -9.52
N ASN A 807 1.51 37.17 -8.39
CA ASN A 807 2.68 37.55 -7.60
C ASN A 807 2.67 36.78 -6.28
N LEU A 808 3.57 35.80 -6.15
CA LEU A 808 3.78 35.00 -4.95
C LEU A 808 5.04 35.51 -4.24
N SER A 809 4.90 35.97 -3.00
CA SER A 809 6.03 36.21 -2.10
C SER A 809 6.09 35.12 -1.04
N LEU A 810 7.28 34.55 -0.87
CA LEU A 810 7.59 33.55 0.14
C LEU A 810 8.69 34.12 1.05
N ASP A 811 8.37 34.31 2.32
CA ASP A 811 9.33 34.69 3.35
C ASP A 811 9.68 33.47 4.19
N ALA A 812 10.97 33.15 4.34
CA ALA A 812 11.40 32.00 5.12
C ALA A 812 10.99 32.17 6.59
N ASN A 813 10.09 31.31 7.07
CA ASN A 813 9.60 31.31 8.45
C ASN A 813 9.17 29.89 8.85
N GLY A 814 9.94 29.24 9.72
CA GLY A 814 9.65 27.88 10.19
C GLY A 814 8.48 27.78 11.17
N GLU A 815 8.11 28.87 11.84
CA GLU A 815 7.02 28.88 12.83
C GLU A 815 5.65 28.69 12.19
N VAL A 816 5.50 28.99 10.89
CA VAL A 816 4.23 28.79 10.13
C VAL A 816 3.84 27.32 10.00
N LEU A 817 4.74 26.38 10.30
CA LEU A 817 4.44 24.95 10.29
C LEU A 817 4.00 24.44 11.68
N LYS A 818 4.15 25.24 12.75
CA LYS A 818 3.80 24.84 14.12
C LYS A 818 2.35 25.19 14.48
N THR A 819 1.73 24.38 15.34
CA THR A 819 0.39 24.66 15.88
C THR A 819 0.37 25.99 16.62
N GLY A 820 -0.72 26.75 16.49
CA GLY A 820 -0.89 28.07 17.09
C GLY A 820 -0.47 29.25 16.21
N ASN A 821 0.18 29.02 15.06
CA ASN A 821 0.47 30.08 14.09
C ASN A 821 -0.78 30.43 13.24
N PRO A 822 -1.13 31.71 13.04
CA PRO A 822 -2.31 32.11 12.28
C PRO A 822 -2.27 31.67 10.80
N LEU A 823 -1.09 31.70 10.16
CA LEU A 823 -0.95 31.27 8.76
C LEU A 823 -1.14 29.75 8.60
N ARG A 824 -0.75 28.97 9.61
CA ARG A 824 -1.09 27.53 9.67
C ARG A 824 -2.60 27.33 9.74
N ALA A 825 -3.26 28.05 10.65
CA ALA A 825 -4.71 27.93 10.83
C ALA A 825 -5.48 28.30 9.54
N ALA A 826 -5.01 29.32 8.81
CA ALA A 826 -5.56 29.70 7.50
C ALA A 826 -5.39 28.60 6.44
N SER A 827 -4.21 27.97 6.37
CA SER A 827 -3.99 26.83 5.46
C SER A 827 -4.84 25.61 5.83
N GLU A 828 -4.99 25.29 7.12
CA GLU A 828 -5.86 24.22 7.58
C GLU A 828 -7.33 24.49 7.20
N ALA A 829 -7.79 25.74 7.35
CA ALA A 829 -9.12 26.16 6.92
C ALA A 829 -9.28 26.04 5.39
N ALA A 830 -8.30 26.49 4.60
CA ALA A 830 -8.30 26.37 3.15
C ALA A 830 -8.42 24.92 2.69
N ILE A 831 -7.62 24.02 3.26
CA ILE A 831 -7.64 22.58 2.91
C ILE A 831 -9.01 21.97 3.22
N GLN A 832 -9.62 22.31 4.35
CA GLN A 832 -10.96 21.79 4.69
C GLN A 832 -12.05 22.33 3.77
N VAL A 833 -11.99 23.62 3.40
CA VAL A 833 -12.91 24.24 2.45
C VAL A 833 -12.80 23.58 1.07
N LEU A 834 -11.59 23.40 0.55
CA LEU A 834 -11.34 22.72 -0.74
C LEU A 834 -11.89 21.29 -0.75
N ALA A 835 -11.72 20.57 0.36
CA ALA A 835 -12.21 19.21 0.52
C ALA A 835 -13.76 19.08 0.52
N THR A 836 -14.51 20.20 0.57
CA THR A 836 -15.98 20.19 0.43
C THR A 836 -16.44 19.88 -0.99
N ARG A 837 -15.62 20.17 -2.00
CA ARG A 837 -15.89 19.93 -3.42
C ARG A 837 -15.23 18.68 -3.97
N GLU A 838 -14.12 18.25 -3.36
CA GLU A 838 -13.45 17.02 -3.75
C GLU A 838 -14.31 15.77 -3.48
N ASN A 839 -14.19 14.79 -4.39
CA ASN A 839 -14.88 13.50 -4.28
C ASN A 839 -13.99 12.43 -3.63
N THR A 840 -12.70 12.69 -3.47
CA THR A 840 -11.77 11.78 -2.81
C THR A 840 -11.82 11.97 -1.29
N PRO A 841 -12.05 10.92 -0.49
CA PRO A 841 -12.19 11.04 0.97
C PRO A 841 -10.91 11.51 1.68
N ASN A 842 -9.74 11.34 1.04
CA ASN A 842 -8.43 11.50 1.67
C ASN A 842 -7.71 12.83 1.39
N PHE A 843 -8.17 13.66 0.43
CA PHE A 843 -7.47 14.89 0.03
C PHE A 843 -7.03 15.76 1.22
N ALA A 844 -7.94 16.03 2.17
CA ALA A 844 -7.61 16.86 3.32
C ALA A 844 -6.51 16.25 4.21
N ALA A 845 -6.52 14.93 4.40
CA ALA A 845 -5.52 14.25 5.21
C ALA A 845 -4.15 14.25 4.50
N ASP A 846 -4.12 13.99 3.20
CA ASP A 846 -2.91 13.96 2.39
C ASP A 846 -2.29 15.36 2.27
N ALA A 847 -3.10 16.40 2.00
CA ALA A 847 -2.64 17.78 1.92
C ALA A 847 -2.10 18.31 3.27
N LEU A 848 -2.74 17.95 4.39
CA LEU A 848 -2.25 18.29 5.73
C LEU A 848 -0.95 17.55 6.06
N ALA A 849 -0.82 16.28 5.69
CA ALA A 849 0.39 15.50 5.90
C ALA A 849 1.55 16.04 5.03
N ASP A 850 1.28 16.38 3.77
CA ASP A 850 2.28 16.91 2.85
C ASP A 850 2.77 18.31 3.26
N LEU A 851 1.88 19.17 3.77
CA LEU A 851 2.23 20.52 4.21
C LEU A 851 2.83 20.56 5.63
N PHE A 852 2.25 19.82 6.59
CA PHE A 852 2.58 19.93 8.03
C PHE A 852 3.16 18.67 8.68
N GLY A 853 3.22 17.52 7.99
CA GLY A 853 3.63 16.25 8.59
C GLY A 853 5.06 16.26 9.16
N THR A 854 5.24 15.60 10.31
CA THR A 854 6.56 15.37 10.92
C THR A 854 7.28 14.20 10.27
N ARG A 855 8.61 14.36 10.13
CA ARG A 855 9.53 13.37 9.56
C ARG A 855 9.36 12.01 10.27
N PRO A 856 9.39 10.87 9.54
CA PRO A 856 9.73 9.59 10.17
C PRO A 856 11.06 9.77 10.91
N ALA A 857 11.19 9.22 12.13
CA ALA A 857 12.45 9.24 12.87
C ALA A 857 13.53 8.45 12.13
N GLY A 858 14.19 9.11 11.18
CA GLY A 858 15.38 8.65 10.48
C GLY A 858 16.36 9.81 10.53
N SER A 859 17.39 9.63 11.35
CA SER A 859 18.57 10.46 11.62
C SER A 859 18.85 11.54 10.56
N ASP A 860 19.30 12.72 10.98
CA ASP A 860 19.86 13.74 10.09
C ASP A 860 20.99 13.12 9.25
N VAL A 861 20.63 12.70 8.03
CA VAL A 861 21.55 12.04 7.12
C VAL A 861 22.49 13.11 6.59
N LEU A 862 23.65 13.23 7.22
CA LEU A 862 24.80 13.88 6.61
C LEU A 862 25.04 13.23 5.25
N THR A 863 24.99 14.02 4.18
CA THR A 863 25.36 13.55 2.84
C THR A 863 26.86 13.75 2.68
N ILE A 864 27.60 12.64 2.61
CA ILE A 864 29.07 12.63 2.71
C ILE A 864 29.69 12.09 1.42
N LEU A 865 30.69 12.78 0.90
CA LEU A 865 31.62 12.26 -0.12
C LEU A 865 32.85 11.62 0.55
N ALA A 866 33.31 10.53 -0.04
CA ALA A 866 34.52 9.87 0.40
C ALA A 866 35.74 10.65 -0.11
N ARG A 867 36.69 10.98 0.79
CA ARG A 867 38.04 11.41 0.41
C ARG A 867 39.05 10.26 0.40
N LYS A 868 38.74 9.19 1.13
CA LYS A 868 39.45 7.91 1.12
C LYS A 868 38.61 6.87 0.39
N ASP A 869 39.27 5.84 -0.11
CA ASP A 869 38.70 4.69 -0.82
C ASP A 869 38.15 3.60 0.13
N TRP A 870 38.01 3.92 1.41
CA TRP A 870 37.52 3.01 2.43
C TRP A 870 36.75 3.74 3.53
N VAL A 871 35.88 3.00 4.21
CA VAL A 871 35.20 3.41 5.45
C VAL A 871 35.33 2.31 6.50
N LEU A 872 35.26 2.67 7.78
CA LEU A 872 35.09 1.70 8.87
C LEU A 872 33.62 1.62 9.22
N PHE A 873 33.06 0.42 9.29
CA PHE A 873 31.79 0.19 9.98
C PHE A 873 32.05 -0.42 11.35
N HIS A 874 31.22 -0.08 12.33
CA HIS A 874 31.16 -0.81 13.60
C HIS A 874 29.75 -0.80 14.17
N ARG A 875 29.46 -1.80 15.03
CA ARG A 875 28.21 -1.86 15.78
C ARG A 875 28.11 -0.64 16.71
N ARG A 876 26.94 -0.01 16.78
CA ARG A 876 26.75 1.17 17.64
C ARG A 876 26.74 0.76 19.11
N ARG A 877 27.50 1.47 19.93
CA ARG A 877 27.47 1.31 21.39
C ARG A 877 26.38 2.18 21.99
N THR A 878 25.49 1.59 22.78
CA THR A 878 24.49 2.31 23.57
C THR A 878 24.73 2.08 25.06
N ARG A 879 24.52 3.12 25.87
CA ARG A 879 24.64 3.04 27.33
C ARG A 879 23.47 3.80 27.94
N GLN A 880 22.56 3.07 28.58
CA GLN A 880 21.44 3.66 29.31
C GLN A 880 21.85 3.79 30.78
N CYS A 881 22.11 5.02 31.25
CA CYS A 881 22.57 5.28 32.62
C CYS A 881 21.44 5.68 33.59
N GLY A 882 20.22 5.84 33.07
CA GLY A 882 18.99 6.13 33.81
C GLY A 882 17.78 5.69 33.00
N LEU A 883 16.56 5.98 33.47
CA LEU A 883 15.37 5.92 32.62
C LEU A 883 15.47 7.08 31.62
N ASP A 884 16.32 6.91 30.61
CA ASP A 884 16.13 7.55 29.33
C ASP A 884 14.74 7.10 28.89
N ARG A 885 13.75 7.98 29.05
CA ARG A 885 12.52 7.86 28.28
C ARG A 885 12.97 7.94 26.83
N ALA A 886 13.19 6.77 26.23
CA ALA A 886 13.04 6.61 24.79
C ALA A 886 11.78 7.41 24.42
N PRO A 887 11.76 8.18 23.31
CA PRO A 887 10.50 8.62 22.77
C PRO A 887 9.69 7.34 22.66
N THR A 888 8.63 7.24 23.47
CA THR A 888 7.82 6.03 23.53
C THR A 888 7.51 5.73 22.07
N PRO A 889 7.92 4.56 21.51
CA PRO A 889 7.38 4.16 20.22
C PRO A 889 5.88 4.36 20.39
N VAL A 890 5.26 5.17 19.51
CA VAL A 890 3.89 5.61 19.75
C VAL A 890 3.07 4.34 19.92
N ASP A 891 2.71 4.04 21.17
CA ASP A 891 2.27 2.69 21.51
C ASP A 891 1.09 2.37 20.60
N GLN A 892 1.12 1.17 20.01
CA GLN A 892 -0.01 0.75 19.19
C GLN A 892 -1.28 0.83 20.03
N ARG A 893 -2.35 1.38 19.46
CA ARG A 893 -3.60 1.59 20.20
C ARG A 893 -4.48 0.37 20.09
N ARG A 894 -4.82 -0.23 21.21
CA ARG A 894 -5.61 -1.47 21.30
C ARG A 894 -7.04 -1.15 21.72
N TYR A 895 -8.00 -1.38 20.83
CA TYR A 895 -9.42 -1.18 21.08
C TYR A 895 -10.15 -2.52 21.15
N GLN A 896 -11.02 -2.71 22.13
CA GLN A 896 -11.91 -3.87 22.17
C GLN A 896 -13.04 -3.69 21.14
N LEU A 897 -13.22 -4.64 20.23
CA LEU A 897 -14.35 -4.67 19.31
C LEU A 897 -15.54 -5.42 19.93
N PHE A 898 -16.67 -4.74 20.00
CA PHE A 898 -17.98 -5.27 20.39
C PHE A 898 -18.91 -5.28 19.18
N HIS A 899 -19.70 -6.34 19.04
CA HIS A 899 -20.65 -6.50 17.95
C HIS A 899 -22.03 -6.91 18.46
N LEU A 900 -23.09 -6.34 17.88
CA LEU A 900 -24.47 -6.77 18.08
C LEU A 900 -25.18 -6.92 16.73
N LYS A 901 -25.84 -8.06 16.54
CA LYS A 901 -26.76 -8.29 15.43
C LYS A 901 -28.19 -8.03 15.89
N ILE A 902 -28.95 -7.27 15.12
CA ILE A 902 -30.35 -6.92 15.41
C ILE A 902 -31.26 -7.22 14.22
N ASP A 903 -32.54 -7.45 14.48
CA ASP A 903 -33.53 -7.80 13.45
C ASP A 903 -34.50 -6.65 13.11
N THR A 904 -34.60 -5.62 13.97
CA THR A 904 -35.55 -4.50 13.79
C THR A 904 -34.90 -3.15 14.04
N GLU A 905 -35.42 -2.11 13.37
CA GLU A 905 -34.95 -0.72 13.54
C GLU A 905 -35.23 -0.18 14.96
N ALA A 906 -36.27 -0.70 15.64
CA ALA A 906 -36.56 -0.37 17.04
C ALA A 906 -35.43 -0.84 17.99
N ASN A 907 -34.90 -2.05 17.75
CA ASN A 907 -33.77 -2.58 18.51
C ASN A 907 -32.47 -1.83 18.20
N LEU A 908 -32.33 -1.24 16.99
CA LEU A 908 -31.22 -0.34 16.67
C LEU A 908 -31.23 0.90 17.56
N GLN A 909 -32.40 1.53 17.74
CA GLN A 909 -32.52 2.72 18.59
C GLN A 909 -32.24 2.39 20.06
N ALA A 910 -32.69 1.22 20.54
CA ALA A 910 -32.37 0.75 21.89
C ALA A 910 -30.85 0.51 22.08
N ALA A 911 -30.20 -0.16 21.12
CA ALA A 911 -28.75 -0.39 21.14
C ALA A 911 -27.96 0.93 21.08
N ARG A 912 -28.38 1.86 20.23
CA ARG A 912 -27.80 3.19 20.11
C ARG A 912 -27.93 3.96 21.42
N ALA A 913 -29.11 3.99 22.02
CA ALA A 913 -29.34 4.67 23.29
C ALA A 913 -28.43 4.11 24.39
N ALA A 914 -28.36 2.77 24.54
CA ALA A 914 -27.52 2.11 25.54
C ALA A 914 -26.03 2.44 25.39
N VAL A 915 -25.52 2.47 24.15
CA VAL A 915 -24.11 2.80 23.86
C VAL A 915 -23.82 4.28 24.10
N LEU A 916 -24.73 5.19 23.72
CA LEU A 916 -24.56 6.64 23.90
C LEU A 916 -24.66 7.08 25.37
N THR A 917 -25.52 6.44 26.17
CA THR A 917 -25.64 6.73 27.60
C THR A 917 -24.60 5.99 28.45
N ALA A 918 -23.70 5.23 27.82
CA ALA A 918 -22.69 4.41 28.48
C ALA A 918 -23.26 3.44 29.54
N ASP A 919 -24.48 2.92 29.32
CA ASP A 919 -25.16 2.03 30.25
C ASP A 919 -24.69 0.57 30.07
N ALA A 920 -23.75 0.15 30.93
CA ALA A 920 -23.19 -1.19 30.87
C ALA A 920 -24.23 -2.31 31.12
N ALA A 921 -25.26 -2.07 31.93
CA ALA A 921 -26.29 -3.07 32.21
C ALA A 921 -27.20 -3.28 30.99
N ALA A 922 -27.55 -2.19 30.30
CA ALA A 922 -28.30 -2.23 29.05
C ALA A 922 -27.50 -2.83 27.88
N ILE A 923 -26.20 -2.50 27.76
CA ILE A 923 -25.32 -3.09 26.73
C ILE A 923 -25.18 -4.60 26.91
N THR A 924 -25.04 -5.05 28.17
CA THR A 924 -24.95 -6.48 28.50
C THR A 924 -26.27 -7.20 28.27
N SER A 925 -27.42 -6.59 28.63
CA SER A 925 -28.73 -7.22 28.46
C SER A 925 -29.17 -7.30 26.99
N LEU A 926 -28.74 -6.35 26.15
CA LEU A 926 -28.94 -6.38 24.70
C LEU A 926 -28.05 -7.40 23.98
N GLY A 927 -27.00 -7.91 24.63
CA GLY A 927 -26.17 -9.01 24.12
C GLY A 927 -25.02 -8.60 23.20
N PHE A 928 -24.41 -7.44 23.40
CA PHE A 928 -23.17 -7.08 22.67
C PHE A 928 -22.05 -8.10 22.96
N ALA A 929 -21.61 -8.81 21.93
CA ALA A 929 -20.55 -9.81 22.03
C ALA A 929 -19.17 -9.16 21.87
N GLN A 930 -18.21 -9.57 22.70
CA GLN A 930 -16.80 -9.24 22.51
C GLN A 930 -16.22 -10.12 21.41
N ILE A 931 -15.72 -9.51 20.33
CA ILE A 931 -15.27 -10.25 19.15
C ILE A 931 -13.75 -10.40 19.15
N SER A 932 -13.02 -9.29 19.13
CA SER A 932 -11.55 -9.28 19.00
C SER A 932 -10.95 -7.98 19.52
N ILE A 933 -9.63 -7.92 19.66
CA ILE A 933 -8.90 -6.69 19.99
C ILE A 933 -8.25 -6.16 18.72
N VAL A 934 -8.65 -4.95 18.32
CA VAL A 934 -8.13 -4.27 17.13
C VAL A 934 -6.98 -3.36 17.54
N THR A 935 -5.82 -3.56 16.93
CA THR A 935 -4.61 -2.81 17.19
C THR A 935 -4.36 -1.84 16.02
N PHE A 936 -4.15 -0.57 16.32
CA PHE A 936 -3.82 0.49 15.36
C PHE A 936 -2.39 0.97 15.57
N ASP A 937 -1.71 1.38 14.50
CA ASP A 937 -0.42 2.06 14.64
C ASP A 937 -0.57 3.37 15.42
N GLY A 938 0.39 3.67 16.29
CA GLY A 938 0.34 4.85 17.14
C GLY A 938 0.26 6.16 16.34
N GLY A 939 -0.67 7.04 16.70
CA GLY A 939 -0.92 8.29 15.96
C GLY A 939 -1.48 8.13 14.53
N ARG A 940 -1.82 6.91 14.10
CA ARG A 940 -2.38 6.61 12.77
C ARG A 940 -3.74 5.88 12.86
N SER A 941 -4.47 5.86 11.73
CA SER A 941 -5.69 5.08 11.54
C SER A 941 -5.44 3.71 10.89
N THR A 942 -4.20 3.40 10.54
CA THR A 942 -3.80 2.12 9.95
C THR A 942 -3.96 0.99 10.96
N ILE A 943 -4.63 -0.09 10.57
CA ILE A 943 -4.85 -1.28 11.40
C ILE A 943 -3.59 -2.14 11.34
N ALA A 944 -2.96 -2.36 12.49
CA ALA A 944 -1.81 -3.24 12.66
C ALA A 944 -2.22 -4.71 12.86
N THR A 945 -3.46 -4.99 13.28
CA THR A 945 -4.01 -6.35 13.33
C THR A 945 -4.07 -6.94 11.91
N PRO A 946 -3.53 -8.15 11.66
CA PRO A 946 -3.61 -8.78 10.36
C PRO A 946 -5.06 -8.90 9.85
N ALA A 947 -5.29 -8.47 8.61
CA ALA A 947 -6.64 -8.42 8.03
C ALA A 947 -7.35 -9.79 8.02
N ALA A 948 -6.59 -10.87 7.80
CA ALA A 948 -7.11 -12.23 7.78
C ALA A 948 -7.65 -12.68 9.16
N ASP A 949 -6.97 -12.31 10.24
CA ASP A 949 -7.39 -12.65 11.60
C ASP A 949 -8.66 -11.87 11.99
N LEU A 950 -8.65 -10.56 11.70
CA LEU A 950 -9.77 -9.68 11.97
C LEU A 950 -11.04 -10.11 11.20
N LEU A 951 -10.91 -10.49 9.92
CA LEU A 951 -12.03 -10.97 9.11
C LEU A 951 -12.54 -12.34 9.58
N ARG A 952 -11.66 -13.25 10.00
CA ARG A 952 -12.04 -14.55 10.55
C ARG A 952 -12.87 -14.38 11.83
N ASP A 953 -12.38 -13.58 12.78
CA ASP A 953 -13.08 -13.33 14.05
C ASP A 953 -14.43 -12.63 13.81
N TRP A 954 -14.47 -11.68 12.86
CA TRP A 954 -15.71 -11.01 12.44
C TRP A 954 -16.72 -11.98 11.80
N GLN A 955 -16.28 -12.91 10.95
CA GLN A 955 -17.17 -13.91 10.36
C GLN A 955 -17.73 -14.90 11.38
N GLN A 956 -16.92 -15.28 12.38
CA GLN A 956 -17.36 -16.13 13.50
C GLN A 956 -18.45 -15.46 14.35
N ALA A 957 -18.48 -14.13 14.40
CA ALA A 957 -19.53 -13.36 15.08
C ALA A 957 -20.90 -13.39 14.35
N ASN A 958 -21.00 -14.01 13.17
CA ASN A 958 -22.22 -14.11 12.35
C ASN A 958 -22.94 -12.75 12.10
N PRO A 959 -22.25 -11.71 11.57
CA PRO A 959 -22.81 -10.38 11.39
C PRO A 959 -23.96 -10.37 10.38
N GLY A 960 -24.94 -9.48 10.59
CA GLY A 960 -25.94 -9.14 9.58
C GLY A 960 -25.30 -8.48 8.34
N PRO A 961 -25.96 -8.57 7.16
CA PRO A 961 -25.40 -8.12 5.90
C PRO A 961 -25.34 -6.59 5.72
N ALA A 962 -25.79 -5.78 6.69
CA ALA A 962 -25.69 -4.33 6.64
C ALA A 962 -25.18 -3.77 7.99
N LEU A 963 -24.07 -3.03 7.97
CA LEU A 963 -23.60 -2.25 9.11
C LEU A 963 -24.40 -0.95 9.20
N ARG A 964 -24.97 -0.65 10.38
CA ARG A 964 -25.90 0.49 10.56
C ARG A 964 -25.48 1.50 11.62
N PHE A 965 -24.71 1.08 12.62
CA PHE A 965 -24.20 1.97 13.67
C PHE A 965 -22.80 1.57 14.08
N GLY A 966 -21.94 2.58 14.24
CA GLY A 966 -20.57 2.44 14.70
C GLY A 966 -20.30 3.47 15.80
N ALA A 967 -19.68 3.06 16.90
CA ALA A 967 -19.26 3.99 17.93
C ALA A 967 -17.85 3.67 18.41
N ILE A 968 -17.04 4.69 18.64
CA ILE A 968 -15.70 4.53 19.21
C ILE A 968 -15.52 5.48 20.39
N GLY A 969 -15.09 4.93 21.51
CA GLY A 969 -14.63 5.70 22.68
C GLY A 969 -13.16 5.42 22.93
N SER A 970 -12.41 6.47 23.23
CA SER A 970 -10.97 6.38 23.53
C SER A 970 -10.71 6.73 24.99
N GLN A 971 -9.70 6.10 25.59
CA GLN A 971 -9.21 6.36 26.95
C GLN A 971 -7.69 6.34 27.00
N GLY A 972 -7.10 6.85 28.08
CA GLY A 972 -5.65 6.89 28.24
C GLY A 972 -4.97 7.75 27.16
N ALA A 973 -3.86 7.27 26.59
CA ALA A 973 -3.07 8.00 25.61
C ALA A 973 -3.84 8.28 24.31
N ALA A 974 -4.74 7.39 23.89
CA ALA A 974 -5.54 7.56 22.67
C ALA A 974 -6.52 8.75 22.74
N LEU A 975 -6.97 9.14 23.94
CA LEU A 975 -7.84 10.32 24.11
C LEU A 975 -7.11 11.62 23.74
N SER A 976 -5.80 11.70 24.01
CA SER A 976 -4.96 12.87 23.70
C SER A 976 -4.62 13.03 22.21
N GLU A 977 -4.88 12.01 21.38
CA GLU A 977 -4.61 12.03 19.94
C GLU A 977 -5.75 12.68 19.12
N GLY A 978 -6.87 12.98 19.78
CA GLY A 978 -7.97 13.77 19.20
C GLY A 978 -9.05 12.97 18.49
N GLU A 979 -10.23 13.60 18.43
CA GLU A 979 -11.47 13.02 17.92
C GLU A 979 -11.43 12.65 16.42
N ALA A 980 -10.70 13.43 15.62
CA ALA A 980 -10.56 13.19 14.18
C ALA A 980 -9.85 11.86 13.91
N LEU A 981 -8.83 11.52 14.70
CA LEU A 981 -8.09 10.27 14.55
C LEU A 981 -8.92 9.07 15.04
N ALA A 982 -9.64 9.22 16.15
CA ALA A 982 -10.57 8.20 16.63
C ALA A 982 -11.65 7.88 15.58
N ARG A 983 -12.22 8.90 14.93
CA ARG A 983 -13.17 8.71 13.82
C ARG A 983 -12.53 8.03 12.62
N ALA A 984 -11.30 8.39 12.26
CA ALA A 984 -10.56 7.75 11.17
C ALA A 984 -10.27 6.27 11.43
N ARG A 985 -9.98 5.88 12.69
CA ARG A 985 -9.79 4.49 13.11
C ARG A 985 -11.07 3.66 12.98
N LEU A 986 -12.21 4.22 13.41
CA LEU A 986 -13.51 3.58 13.24
C LEU A 986 -13.81 3.34 11.74
N VAL A 987 -13.63 4.35 10.89
CA VAL A 987 -13.87 4.21 9.44
C VAL A 987 -12.91 3.21 8.79
N ALA A 988 -11.63 3.18 9.17
CA ALA A 988 -10.67 2.20 8.64
C ALA A 988 -11.08 0.76 9.01
N LEU A 989 -11.58 0.56 10.23
CA LEU A 989 -12.08 -0.72 10.70
C LEU A 989 -13.34 -1.15 9.93
N GLU A 990 -14.28 -0.23 9.70
CA GLU A 990 -15.48 -0.50 8.91
C GLU A 990 -15.15 -0.88 7.46
N LEU A 991 -14.21 -0.16 6.83
CA LEU A 991 -13.79 -0.44 5.45
C LEU A 991 -13.19 -1.84 5.33
N GLN A 992 -12.46 -2.29 6.35
CA GLN A 992 -11.81 -3.60 6.39
C GLN A 992 -12.79 -4.74 6.73
N LEU A 993 -13.85 -4.47 7.50
CA LEU A 993 -14.85 -5.48 7.93
C LEU A 993 -16.05 -5.62 6.99
N ALA A 994 -16.57 -4.51 6.44
CA ALA A 994 -17.81 -4.49 5.66
C ALA A 994 -17.58 -4.56 4.13
N GLY A 995 -16.33 -4.44 3.66
CA GLY A 995 -16.03 -4.34 2.24
C GLY A 995 -16.72 -3.15 1.56
N THR A 996 -16.89 -3.18 0.24
CA THR A 996 -17.51 -2.09 -0.56
C THR A 996 -19.04 -2.04 -0.45
N GLN A 997 -19.60 -2.13 0.76
CA GLN A 997 -21.05 -1.97 0.95
C GLN A 997 -21.49 -0.50 0.95
N LYS A 998 -22.58 -0.21 0.24
CA LYS A 998 -23.11 1.13 -0.06
C LYS A 998 -24.20 1.60 0.92
N THR A 999 -24.01 1.46 2.23
CA THR A 999 -25.00 1.91 3.23
C THR A 999 -24.38 2.84 4.27
N ALA A 1000 -25.08 3.93 4.60
CA ALA A 1000 -24.67 4.88 5.63
C ALA A 1000 -24.60 4.22 7.01
N VAL A 1001 -23.42 4.25 7.63
CA VAL A 1001 -23.21 3.86 9.03
C VAL A 1001 -23.28 5.12 9.89
N ASP A 1002 -24.12 5.13 10.93
CA ASP A 1002 -24.18 6.23 11.90
C ASP A 1002 -22.99 6.13 12.86
N ASN A 1003 -21.94 6.92 12.59
CA ASN A 1003 -20.69 6.88 13.32
C ASN A 1003 -20.61 7.95 14.42
N VAL A 1004 -20.55 7.50 15.67
CA VAL A 1004 -20.54 8.36 16.86
C VAL A 1004 -19.25 8.23 17.65
N LEU A 1005 -18.77 9.34 18.18
CA LEU A 1005 -17.68 9.37 19.15
C LEU A 1005 -18.27 9.33 20.55
N LEU A 1006 -17.78 8.41 21.39
CA LEU A 1006 -18.25 8.28 22.76
C LEU A 1006 -17.38 9.15 23.67
N PRO A 1007 -17.94 10.20 24.31
CA PRO A 1007 -17.19 11.04 25.23
C PRO A 1007 -16.89 10.32 26.55
N ILE A 1008 -17.69 9.31 26.91
CA ILE A 1008 -17.53 8.46 28.09
C ILE A 1008 -17.68 7.01 27.66
N LEU A 1009 -16.73 6.16 28.04
CA LEU A 1009 -16.78 4.72 27.77
C LEU A 1009 -17.60 3.99 28.85
N PRO A 1010 -18.45 3.02 28.48
CA PRO A 1010 -19.17 2.19 29.43
C PRO A 1010 -18.21 1.28 30.23
N PRO A 1011 -18.46 1.03 31.54
CA PRO A 1011 -17.59 0.24 32.40
C PRO A 1011 -17.68 -1.27 32.13
N LEU A 1012 -17.23 -1.70 30.95
CA LEU A 1012 -17.26 -3.10 30.47
C LEU A 1012 -15.93 -3.84 30.65
N GLY A 1013 -15.11 -3.43 31.64
CA GLY A 1013 -13.84 -4.11 31.94
C GLY A 1013 -12.70 -3.87 30.93
N LEU A 1014 -12.58 -2.64 30.39
CA LEU A 1014 -11.55 -2.24 29.41
C LEU A 1014 -10.16 -1.96 30.03
N SER A 1015 -9.82 -2.57 31.16
CA SER A 1015 -8.54 -2.32 31.85
C SER A 1015 -7.35 -2.79 31.00
N GLY A 1016 -6.41 -1.89 30.70
CA GLY A 1016 -5.24 -2.19 29.87
C GLY A 1016 -5.46 -2.04 28.36
N LEU A 1017 -6.61 -1.49 27.92
CA LEU A 1017 -6.92 -1.16 26.53
C LEU A 1017 -7.09 0.36 26.34
N ASP A 1018 -6.88 0.85 25.12
CA ASP A 1018 -6.95 2.27 24.76
C ASP A 1018 -8.36 2.75 24.39
N GLY A 1019 -9.34 1.83 24.34
CA GLY A 1019 -10.73 2.17 24.11
C GLY A 1019 -11.61 0.99 23.73
N GLY A 1020 -12.84 1.30 23.31
CA GLY A 1020 -13.83 0.33 22.83
C GLY A 1020 -14.49 0.81 21.55
N VAL A 1021 -14.72 -0.13 20.62
CA VAL A 1021 -15.47 0.07 19.39
C VAL A 1021 -16.74 -0.79 19.42
N PHE A 1022 -17.89 -0.21 19.14
CA PHE A 1022 -19.18 -0.88 19.11
C PHE A 1022 -19.74 -0.82 17.69
N LEU A 1023 -19.98 -1.99 17.08
CA LEU A 1023 -20.60 -2.11 15.77
C LEU A 1023 -21.94 -2.82 15.88
N VAL A 1024 -22.97 -2.30 15.20
CA VAL A 1024 -24.29 -2.92 15.14
C VAL A 1024 -24.65 -3.22 13.70
N THR A 1025 -24.95 -4.49 13.40
CA THR A 1025 -25.39 -4.93 12.07
C THR A 1025 -26.86 -5.34 12.09
N LEU A 1026 -27.58 -4.99 11.03
CA LEU A 1026 -28.97 -5.37 10.83
C LEU A 1026 -29.02 -6.67 10.02
N ALA A 1027 -29.76 -7.66 10.51
CA ALA A 1027 -30.13 -8.83 9.72
C ALA A 1027 -30.94 -8.37 8.49
N ALA A 1028 -30.68 -8.94 7.30
CA ALA A 1028 -31.47 -8.59 6.12
C ALA A 1028 -32.95 -8.85 6.41
N SER A 1029 -33.83 -7.88 6.09
CA SER A 1029 -35.26 -8.18 6.07
C SER A 1029 -35.46 -9.30 5.05
N VAL A 1030 -36.18 -10.35 5.42
CA VAL A 1030 -36.57 -11.39 4.48
C VAL A 1030 -37.26 -10.68 3.31
N ILE A 1031 -36.75 -10.86 2.09
CA ILE A 1031 -37.40 -10.34 0.89
C ILE A 1031 -38.62 -11.22 0.70
N CYS A 1032 -39.71 -10.87 1.36
CA CYS A 1032 -40.98 -11.61 1.32
C CYS A 1032 -42.15 -10.65 1.11
N HIS A 1033 -43.25 -11.19 0.59
CA HIS A 1033 -44.53 -10.52 0.44
C HIS A 1033 -45.64 -11.32 1.14
N GLU A 1034 -46.52 -10.64 1.87
CA GLU A 1034 -47.79 -11.23 2.30
C GLU A 1034 -48.84 -11.08 1.18
N VAL A 1035 -49.43 -12.19 0.71
CA VAL A 1035 -50.34 -12.18 -0.45
C VAL A 1035 -51.77 -12.45 -0.02
N TYR A 1036 -52.68 -11.52 -0.34
CA TYR A 1036 -54.11 -11.61 -0.05
C TYR A 1036 -54.96 -11.61 -1.31
N ARG A 1037 -56.14 -12.23 -1.27
CA ARG A 1037 -57.14 -12.23 -2.34
C ARG A 1037 -58.40 -11.51 -1.91
N LEU A 1038 -58.89 -10.65 -2.79
CA LEU A 1038 -60.23 -10.05 -2.68
C LEU A 1038 -61.29 -10.94 -3.35
N PRO A 1039 -62.52 -10.99 -2.81
CA PRO A 1039 -63.57 -11.87 -3.31
C PRO A 1039 -64.18 -11.41 -4.64
N SER A 1040 -64.26 -10.11 -4.92
CA SER A 1040 -64.82 -9.57 -6.18
C SER A 1040 -64.33 -8.14 -6.49
N VAL A 1041 -64.62 -7.65 -7.72
CA VAL A 1041 -64.28 -6.29 -8.17
C VAL A 1041 -65.05 -5.22 -7.40
N GLU A 1042 -66.30 -5.49 -6.98
CA GLU A 1042 -67.11 -4.54 -6.22
C GLU A 1042 -66.48 -4.27 -4.84
N VAL A 1043 -65.87 -5.29 -4.23
CA VAL A 1043 -65.16 -5.15 -2.94
C VAL A 1043 -63.86 -4.35 -3.09
N LEU A 1044 -63.22 -4.38 -4.25
CA LEU A 1044 -62.02 -3.59 -4.52
C LEU A 1044 -62.27 -2.08 -4.43
N GLN A 1045 -63.42 -1.59 -4.92
CA GLN A 1045 -63.74 -0.17 -4.82
C GLN A 1045 -63.86 0.26 -3.36
N ARG A 1046 -64.62 -0.50 -2.56
CA ARG A 1046 -64.77 -0.27 -1.11
C ARG A 1046 -63.45 -0.39 -0.36
N PHE A 1047 -62.58 -1.32 -0.76
CA PHE A 1047 -61.23 -1.46 -0.20
C PHE A 1047 -60.38 -0.22 -0.47
N ASN A 1048 -60.32 0.24 -1.73
CA ASN A 1048 -59.55 1.43 -2.08
C ASN A 1048 -60.07 2.70 -1.36
N GLU A 1049 -61.39 2.86 -1.22
CA GLU A 1049 -61.98 3.97 -0.46
C GLU A 1049 -61.64 3.91 1.02
N THR A 1050 -61.67 2.71 1.62
CA THR A 1050 -61.35 2.52 3.04
C THR A 1050 -59.87 2.76 3.31
N VAL A 1051 -58.97 2.32 2.42
CA VAL A 1051 -57.53 2.62 2.49
C VAL A 1051 -57.29 4.13 2.42
N LYS A 1052 -57.97 4.84 1.52
CA LYS A 1052 -57.83 6.30 1.37
C LYS A 1052 -58.34 7.08 2.58
N THR A 1053 -59.41 6.62 3.22
CA THR A 1053 -60.09 7.37 4.30
C THR A 1053 -59.62 6.99 5.70
N ALA A 1054 -59.19 5.75 5.90
CA ALA A 1054 -58.96 5.18 7.24
C ALA A 1054 -57.65 4.38 7.37
N GLY A 1055 -56.83 4.29 6.32
CA GLY A 1055 -55.56 3.57 6.31
C GLY A 1055 -55.68 2.09 5.95
N LEU A 1056 -54.54 1.48 5.64
CA LEU A 1056 -54.45 0.08 5.19
C LEU A 1056 -54.76 -0.89 6.32
N ALA A 1057 -54.29 -0.61 7.54
CA ALA A 1057 -54.55 -1.45 8.70
C ALA A 1057 -56.06 -1.63 8.96
N LYS A 1058 -56.83 -0.54 8.85
CA LYS A 1058 -58.27 -0.57 9.05
C LYS A 1058 -59.00 -1.29 7.90
N ALA A 1059 -58.56 -1.09 6.66
CA ALA A 1059 -59.11 -1.79 5.50
C ALA A 1059 -58.93 -3.32 5.58
N LEU A 1060 -57.75 -3.80 6.02
CA LEU A 1060 -57.50 -5.23 6.21
C LEU A 1060 -58.37 -5.85 7.33
N SER A 1061 -58.70 -5.08 8.35
CA SER A 1061 -59.52 -5.56 9.48
C SER A 1061 -61.03 -5.56 9.21
N GLN A 1062 -61.52 -4.66 8.34
CA GLN A 1062 -62.95 -4.46 8.09
C GLN A 1062 -63.47 -5.17 6.83
N ILE A 1063 -62.60 -5.56 5.92
CA ILE A 1063 -62.97 -6.14 4.63
C ILE A 1063 -62.53 -7.61 4.61
N PRO A 1064 -63.42 -8.56 4.27
CA PRO A 1064 -63.06 -9.97 4.24
C PRO A 1064 -62.08 -10.25 3.10
N LEU A 1065 -60.81 -10.43 3.45
CA LEU A 1065 -59.74 -10.89 2.55
C LEU A 1065 -59.34 -12.31 2.93
N SER A 1066 -59.05 -13.16 1.94
CA SER A 1066 -58.41 -14.45 2.19
C SER A 1066 -56.89 -14.32 2.06
N SER A 1067 -56.16 -14.72 3.11
CA SER A 1067 -54.70 -14.87 3.02
C SER A 1067 -54.38 -16.08 2.12
N ILE A 1068 -53.51 -15.88 1.14
CA ILE A 1068 -53.15 -16.89 0.14
C ILE A 1068 -51.87 -17.60 0.58
N ALA A 1069 -50.78 -16.85 0.73
CA ALA A 1069 -49.47 -17.38 1.11
C ALA A 1069 -48.49 -16.28 1.52
N HIS A 1070 -47.52 -16.68 2.33
CA HIS A 1070 -46.29 -15.95 2.58
C HIS A 1070 -45.29 -16.26 1.45
N ALA A 1071 -44.92 -15.26 0.66
CA ALA A 1071 -44.13 -15.43 -0.56
C ALA A 1071 -42.69 -14.94 -0.36
N GLU A 1072 -41.76 -15.86 -0.14
CA GLU A 1072 -40.33 -15.56 0.00
C GLU A 1072 -39.61 -15.53 -1.35
N PHE A 1073 -38.65 -14.62 -1.48
CA PHE A 1073 -37.78 -14.49 -2.64
C PHE A 1073 -36.36 -14.96 -2.32
N GLN A 1074 -35.63 -15.37 -3.36
CA GLN A 1074 -34.22 -15.70 -3.27
C GLN A 1074 -33.37 -14.45 -2.96
N PRO A 1075 -32.10 -14.60 -2.55
CA PRO A 1075 -31.22 -13.47 -2.24
C PRO A 1075 -31.00 -12.49 -3.41
N ASP A 1076 -31.33 -12.88 -4.64
CA ASP A 1076 -31.32 -12.01 -5.82
C ASP A 1076 -32.46 -10.97 -5.83
N GLY A 1077 -33.43 -11.10 -4.93
CA GLY A 1077 -34.59 -10.24 -4.79
C GLY A 1077 -35.55 -10.26 -5.98
N LYS A 1078 -35.41 -11.23 -6.90
CA LYS A 1078 -36.16 -11.28 -8.16
C LYS A 1078 -36.92 -12.59 -8.31
N SER A 1079 -36.33 -13.72 -7.94
CA SER A 1079 -36.97 -15.04 -8.09
C SER A 1079 -37.63 -15.49 -6.79
N LEU A 1080 -38.75 -16.21 -6.88
CA LEU A 1080 -39.40 -16.80 -5.70
C LEU A 1080 -38.62 -18.04 -5.23
N THR A 1081 -38.68 -18.36 -3.94
CA THR A 1081 -38.14 -19.63 -3.45
C THR A 1081 -39.02 -20.78 -3.97
N PRO A 1082 -38.46 -21.98 -4.24
CA PRO A 1082 -39.23 -23.11 -4.75
C PRO A 1082 -40.43 -23.49 -3.86
N THR A 1083 -40.28 -23.34 -2.54
CA THR A 1083 -41.33 -23.53 -1.54
C THR A 1083 -42.45 -22.51 -1.67
N ALA A 1084 -42.12 -21.22 -1.84
CA ALA A 1084 -43.10 -20.16 -2.04
C ALA A 1084 -43.88 -20.33 -3.36
N GLU A 1085 -43.22 -20.76 -4.44
CA GLU A 1085 -43.89 -20.99 -5.73
C GLU A 1085 -44.97 -22.07 -5.65
N VAL A 1086 -44.66 -23.19 -4.99
CA VAL A 1086 -45.59 -24.31 -4.81
C VAL A 1086 -46.77 -23.89 -3.93
N ALA A 1087 -46.50 -23.16 -2.83
CA ALA A 1087 -47.53 -22.69 -1.92
C ALA A 1087 -48.52 -21.73 -2.62
N LEU A 1088 -48.01 -20.76 -3.39
CA LEU A 1088 -48.82 -19.81 -4.15
C LEU A 1088 -49.71 -20.49 -5.19
N LYS A 1089 -49.16 -21.40 -6.01
CA LYS A 1089 -49.93 -22.13 -7.03
C LYS A 1089 -51.02 -23.02 -6.43
N LYS A 1090 -50.70 -23.70 -5.32
CA LYS A 1090 -51.65 -24.58 -4.62
C LYS A 1090 -52.80 -23.79 -4.00
N ALA A 1091 -52.50 -22.66 -3.35
CA ALA A 1091 -53.49 -21.83 -2.69
C ALA A 1091 -54.38 -21.06 -3.69
N TRP A 1092 -53.88 -20.74 -4.88
CA TRP A 1092 -54.65 -20.04 -5.91
C TRP A 1092 -55.70 -20.93 -6.61
N GLY A 1093 -55.37 -22.22 -6.81
CA GLY A 1093 -56.18 -23.16 -7.59
C GLY A 1093 -56.00 -22.91 -9.09
N GLY A 1094 -55.82 -23.98 -9.89
CA GLY A 1094 -55.35 -23.93 -11.28
C GLY A 1094 -56.26 -23.28 -12.35
N SER A 1095 -57.16 -22.36 -12.00
CA SER A 1095 -57.89 -21.56 -12.97
C SER A 1095 -57.08 -20.33 -13.41
N PRO A 1096 -56.85 -20.10 -14.72
CA PRO A 1096 -56.21 -18.88 -15.20
C PRO A 1096 -57.15 -17.71 -14.93
N ALA A 1097 -56.85 -16.96 -13.87
CA ALA A 1097 -57.62 -15.78 -13.51
C ALA A 1097 -56.99 -14.57 -14.21
N VAL A 1098 -57.78 -13.85 -14.98
CA VAL A 1098 -57.46 -12.46 -15.30
C VAL A 1098 -57.64 -11.72 -13.96
N PHE A 1099 -56.60 -11.12 -13.37
CA PHE A 1099 -56.68 -10.40 -12.09
C PHE A 1099 -55.82 -9.14 -12.10
N ASP A 1100 -56.23 -8.12 -11.36
CA ASP A 1100 -55.43 -6.94 -11.06
C ASP A 1100 -54.67 -7.14 -9.74
N ALA A 1101 -53.46 -6.59 -9.66
CA ALA A 1101 -52.63 -6.68 -8.46
C ALA A 1101 -52.29 -5.29 -7.92
N GLN A 1102 -52.43 -5.09 -6.61
CA GLN A 1102 -51.95 -3.91 -5.92
C GLN A 1102 -50.89 -4.31 -4.89
N VAL A 1103 -49.76 -3.61 -4.87
CA VAL A 1103 -48.70 -3.82 -3.89
C VAL A 1103 -48.54 -2.59 -3.00
N PHE A 1104 -48.47 -2.81 -1.69
CA PHE A 1104 -48.30 -1.77 -0.67
C PHE A 1104 -46.91 -1.88 -0.03
N THR A 1105 -46.21 -0.75 0.05
CA THR A 1105 -44.86 -0.64 0.66
C THR A 1105 -44.71 0.66 1.45
N VAL A 1106 -43.75 0.73 2.36
CA VAL A 1106 -43.50 1.87 3.26
C VAL A 1106 -42.90 3.07 2.52
N GLY A 1107 -42.17 2.84 1.41
CA GLY A 1107 -41.51 3.87 0.62
C GLY A 1107 -41.39 3.49 -0.86
N GLU A 1108 -40.98 4.44 -1.72
CA GLU A 1108 -40.81 4.17 -3.15
C GLU A 1108 -39.71 3.13 -3.38
N ASP A 1109 -40.13 1.92 -3.74
CA ASP A 1109 -39.24 0.79 -3.96
C ASP A 1109 -39.56 0.14 -5.31
N ALA A 1110 -38.69 0.39 -6.28
CA ALA A 1110 -38.86 -0.12 -7.64
C ALA A 1110 -38.78 -1.65 -7.71
N GLU A 1111 -38.07 -2.30 -6.79
CA GLU A 1111 -37.92 -3.75 -6.77
C GLU A 1111 -39.21 -4.44 -6.31
N VAL A 1112 -39.94 -3.85 -5.36
CA VAL A 1112 -41.21 -4.39 -4.85
C VAL A 1112 -42.26 -4.51 -5.97
N LYS A 1113 -42.28 -3.57 -6.91
CA LYS A 1113 -43.19 -3.65 -8.08
C LYS A 1113 -42.80 -4.81 -9.01
N VAL A 1114 -41.50 -5.05 -9.20
CA VAL A 1114 -40.99 -6.16 -10.01
C VAL A 1114 -41.29 -7.50 -9.33
N GLN A 1115 -41.09 -7.59 -8.01
CA GLN A 1115 -41.39 -8.76 -7.18
C GLN A 1115 -42.88 -9.12 -7.23
N ALA A 1116 -43.77 -8.14 -7.02
CA ALA A 1116 -45.21 -8.33 -7.18
C ALA A 1116 -45.59 -8.70 -8.64
N GLY A 1117 -44.87 -8.17 -9.62
CA GLY A 1117 -44.99 -8.58 -11.03
C GLY A 1117 -44.64 -10.05 -11.27
N ASN A 1118 -43.63 -10.58 -10.58
CA ASN A 1118 -43.26 -11.99 -10.67
C ASN A 1118 -44.28 -12.91 -9.97
N ILE A 1119 -44.85 -12.48 -8.83
CA ILE A 1119 -46.00 -13.17 -8.19
C ILE A 1119 -47.21 -13.18 -9.15
N SER A 1120 -47.52 -12.03 -9.78
CA SER A 1120 -48.59 -11.92 -10.77
C SER A 1120 -48.36 -12.86 -11.96
N ARG A 1121 -47.15 -12.88 -12.52
CA ARG A 1121 -46.78 -13.78 -13.63
C ARG A 1121 -46.93 -15.26 -13.25
N LEU A 1122 -46.50 -15.65 -12.05
CA LEU A 1122 -46.58 -17.03 -11.56
C LEU A 1122 -48.02 -17.55 -11.52
N LEU A 1123 -48.96 -16.67 -11.15
CA LEU A 1123 -50.38 -16.99 -11.00
C LEU A 1123 -51.21 -16.78 -12.29
N GLY A 1124 -50.56 -16.42 -13.41
CA GLY A 1124 -51.20 -16.26 -14.72
C GLY A 1124 -51.67 -14.83 -15.06
N GLY A 1125 -51.29 -13.82 -14.27
CA GLY A 1125 -51.57 -12.40 -14.51
C GLY A 1125 -50.48 -11.68 -15.30
N ASN A 1126 -50.74 -10.42 -15.69
CA ASN A 1126 -49.78 -9.59 -16.42
C ASN A 1126 -49.02 -8.64 -15.46
N PRO A 1127 -47.68 -8.67 -15.42
CA PRO A 1127 -46.87 -7.77 -14.58
C PRO A 1127 -47.14 -6.27 -14.79
N SER A 1128 -47.60 -5.85 -15.97
CA SER A 1128 -47.94 -4.44 -16.25
C SER A 1128 -49.16 -3.96 -15.49
N ASP A 1129 -50.02 -4.87 -15.02
CA ASP A 1129 -51.26 -4.56 -14.31
C ASP A 1129 -51.04 -4.34 -12.79
N VAL A 1130 -49.79 -4.46 -12.32
CA VAL A 1130 -49.43 -4.23 -10.91
C VAL A 1130 -49.38 -2.73 -10.61
N ARG A 1131 -50.21 -2.27 -9.67
CA ARG A 1131 -50.18 -0.91 -9.14
C ARG A 1131 -49.43 -0.87 -7.82
N ALA A 1132 -48.49 0.06 -7.69
CA ALA A 1132 -47.76 0.29 -6.44
C ALA A 1132 -48.42 1.42 -5.65
N ASN A 1133 -48.64 1.20 -4.36
CA ASN A 1133 -49.20 2.16 -3.42
C ASN A 1133 -48.25 2.31 -2.22
N LEU A 1134 -48.15 3.52 -1.68
CA LEU A 1134 -47.38 3.80 -0.48
C LEU A 1134 -48.28 3.76 0.74
N SER A 1135 -47.87 3.05 1.78
CA SER A 1135 -48.56 3.03 3.08
C SER A 1135 -47.57 2.75 4.21
N GLY A 1136 -47.49 3.67 5.18
CA GLY A 1136 -46.65 3.50 6.38
C GLY A 1136 -47.13 2.37 7.29
N ASP A 1137 -48.40 1.96 7.19
CA ASP A 1137 -48.97 0.89 7.99
C ASP A 1137 -48.29 -0.47 7.73
N VAL A 1138 -47.68 -0.66 6.56
CA VAL A 1138 -47.05 -1.93 6.16
C VAL A 1138 -46.00 -2.38 7.18
N ALA A 1139 -45.19 -1.46 7.72
CA ALA A 1139 -44.18 -1.75 8.74
C ALA A 1139 -44.75 -2.30 10.06
N SER A 1140 -46.03 -2.01 10.35
CA SER A 1140 -46.72 -2.47 11.56
C SER A 1140 -47.55 -3.75 11.34
N LEU A 1141 -47.85 -4.09 10.08
CA LEU A 1141 -48.75 -5.17 9.72
C LEU A 1141 -48.03 -6.47 9.35
N THR A 1142 -46.78 -6.38 8.91
CA THR A 1142 -45.97 -7.55 8.52
C THR A 1142 -44.48 -7.28 8.68
N SER A 1143 -43.70 -8.34 8.88
CA SER A 1143 -42.22 -8.31 8.81
C SER A 1143 -41.68 -8.37 7.38
N CYS A 1144 -42.57 -8.57 6.39
CA CYS A 1144 -42.23 -8.60 4.98
C CYS A 1144 -42.02 -7.21 4.38
N ARG A 1145 -41.22 -7.16 3.30
CA ARG A 1145 -40.90 -5.92 2.57
C ARG A 1145 -42.15 -5.26 1.96
N ALA A 1146 -43.19 -6.04 1.64
CA ALA A 1146 -44.44 -5.54 1.08
C ALA A 1146 -45.65 -6.45 1.32
N LEU A 1147 -46.85 -5.93 1.05
CA LEU A 1147 -48.12 -6.67 1.03
C LEU A 1147 -48.76 -6.57 -0.36
N THR A 1148 -49.15 -7.72 -0.94
CA THR A 1148 -49.73 -7.80 -2.29
C THR A 1148 -51.18 -8.25 -2.23
N ILE A 1149 -52.08 -7.51 -2.88
CA ILE A 1149 -53.52 -7.80 -2.93
C ILE A 1149 -53.92 -8.10 -4.37
N LEU A 1150 -54.52 -9.28 -4.57
CA LEU A 1150 -54.99 -9.78 -5.86
C LEU A 1150 -56.50 -9.65 -5.96
N THR A 1151 -56.99 -9.08 -7.06
CA THR A 1151 -58.43 -8.91 -7.33
C THR A 1151 -58.81 -9.58 -8.64
N PRO A 1152 -59.78 -10.52 -8.67
CA PRO A 1152 -60.26 -11.11 -9.92
C PRO A 1152 -60.80 -10.03 -10.88
N ARG A 1153 -60.46 -10.07 -12.17
CA ARG A 1153 -61.10 -9.27 -13.23
C ARG A 1153 -62.30 -10.03 -13.79
N SER A 1154 -63.40 -9.33 -14.03
CA SER A 1154 -64.58 -9.89 -14.70
C SER A 1154 -64.29 -10.19 -16.18
N GLU A 1155 -64.89 -11.25 -16.73
CA GLU A 1155 -64.80 -11.60 -18.17
C GLU A 1155 -65.31 -10.45 -19.06
N VAL A 1156 -64.70 -10.30 -20.24
CA VAL A 1156 -65.18 -9.38 -21.27
C VAL A 1156 -66.30 -10.07 -22.06
N ARG A 1157 -67.49 -9.49 -22.09
CA ARG A 1157 -68.64 -9.99 -22.86
C ARG A 1157 -69.23 -8.87 -23.72
N PRO A 1158 -69.75 -9.18 -24.92
CA PRO A 1158 -70.34 -8.15 -25.76
C PRO A 1158 -71.68 -7.66 -25.18
N GLY A 1159 -71.96 -6.38 -25.32
CA GLY A 1159 -73.25 -5.74 -25.05
C GLY A 1159 -73.77 -5.11 -26.34
N LEU A 1160 -75.08 -5.10 -26.52
CA LEU A 1160 -75.72 -4.61 -27.73
C LEU A 1160 -76.46 -3.31 -27.43
N MET A 1161 -76.28 -2.29 -28.25
CA MET A 1161 -77.05 -1.05 -28.21
C MET A 1161 -77.98 -0.99 -29.42
N VAL A 1162 -79.24 -0.64 -29.21
CA VAL A 1162 -80.30 -0.68 -30.22
C VAL A 1162 -81.13 0.61 -30.15
N LEU A 1163 -81.46 1.19 -31.30
CA LEU A 1163 -82.38 2.32 -31.38
C LEU A 1163 -83.67 1.86 -32.05
N ALA A 1164 -84.76 1.76 -31.28
CA ALA A 1164 -86.03 1.24 -31.76
C ALA A 1164 -87.21 1.99 -31.10
N PRO A 1165 -88.29 2.29 -31.83
CA PRO A 1165 -89.49 2.89 -31.25
C PRO A 1165 -90.20 1.93 -30.30
N TRP A 1166 -90.94 2.49 -29.35
CA TRP A 1166 -91.68 1.75 -28.32
C TRP A 1166 -93.20 1.93 -28.49
N ASP A 1167 -93.91 0.80 -28.59
CA ASP A 1167 -95.38 0.70 -28.59
C ASP A 1167 -95.79 -0.56 -27.80
N ASP A 1168 -95.79 -0.46 -26.47
CA ASP A 1168 -95.90 -1.55 -25.46
C ASP A 1168 -94.81 -2.64 -25.50
N ARG A 1169 -93.97 -2.63 -26.54
CA ARG A 1169 -92.78 -3.45 -26.80
C ARG A 1169 -91.86 -2.72 -27.78
N PHE A 1170 -90.59 -3.11 -27.86
CA PHE A 1170 -89.68 -2.55 -28.87
C PHE A 1170 -90.03 -3.08 -30.27
N ASP A 1171 -90.31 -2.17 -31.22
CA ASP A 1171 -90.58 -2.55 -32.61
C ASP A 1171 -89.27 -2.74 -33.37
N LEU A 1172 -88.85 -4.00 -33.47
CA LEU A 1172 -87.62 -4.41 -34.13
C LEU A 1172 -87.91 -4.93 -35.54
N ASN A 1173 -87.49 -4.16 -36.54
CA ASN A 1173 -87.57 -4.52 -37.95
C ASN A 1173 -86.18 -4.55 -38.62
N VAL A 1174 -86.13 -4.95 -39.89
CA VAL A 1174 -84.88 -5.12 -40.65
C VAL A 1174 -84.02 -3.85 -40.78
N ASN A 1175 -84.61 -2.66 -40.60
CA ASN A 1175 -83.91 -1.38 -40.69
C ASN A 1175 -83.49 -0.81 -39.32
N THR A 1176 -83.66 -1.57 -38.23
CA THR A 1176 -83.31 -1.11 -36.87
C THR A 1176 -81.79 -1.01 -36.72
N PRO A 1177 -81.22 0.16 -36.38
CA PRO A 1177 -79.79 0.30 -36.18
C PRO A 1177 -79.35 -0.29 -34.84
N PHE A 1178 -78.20 -0.95 -34.86
CA PHE A 1178 -77.57 -1.57 -33.70
C PHE A 1178 -76.05 -1.35 -33.68
N TRP A 1179 -75.48 -1.27 -32.48
CA TRP A 1179 -74.04 -1.16 -32.25
C TRP A 1179 -73.63 -2.20 -31.21
N GLN A 1180 -72.53 -2.90 -31.47
CA GLN A 1180 -71.97 -3.87 -30.53
C GLN A 1180 -70.75 -3.26 -29.84
N HIS A 1181 -70.75 -3.34 -28.51
CA HIS A 1181 -69.65 -2.88 -27.67
C HIS A 1181 -69.14 -4.03 -26.81
N GLU A 1182 -67.85 -4.07 -26.54
CA GLU A 1182 -67.30 -4.99 -25.55
C GLU A 1182 -67.40 -4.38 -24.16
N TRP A 1183 -67.85 -5.17 -23.19
CA TRP A 1183 -68.03 -4.73 -21.81
C TRP A 1183 -67.30 -5.66 -20.85
N ARG A 1184 -66.75 -5.08 -19.78
CA ARG A 1184 -66.13 -5.78 -18.67
C ARG A 1184 -66.97 -5.52 -17.42
N GLY A 1185 -67.90 -6.41 -17.13
CA GLY A 1185 -68.95 -6.14 -16.16
C GLY A 1185 -69.79 -4.93 -16.61
N ALA A 1186 -69.97 -3.94 -15.74
CA ALA A 1186 -70.77 -2.75 -16.05
C ALA A 1186 -70.01 -1.63 -16.78
N GLN A 1187 -68.75 -1.83 -17.14
CA GLN A 1187 -67.92 -0.81 -17.80
C GLN A 1187 -67.64 -1.20 -19.27
N PRO A 1188 -67.80 -0.30 -20.24
CA PRO A 1188 -67.38 -0.57 -21.61
C PRO A 1188 -65.85 -0.64 -21.68
N VAL A 1189 -65.33 -1.56 -22.51
CA VAL A 1189 -63.88 -1.67 -22.77
C VAL A 1189 -63.38 -0.43 -23.51
N ASP A 1190 -64.19 0.11 -24.42
CA ASP A 1190 -63.92 1.34 -25.15
C ASP A 1190 -65.04 2.36 -24.92
N MET A 1191 -64.79 3.27 -23.98
CA MET A 1191 -65.73 4.31 -23.57
C MET A 1191 -65.95 5.35 -24.68
N LEU A 1192 -64.91 5.67 -25.46
CA LEU A 1192 -65.01 6.68 -26.53
C LEU A 1192 -65.89 6.17 -27.67
N ARG A 1193 -65.71 4.89 -28.05
CA ARG A 1193 -66.56 4.26 -29.06
C ARG A 1193 -68.01 4.14 -28.62
N LEU A 1194 -68.28 3.88 -27.33
CA LEU A 1194 -69.64 3.92 -26.79
C LEU A 1194 -70.23 5.33 -26.88
N GLU A 1195 -69.46 6.36 -26.53
CA GLU A 1195 -69.89 7.74 -26.62
C GLU A 1195 -70.17 8.20 -28.06
N GLU A 1196 -69.39 7.73 -29.04
CA GLU A 1196 -69.65 7.94 -30.47
C GLU A 1196 -70.98 7.31 -30.93
N SER A 1197 -71.20 6.03 -30.61
CA SER A 1197 -72.48 5.37 -30.92
C SER A 1197 -73.66 6.08 -30.27
N ILE A 1198 -73.51 6.60 -29.04
CA ILE A 1198 -74.54 7.40 -28.36
C ILE A 1198 -74.79 8.71 -29.11
N ARG A 1199 -73.76 9.41 -29.61
CA ARG A 1199 -73.96 10.62 -30.43
C ARG A 1199 -74.70 10.30 -31.73
N GLU A 1200 -74.39 9.17 -32.38
CA GLU A 1200 -75.07 8.74 -33.60
C GLU A 1200 -76.54 8.37 -33.35
N ALA A 1201 -76.83 7.77 -32.19
CA ALA A 1201 -78.19 7.37 -31.82
C ALA A 1201 -79.07 8.52 -31.31
N VAL A 1202 -78.51 9.70 -31.04
CA VAL A 1202 -79.23 10.84 -30.40
C VAL A 1202 -79.17 12.12 -31.28
N PRO A 1203 -79.92 12.22 -32.41
CA PRO A 1203 -79.72 13.31 -33.35
C PRO A 1203 -80.62 14.55 -33.17
N ASN A 1204 -81.80 14.47 -32.52
CA ASN A 1204 -82.64 15.59 -32.01
C ASN A 1204 -84.10 15.13 -31.82
N ASP A 1205 -84.45 14.70 -30.62
CA ASP A 1205 -85.77 14.77 -29.97
C ASP A 1205 -85.69 13.96 -28.67
N VAL A 1206 -86.67 14.14 -27.78
CA VAL A 1206 -86.69 13.54 -26.44
C VAL A 1206 -86.62 12.01 -26.52
N LEU A 1207 -85.58 11.41 -25.94
CA LEU A 1207 -85.39 9.95 -25.92
C LEU A 1207 -85.75 9.35 -24.55
N SER A 1208 -86.13 8.07 -24.50
CA SER A 1208 -86.08 7.25 -23.29
C SER A 1208 -85.03 6.15 -23.45
N LEU A 1209 -84.41 5.78 -22.33
CA LEU A 1209 -83.37 4.76 -22.25
C LEU A 1209 -83.86 3.59 -21.38
N ALA A 1210 -83.74 2.38 -21.90
CA ALA A 1210 -83.94 1.18 -21.11
C ALA A 1210 -82.73 0.24 -21.25
N VAL A 1211 -82.29 -0.36 -20.14
CA VAL A 1211 -81.25 -1.41 -20.19
C VAL A 1211 -81.87 -2.72 -19.79
N ALA A 1212 -81.81 -3.69 -20.69
CA ALA A 1212 -82.29 -5.04 -20.46
C ALA A 1212 -81.17 -5.99 -20.07
N ALA A 1213 -81.40 -6.74 -18.99
CA ALA A 1213 -80.57 -7.88 -18.62
C ALA A 1213 -80.89 -9.08 -19.52
N VAL A 1214 -79.87 -9.81 -19.97
CA VAL A 1214 -80.07 -10.93 -20.91
C VAL A 1214 -79.23 -12.13 -20.52
N GLY A 1215 -79.77 -13.34 -20.74
CA GLY A 1215 -79.03 -14.61 -20.70
C GLY A 1215 -78.24 -14.85 -19.42
N GLY A 1216 -78.91 -15.16 -18.29
CA GLY A 1216 -78.23 -15.55 -17.04
C GLY A 1216 -77.46 -14.43 -16.31
N SER A 1217 -77.49 -13.20 -16.81
CA SER A 1217 -76.86 -12.04 -16.16
C SER A 1217 -77.70 -11.53 -14.96
N PRO A 1218 -77.10 -11.14 -13.82
CA PRO A 1218 -77.84 -10.62 -12.67
C PRO A 1218 -78.53 -9.29 -12.98
N ALA A 1219 -79.74 -9.05 -12.44
CA ALA A 1219 -80.46 -7.77 -12.61
C ALA A 1219 -79.63 -6.56 -12.15
N ALA A 1220 -78.84 -6.71 -11.09
CA ALA A 1220 -77.93 -5.67 -10.60
C ALA A 1220 -76.89 -5.22 -11.64
N LEU A 1221 -76.48 -6.11 -12.56
CA LEU A 1221 -75.54 -5.73 -13.62
C LEU A 1221 -76.19 -4.76 -14.61
N ALA A 1222 -77.46 -4.94 -14.94
CA ALA A 1222 -78.18 -4.03 -15.83
C ALA A 1222 -78.36 -2.64 -15.21
N ASP A 1223 -78.56 -2.55 -13.89
CA ASP A 1223 -78.63 -1.27 -13.17
C ASP A 1223 -77.28 -0.53 -13.24
N HIS A 1224 -76.16 -1.23 -13.04
CA HIS A 1224 -74.83 -0.63 -13.14
C HIS A 1224 -74.43 -0.25 -14.58
N VAL A 1225 -74.85 -1.03 -15.58
CA VAL A 1225 -74.69 -0.65 -17.00
C VAL A 1225 -75.50 0.61 -17.29
N LEU A 1226 -76.74 0.69 -16.80
CA LEU A 1226 -77.58 1.88 -16.92
C LEU A 1226 -76.91 3.12 -16.30
N ASP A 1227 -76.31 3.00 -15.12
CA ASP A 1227 -75.59 4.11 -14.49
C ASP A 1227 -74.34 4.54 -15.27
N THR A 1228 -73.66 3.60 -15.91
CA THR A 1228 -72.51 3.90 -16.77
C THR A 1228 -72.94 4.65 -18.04
N VAL A 1229 -74.06 4.25 -18.65
CA VAL A 1229 -74.63 4.96 -19.81
C VAL A 1229 -75.17 6.34 -19.39
N LYS A 1230 -75.78 6.49 -18.21
CA LYS A 1230 -76.16 7.80 -17.64
C LYS A 1230 -74.96 8.74 -17.52
N ALA A 1231 -73.84 8.24 -17.00
CA ALA A 1231 -72.62 9.02 -16.86
C ALA A 1231 -72.04 9.41 -18.22
N ALA A 1232 -72.18 8.57 -19.26
CA ALA A 1232 -71.79 8.89 -20.63
C ALA A 1232 -72.68 10.01 -21.21
N LEU A 1233 -74.00 9.88 -21.10
CA LEU A 1233 -74.97 10.89 -21.55
C LEU A 1233 -74.75 12.24 -20.87
N ALA A 1234 -74.41 12.24 -19.58
CA ALA A 1234 -74.06 13.45 -18.84
C ALA A 1234 -72.79 14.12 -19.39
N ARG A 1235 -71.74 13.35 -19.66
CA ARG A 1235 -70.50 13.86 -20.28
C ARG A 1235 -70.71 14.43 -21.67
N LEU A 1236 -71.61 13.83 -22.44
CA LEU A 1236 -71.94 14.27 -23.80
C LEU A 1236 -72.91 15.46 -23.85
N GLY A 1237 -73.48 15.86 -22.71
CA GLY A 1237 -74.46 16.96 -22.62
C GLY A 1237 -75.91 16.56 -22.96
N PHE A 1238 -76.17 15.28 -23.19
CA PHE A 1238 -77.50 14.76 -23.57
C PHE A 1238 -78.37 14.33 -22.38
N ALA A 1239 -77.86 14.38 -21.13
CA ALA A 1239 -78.62 13.95 -19.95
C ALA A 1239 -79.98 14.65 -19.75
N ARG A 1240 -80.17 15.87 -20.27
CA ARG A 1240 -81.46 16.59 -20.20
C ARG A 1240 -82.44 16.21 -21.33
N GLN A 1241 -81.97 15.54 -22.37
CA GLN A 1241 -82.80 15.10 -23.51
C GLN A 1241 -83.40 13.71 -23.27
N VAL A 1242 -82.94 12.98 -22.24
CA VAL A 1242 -83.47 11.67 -21.87
C VAL A 1242 -84.42 11.81 -20.68
N GLN A 1243 -85.72 11.57 -20.89
CA GLN A 1243 -86.73 11.79 -19.83
C GLN A 1243 -86.90 10.60 -18.89
N PHE A 1244 -86.74 9.37 -19.39
CA PHE A 1244 -86.95 8.14 -18.61
C PHE A 1244 -85.77 7.19 -18.77
N MET A 1245 -85.30 6.63 -17.64
CA MET A 1245 -84.15 5.72 -17.58
C MET A 1245 -84.44 4.58 -16.62
N ARG A 1246 -84.67 3.37 -17.13
CA ARG A 1246 -85.05 2.21 -16.30
C ARG A 1246 -84.36 0.92 -16.75
N THR A 1247 -84.31 -0.07 -15.86
CA THR A 1247 -84.01 -1.44 -16.25
C THR A 1247 -85.28 -2.16 -16.72
N TYR A 1248 -85.14 -3.05 -17.69
CA TYR A 1248 -86.25 -3.73 -18.38
C TYR A 1248 -85.96 -5.23 -18.54
N SER A 1249 -86.99 -6.06 -18.66
CA SER A 1249 -86.84 -7.49 -18.99
C SER A 1249 -87.48 -7.76 -20.35
N LEU A 1250 -86.72 -8.37 -21.26
CA LEU A 1250 -87.19 -8.70 -22.61
C LEU A 1250 -88.35 -9.69 -22.58
N GLN A 1251 -89.38 -9.41 -23.37
CA GLN A 1251 -90.50 -10.34 -23.60
C GLN A 1251 -90.14 -11.38 -24.66
N THR A 1252 -90.80 -12.55 -24.63
CA THR A 1252 -90.52 -13.68 -25.55
C THR A 1252 -90.55 -13.27 -27.02
N LYS A 1253 -91.51 -12.44 -27.43
CA LYS A 1253 -91.63 -11.96 -28.82
C LYS A 1253 -90.46 -11.08 -29.27
N GLU A 1254 -89.86 -10.32 -28.35
CA GLU A 1254 -88.70 -9.46 -28.64
C GLU A 1254 -87.42 -10.31 -28.75
N VAL A 1255 -87.31 -11.36 -27.93
CA VAL A 1255 -86.22 -12.34 -28.03
C VAL A 1255 -86.24 -13.05 -29.38
N ASP A 1256 -87.43 -13.50 -29.83
CA ASP A 1256 -87.59 -14.17 -31.12
C ASP A 1256 -87.27 -13.21 -32.28
N ARG A 1257 -87.68 -11.93 -32.20
CA ARG A 1257 -87.35 -10.93 -33.21
C ARG A 1257 -85.87 -10.58 -33.28
N LEU A 1258 -85.17 -10.48 -32.16
CA LEU A 1258 -83.72 -10.28 -32.15
C LEU A 1258 -82.99 -11.48 -32.78
N LYS A 1259 -83.47 -12.71 -32.55
CA LYS A 1259 -82.96 -13.92 -33.22
C LYS A 1259 -83.22 -13.92 -34.73
N ASP A 1260 -84.41 -13.53 -35.18
CA ASP A 1260 -84.74 -13.37 -36.60
C ASP A 1260 -83.79 -12.38 -37.30
N LEU A 1261 -83.35 -11.34 -36.59
CA LEU A 1261 -82.38 -10.34 -37.07
C LEU A 1261 -80.90 -10.81 -36.94
N GLY A 1262 -80.65 -12.06 -36.55
CA GLY A 1262 -79.31 -12.63 -36.41
C GLY A 1262 -78.55 -12.14 -35.18
N ARG A 1263 -79.25 -11.70 -34.13
CA ARG A 1263 -78.68 -11.17 -32.88
C ARG A 1263 -79.27 -11.91 -31.69
N ASP A 1264 -78.79 -13.13 -31.44
CA ASP A 1264 -79.30 -13.93 -30.32
C ASP A 1264 -79.01 -13.21 -28.98
N PRO A 1265 -80.05 -12.83 -28.22
CA PRO A 1265 -79.87 -12.12 -26.95
C PRO A 1265 -78.97 -12.89 -25.97
N ALA A 1266 -78.93 -14.23 -26.02
CA ALA A 1266 -78.07 -15.05 -25.16
C ALA A 1266 -76.56 -14.83 -25.36
N GLN A 1267 -76.15 -14.21 -26.47
CA GLN A 1267 -74.75 -13.90 -26.76
C GLN A 1267 -74.27 -12.59 -26.11
N TYR A 1268 -75.20 -11.77 -25.61
CA TYR A 1268 -74.90 -10.45 -25.05
C TYR A 1268 -75.14 -10.41 -23.54
N GLN A 1269 -74.30 -9.69 -22.80
CA GLN A 1269 -74.46 -9.53 -21.34
C GLN A 1269 -75.60 -8.57 -20.96
N SER A 1270 -75.88 -7.60 -21.82
CA SER A 1270 -76.96 -6.62 -21.65
C SER A 1270 -77.31 -6.01 -23.00
N ILE A 1271 -78.54 -5.52 -23.13
CA ILE A 1271 -79.00 -4.80 -24.32
C ILE A 1271 -79.52 -3.43 -23.91
N ILE A 1272 -78.98 -2.37 -24.52
CA ILE A 1272 -79.30 -0.97 -24.23
C ILE A 1272 -80.21 -0.45 -25.33
N PHE A 1273 -81.44 -0.09 -24.98
CA PHE A 1273 -82.42 0.45 -25.91
C PHE A 1273 -82.55 1.96 -25.77
N PHE A 1274 -82.45 2.67 -26.90
CA PHE A 1274 -82.86 4.06 -27.05
C PHE A 1274 -84.18 4.09 -27.83
N THR A 1275 -85.15 4.89 -27.38
CA THR A 1275 -86.43 5.09 -28.07
C THR A 1275 -86.78 6.58 -28.12
N ALA A 1276 -87.36 7.05 -29.23
CA ALA A 1276 -87.80 8.43 -29.43
C ALA A 1276 -89.17 8.76 -28.81
N ASN A 1277 -89.87 7.77 -28.24
CA ASN A 1277 -91.12 7.98 -27.51
C ASN A 1277 -90.93 7.69 -26.01
N PRO A 1278 -91.58 8.46 -25.11
CA PRO A 1278 -91.54 8.20 -23.67
C PRO A 1278 -92.11 6.83 -23.32
N LEU A 1279 -91.39 6.08 -22.49
CA LEU A 1279 -91.88 4.86 -21.85
C LEU A 1279 -92.92 5.29 -20.80
N ASN A 1280 -94.20 5.35 -21.16
CA ASN A 1280 -95.27 5.62 -20.19
C ASN A 1280 -95.34 4.54 -19.09
#